data_AF-A0A2N2FL23-F1
#
_entry.id   AF-A0A2N2FL23-F1
#
_cell.length_a   1.000
_cell.length_b   1.000
_cell.length_c   1.000
_cell.angle_alpha   90.00
_cell.angle_beta   90.00
_cell.angle_gamma   90.00
#
_symmetry.space_group_name_H-M   'P 1'
#
loop_
_entity.id
_entity.type
_entity.pdbx_description
1 polymer ?
#
loop_
_entity_poly.entity_id
_entity_poly.type
_entity_poly.pdbx_seq_one_letter_code
_entity_poly.pdbx_strand_id
1 'polypeptide(L)'
;MRTGTRHTETAMQQTYAQYAMFAGAMIALVSEVLAFLSLKDLKRLTAYSACAQFGYALVGFGSGEQVGAVGAALQLLYQAAARFVWFLCLRRLATEQGGFSLSALAGAGARRPGLALLLGFSMFTAMGLTPFTAPPGKEFLLLAAVQGGNLTIALALAVAGIFAALYTVRVVHEVCLKRGEEPERKPAYFAGVGAGSLILAGALALACLFSGPLAGLMTKLLHGWLAGSVETTGHAAGLGAWPLPVLIAYLGAFAMFAIVRFAPKLRSLAALALAAATLGAVLAAPVAGSVIDPLRQLFTLLFALGGGLIVVYSIGYMAGHEGEDRYFFFLFLMLASLIGLASATDVAAFYSCFEIMTFSSYMLVVHKHTGEALAAGAKYLVMCVGGAGVMQVGLLALSVTGTPDVLGDMAGALAAYSPAAAAGVALMLLAGFTVKAGFFPLHSWLPAAHPVAPSSISAPLSGLLTKVGVFGVALVVSALASTPLAGGYGQWVLWLLTGMAAATFILGEVMALMQQDIKRMLAYSTLAQIGEIGLVLSLGTFAATAGALTHVLNHAVMKDLLFLAAGGLILRAGSQRLGDLAGMGKAMPFTGACMAIGLVSIMGLPPMGGFFSKFLMLKAALDAGQPWMAALILVGGLMGCIYYGRIIKVLFFTRYEGAPVAPLPVTMGLALGTLAALALCSGLFSSQWVALILPAANALFPAGGTLPDIAIHWPLATVFPLLGAVLAIVQRRNLKLCGAAATLSLVLALGWAIAGTGFPTQLQRYFALLVLGLGVLNVAYSTGYMSHSHSPWRFFAVFLTMISGLVGMTTVSSLVAFFCFWEIMSSWPLFFAIIHEETPSALKEGTKYFLFNIAGASFLFLGVLLLGHACGGYDFDAVARTIASSPSGQWLPGICLMGIGMLMKAAMLPLRIDWQMHPATAPTPVSGYISAMLLKSGPFGILLLRFVLAQGASGDAAQALDMAMYVGAWIGGITILYAGVQALLQTGIKEMLIYSTVSQLGYVVLGICLGTSLGVAGGLLHLFNHMLFKDLAFLCAGALMFASHAHNLEELGGMGRKMPVTFLCFSAALFSAVGMPPFNGFTSKLIIYYSLIERGELVLALIAILSSVITLAYFLKFMHGAFFGQLTPAAERASEVGLAMRLPIMLLAGLCLLTGVFPGLALIPIAGLEQSLGLTPPQVGLSGIVSGYGACNMALLSFMLFAVGGGVWLGVSRLTARRVRRTAIHTCGETSVDQLLTRIGAGDLYAAPIKLLAGMSKGYFSLKRLGGQHD
;
A
#
# COMPACT_ATOMS: atom_id res chain seq x y z
N MET A 1 13.88 -77.29 7.51
CA MET A 1 12.81 -77.26 6.49
C MET A 1 11.46 -76.66 6.95
N ARG A 2 11.24 -76.28 8.22
CA ARG A 2 9.97 -75.63 8.66
C ARG A 2 9.98 -74.09 8.71
N THR A 3 11.09 -73.43 8.41
CA THR A 3 11.23 -71.96 8.38
C THR A 3 11.07 -71.36 6.98
N GLY A 4 11.23 -72.15 5.92
CA GLY A 4 11.10 -71.69 4.53
C GLY A 4 9.66 -71.50 4.04
N THR A 5 8.71 -72.28 4.56
CA THR A 5 7.29 -72.25 4.12
C THR A 5 6.50 -71.07 4.70
N ARG A 6 6.81 -70.61 5.92
CA ARG A 6 6.16 -69.43 6.53
C ARG A 6 6.55 -68.11 5.86
N HIS A 7 7.77 -68.01 5.31
CA HIS A 7 8.20 -66.82 4.57
C HIS A 7 7.54 -66.70 3.19
N THR A 8 7.26 -67.82 2.52
CA THR A 8 6.54 -67.83 1.23
C THR A 8 5.05 -67.54 1.38
N GLU A 9 4.39 -68.01 2.45
CA GLU A 9 2.97 -67.71 2.71
C GLU A 9 2.74 -66.24 3.06
N THR A 10 3.63 -65.64 3.85
CA THR A 10 3.55 -64.22 4.23
C THR A 10 3.83 -63.28 3.05
N ALA A 11 4.80 -63.58 2.19
CA ALA A 11 5.05 -62.81 0.97
C ALA A 11 3.88 -62.88 -0.03
N MET A 12 3.25 -64.06 -0.15
CA MET A 12 2.09 -64.24 -1.03
C MET A 12 0.86 -63.47 -0.52
N GLN A 13 0.60 -63.49 0.79
CA GLN A 13 -0.47 -62.72 1.43
C GLN A 13 -0.30 -61.20 1.27
N GLN A 14 0.92 -60.67 1.42
CA GLN A 14 1.22 -59.26 1.17
C GLN A 14 1.01 -58.87 -0.31
N THR A 15 1.34 -59.77 -1.22
CA THR A 15 1.15 -59.56 -2.66
C THR A 15 -0.35 -59.49 -3.03
N TYR A 16 -1.18 -60.39 -2.49
CA TYR A 16 -2.63 -60.36 -2.71
C TYR A 16 -3.30 -59.11 -2.12
N ALA A 17 -2.85 -58.67 -0.93
CA ALA A 17 -3.30 -57.44 -0.29
C ALA A 17 -3.04 -56.21 -1.19
N GLN A 18 -1.83 -56.08 -1.76
CA GLN A 18 -1.49 -55.00 -2.67
C GLN A 18 -2.34 -55.02 -3.96
N TYR A 19 -2.58 -56.19 -4.57
CA TYR A 19 -3.46 -56.30 -5.74
C TYR A 19 -4.91 -55.92 -5.41
N ALA A 20 -5.41 -56.30 -4.24
CA ALA A 20 -6.75 -55.94 -3.79
C ALA A 20 -6.90 -54.43 -3.58
N MET A 21 -5.91 -53.77 -2.97
CA MET A 21 -5.89 -52.31 -2.81
C MET A 21 -5.80 -51.60 -4.17
N PHE A 22 -4.96 -52.06 -5.09
CA PHE A 22 -4.85 -51.47 -6.42
C PHE A 22 -6.15 -51.60 -7.21
N ALA A 23 -6.75 -52.80 -7.22
CA ALA A 23 -8.04 -53.05 -7.85
C ALA A 23 -9.14 -52.18 -7.22
N GLY A 24 -9.18 -52.06 -5.89
CA GLY A 24 -10.11 -51.21 -5.16
C GLY A 24 -9.99 -49.73 -5.55
N ALA A 25 -8.76 -49.21 -5.63
CA ALA A 25 -8.50 -47.84 -6.05
C ALA A 25 -8.92 -47.57 -7.50
N MET A 26 -8.65 -48.51 -8.40
CA MET A 26 -9.10 -48.43 -9.79
C MET A 26 -10.62 -48.46 -9.92
N ILE A 27 -11.30 -49.34 -9.16
CA ILE A 27 -12.77 -49.40 -9.12
C ILE A 27 -13.33 -48.07 -8.61
N ALA A 28 -12.77 -47.51 -7.54
CA ALA A 28 -13.20 -46.23 -6.98
C ALA A 28 -13.06 -45.11 -8.02
N LEU A 29 -11.88 -44.97 -8.64
CA LEU A 29 -11.59 -43.92 -9.62
C LEU A 29 -12.47 -44.05 -10.87
N VAL A 30 -12.51 -45.23 -11.49
CA VAL A 30 -13.30 -45.46 -12.71
C VAL A 30 -14.79 -45.23 -12.43
N SER A 31 -15.30 -45.68 -11.28
CA SER A 31 -16.71 -45.51 -10.93
C SER A 31 -17.08 -44.05 -10.69
N GLU A 32 -16.22 -43.24 -10.04
CA GLU A 32 -16.47 -41.80 -9.88
C GLU A 32 -16.40 -41.04 -11.23
N VAL A 33 -15.49 -41.46 -12.14
CA VAL A 33 -15.44 -40.93 -13.51
C VAL A 33 -16.71 -41.28 -14.27
N LEU A 34 -17.19 -42.52 -14.21
CA LEU A 34 -18.44 -42.95 -14.85
C LEU A 34 -19.66 -42.24 -14.25
N ALA A 35 -19.66 -41.98 -12.93
CA ALA A 35 -20.69 -41.18 -12.28
C ALA A 35 -20.71 -39.76 -12.82
N PHE A 36 -19.54 -39.13 -12.98
CA PHE A 36 -19.42 -37.79 -13.58
C PHE A 36 -19.89 -37.78 -15.05
N LEU A 37 -19.48 -38.75 -15.87
CA LEU A 37 -19.94 -38.87 -17.27
C LEU A 37 -21.46 -39.11 -17.37
N SER A 38 -22.06 -39.68 -16.32
CA SER A 38 -23.51 -39.91 -16.21
C SER A 38 -24.30 -38.71 -15.68
N LEU A 39 -23.70 -37.52 -15.58
CA LEU A 39 -24.33 -36.30 -15.03
C LEU A 39 -25.72 -35.96 -15.58
N LYS A 40 -26.06 -36.39 -16.80
CA LYS A 40 -27.38 -36.16 -17.40
C LYS A 40 -28.48 -37.06 -16.82
N ASP A 41 -28.13 -38.23 -16.29
CA ASP A 41 -29.04 -39.24 -15.72
C ASP A 41 -28.66 -39.50 -14.25
N LEU A 42 -29.40 -38.89 -13.34
CA LEU A 42 -29.08 -38.93 -11.92
C LEU A 42 -29.26 -40.32 -11.30
N LYS A 43 -30.06 -41.21 -11.92
CA LYS A 43 -30.20 -42.60 -11.46
C LYS A 43 -28.92 -43.39 -11.73
N ARG A 44 -28.37 -43.27 -12.95
CA ARG A 44 -27.07 -43.89 -13.30
C ARG A 44 -25.93 -43.32 -12.48
N LEU A 45 -25.92 -42.00 -12.30
CA LEU A 45 -24.92 -41.33 -11.46
C LEU A 45 -24.94 -41.87 -10.03
N THR A 46 -26.11 -41.97 -9.39
CA THR A 46 -26.22 -42.52 -8.02
C THR A 46 -25.73 -43.98 -7.96
N ALA A 47 -26.01 -44.79 -8.99
CA ALA A 47 -25.54 -46.18 -9.04
C ALA A 47 -24.01 -46.27 -9.16
N TYR A 48 -23.39 -45.58 -10.13
CA TYR A 48 -21.93 -45.59 -10.28
C TYR A 48 -21.21 -44.99 -9.07
N SER A 49 -21.74 -43.90 -8.52
CA SER A 49 -21.22 -43.30 -7.29
C SER A 49 -21.33 -44.24 -6.09
N ALA A 50 -22.33 -45.14 -6.04
CA ALA A 50 -22.40 -46.21 -5.04
C ALA A 50 -21.37 -47.32 -5.31
N CYS A 51 -21.17 -47.72 -6.58
CA CYS A 51 -20.11 -48.66 -6.98
C CYS A 51 -18.73 -48.21 -6.53
N ALA A 52 -18.43 -46.91 -6.61
CA ALA A 52 -17.16 -46.34 -6.15
C ALA A 52 -16.87 -46.67 -4.67
N GLN A 53 -17.90 -46.70 -3.81
CA GLN A 53 -17.73 -46.93 -2.38
C GLN A 53 -17.33 -48.38 -2.06
N PHE A 54 -17.69 -49.34 -2.92
CA PHE A 54 -17.14 -50.70 -2.83
C PHE A 54 -15.63 -50.72 -3.13
N GLY A 55 -15.17 -49.90 -4.08
CA GLY A 55 -13.74 -49.69 -4.32
C GLY A 55 -13.00 -49.16 -3.10
N TYR A 56 -13.54 -48.10 -2.47
CA TYR A 56 -13.02 -47.56 -1.20
C TYR A 56 -12.96 -48.61 -0.09
N ALA A 57 -14.02 -49.41 0.08
CA ALA A 57 -14.07 -50.49 1.08
C ALA A 57 -13.06 -51.61 0.79
N LEU A 58 -12.88 -51.99 -0.48
CA LEU A 58 -11.87 -52.98 -0.90
C LEU A 58 -10.46 -52.51 -0.59
N VAL A 59 -10.14 -51.22 -0.73
CA VAL A 59 -8.84 -50.68 -0.29
C VAL A 59 -8.66 -50.83 1.21
N GLY A 60 -9.68 -50.51 2.00
CA GLY A 60 -9.58 -50.59 3.46
C GLY A 60 -9.48 -52.01 4.00
N PHE A 61 -10.29 -52.95 3.51
CA PHE A 61 -10.16 -54.35 3.90
C PHE A 61 -8.90 -55.01 3.31
N GLY A 62 -8.51 -54.60 2.10
CA GLY A 62 -7.32 -55.10 1.41
C GLY A 62 -6.00 -54.59 1.98
N SER A 63 -6.00 -53.53 2.82
CA SER A 63 -4.76 -53.03 3.42
C SER A 63 -4.17 -53.97 4.48
N GLY A 64 -4.96 -54.92 4.99
CA GLY A 64 -4.54 -55.83 6.06
C GLY A 64 -4.38 -55.15 7.43
N GLU A 65 -4.64 -53.85 7.52
CA GLU A 65 -4.50 -53.04 8.72
C GLU A 65 -5.85 -52.86 9.43
N GLN A 66 -5.85 -52.88 10.76
CA GLN A 66 -7.07 -52.69 11.54
C GLN A 66 -7.69 -51.29 11.31
N VAL A 67 -6.87 -50.26 11.07
CA VAL A 67 -7.31 -48.91 10.69
C VAL A 67 -8.08 -48.94 9.36
N GLY A 68 -7.61 -49.72 8.39
CA GLY A 68 -8.25 -49.85 7.07
C GLY A 68 -9.61 -50.54 7.16
N ALA A 69 -9.72 -51.61 7.95
CA ALA A 69 -11.00 -52.30 8.17
C ALA A 69 -12.03 -51.41 8.89
N VAL A 70 -11.61 -50.66 9.91
CA VAL A 70 -12.47 -49.68 10.61
C VAL A 70 -12.90 -48.57 9.65
N GLY A 71 -11.96 -48.03 8.86
CA GLY A 71 -12.25 -47.03 7.83
C GLY A 71 -13.25 -47.53 6.79
N ALA A 72 -13.09 -48.75 6.28
CA ALA A 72 -14.02 -49.37 5.33
C ALA A 72 -15.43 -49.54 5.91
N ALA A 73 -15.55 -50.03 7.15
CA ALA A 73 -16.84 -50.20 7.81
C ALA A 73 -17.54 -48.85 8.05
N LEU A 74 -16.82 -47.86 8.56
CA LEU A 74 -17.34 -46.49 8.74
C LEU A 74 -17.75 -45.89 7.40
N GLN A 75 -16.92 -46.03 6.38
CA GLN A 75 -17.20 -45.51 5.04
C GLN A 75 -18.49 -46.11 4.48
N LEU A 76 -18.65 -47.43 4.55
CA LEU A 76 -19.88 -48.09 4.09
C LEU A 76 -21.11 -47.61 4.88
N LEU A 77 -21.01 -47.46 6.21
CA LEU A 77 -22.09 -46.99 7.06
C LEU A 77 -22.54 -45.56 6.70
N TYR A 78 -21.60 -44.62 6.66
CA TYR A 78 -21.89 -43.22 6.30
C TYR A 78 -22.43 -43.10 4.89
N GLN A 79 -21.84 -43.80 3.92
CA GLN A 79 -22.24 -43.72 2.53
C GLN A 79 -23.59 -44.38 2.28
N ALA A 80 -23.91 -45.48 2.97
CA ALA A 80 -25.23 -46.10 2.90
C ALA A 80 -26.32 -45.15 3.41
N ALA A 81 -26.11 -44.54 4.59
CA ALA A 81 -27.04 -43.57 5.15
C ALA A 81 -27.21 -42.33 4.23
N ALA A 82 -26.10 -41.73 3.79
CA ALA A 82 -26.12 -40.57 2.91
C ALA A 82 -26.78 -40.89 1.55
N ARG A 83 -26.45 -42.01 0.89
CA ARG A 83 -27.04 -42.37 -0.41
C ARG A 83 -28.51 -42.76 -0.30
N PHE A 84 -28.94 -43.30 0.83
CA PHE A 84 -30.35 -43.60 1.03
C PHE A 84 -31.18 -42.30 1.18
N VAL A 85 -30.69 -41.32 1.95
CA VAL A 85 -31.32 -39.98 1.99
C VAL A 85 -31.33 -39.33 0.61
N TRP A 86 -30.19 -39.36 -0.10
CA TRP A 86 -30.05 -38.85 -1.46
C TRP A 86 -31.09 -39.49 -2.38
N PHE A 87 -31.14 -40.82 -2.46
CA PHE A 87 -32.06 -41.54 -3.34
C PHE A 87 -33.53 -41.26 -3.02
N LEU A 88 -33.91 -41.22 -1.73
CA LEU A 88 -35.29 -40.92 -1.31
C LEU A 88 -35.71 -39.51 -1.73
N CYS A 89 -34.83 -38.52 -1.55
CA CYS A 89 -35.11 -37.14 -1.95
C CYS A 89 -35.19 -37.03 -3.48
N LEU A 90 -34.24 -37.64 -4.19
CA LEU A 90 -34.18 -37.62 -5.65
C LEU A 90 -35.41 -38.30 -6.27
N ARG A 91 -35.81 -39.47 -5.76
CA ARG A 91 -37.01 -40.19 -6.22
C ARG A 91 -38.26 -39.33 -6.07
N ARG A 92 -38.45 -38.66 -4.93
CA ARG A 92 -39.60 -37.78 -4.70
C ARG A 92 -39.62 -36.57 -5.64
N LEU A 93 -38.48 -35.93 -5.82
CA LEU A 93 -38.37 -34.82 -6.78
C LEU A 93 -38.64 -35.29 -8.22
N ALA A 94 -38.12 -36.45 -8.61
CA ALA A 94 -38.29 -37.02 -9.95
C ALA A 94 -39.74 -37.41 -10.25
N THR A 95 -40.46 -37.99 -9.27
CA THR A 95 -41.88 -38.33 -9.44
C THR A 95 -42.77 -37.11 -9.67
N GLU A 96 -42.39 -35.95 -9.14
CA GLU A 96 -43.15 -34.70 -9.27
C GLU A 96 -42.78 -33.91 -10.54
N GLN A 97 -41.57 -34.09 -11.08
CA GLN A 97 -41.01 -33.29 -12.18
C GLN A 97 -40.87 -34.07 -13.51
N GLY A 98 -41.36 -35.32 -13.57
CA GLY A 98 -41.43 -36.10 -14.79
C GLY A 98 -40.14 -36.80 -15.23
N GLY A 99 -39.13 -36.94 -14.37
CA GLY A 99 -37.93 -37.72 -14.71
C GLY A 99 -36.72 -37.56 -13.78
N PHE A 100 -35.73 -38.45 -13.93
CA PHE A 100 -34.43 -38.42 -13.21
C PHE A 100 -33.34 -37.64 -13.95
N SER A 101 -33.68 -36.96 -15.05
CA SER A 101 -32.70 -36.17 -15.79
C SER A 101 -32.36 -34.88 -15.03
N LEU A 102 -31.10 -34.46 -15.12
CA LEU A 102 -30.64 -33.22 -14.47
C LEU A 102 -31.43 -31.99 -14.96
N SER A 103 -31.81 -31.97 -16.23
CA SER A 103 -32.62 -30.89 -16.81
C SER A 103 -34.06 -30.88 -16.29
N ALA A 104 -34.70 -32.04 -16.10
CA ALA A 104 -36.06 -32.10 -15.55
C ALA A 104 -36.13 -31.62 -14.10
N LEU A 105 -35.05 -31.85 -13.34
CA LEU A 105 -34.96 -31.50 -11.92
C LEU A 105 -34.39 -30.09 -11.67
N ALA A 106 -34.05 -29.35 -12.73
CA ALA A 106 -33.47 -28.02 -12.59
C ALA A 106 -34.45 -27.06 -11.89
N GLY A 107 -33.97 -26.34 -10.88
CA GLY A 107 -34.75 -25.40 -10.09
C GLY A 107 -35.83 -26.05 -9.20
N ALA A 108 -35.82 -27.38 -9.03
CA ALA A 108 -36.78 -28.07 -8.17
C ALA A 108 -36.69 -27.62 -6.70
N GLY A 109 -35.51 -27.18 -6.25
CA GLY A 109 -35.29 -26.70 -4.88
C GLY A 109 -36.04 -25.42 -4.51
N ALA A 110 -36.30 -24.53 -5.48
CA ALA A 110 -37.16 -23.36 -5.24
C ALA A 110 -38.59 -23.78 -4.88
N ARG A 111 -39.07 -24.88 -5.46
CA ARG A 111 -40.43 -25.42 -5.25
C ARG A 111 -40.51 -26.33 -4.01
N ARG A 112 -39.43 -27.08 -3.72
CA ARG A 112 -39.34 -28.06 -2.62
C ARG A 112 -38.06 -27.84 -1.78
N PRO A 113 -37.96 -26.75 -1.00
CA PRO A 113 -36.72 -26.38 -0.33
C PRO A 113 -36.24 -27.40 0.72
N GLY A 114 -37.14 -28.07 1.45
CA GLY A 114 -36.75 -29.11 2.41
C GLY A 114 -36.16 -30.36 1.76
N LEU A 115 -36.73 -30.81 0.63
CA LEU A 115 -36.17 -31.95 -0.11
C LEU A 115 -34.83 -31.58 -0.74
N ALA A 116 -34.69 -30.37 -1.27
CA ALA A 116 -33.42 -29.88 -1.82
C ALA A 116 -32.35 -29.68 -0.74
N LEU A 117 -32.72 -29.23 0.46
CA LEU A 117 -31.79 -29.13 1.59
C LEU A 117 -31.28 -30.52 1.99
N LEU A 118 -32.15 -31.52 2.15
CA LEU A 118 -31.76 -32.88 2.49
C LEU A 118 -30.95 -33.57 1.38
N LEU A 119 -31.32 -33.33 0.11
CA LEU A 119 -30.55 -33.80 -1.04
C LEU A 119 -29.15 -33.18 -1.05
N GLY A 120 -29.04 -31.85 -0.92
CA GLY A 120 -27.75 -31.16 -0.87
C GLY A 120 -26.90 -31.63 0.31
N PHE A 121 -27.48 -31.70 1.51
CA PHE A 121 -26.83 -32.20 2.71
C PHE A 121 -26.28 -33.63 2.51
N SER A 122 -27.10 -34.55 2.01
CA SER A 122 -26.69 -35.93 1.80
C SER A 122 -25.62 -36.08 0.71
N MET A 123 -25.70 -35.31 -0.38
CA MET A 123 -24.69 -35.32 -1.44
C MET A 123 -23.35 -34.74 -0.97
N PHE A 124 -23.35 -33.62 -0.25
CA PHE A 124 -22.12 -33.08 0.33
C PHE A 124 -21.55 -34.04 1.38
N THR A 125 -22.39 -34.62 2.25
CA THR A 125 -21.92 -35.58 3.27
C THR A 125 -21.30 -36.82 2.62
N ALA A 126 -21.91 -37.34 1.55
CA ALA A 126 -21.35 -38.40 0.73
C ALA A 126 -19.98 -38.03 0.12
N MET A 127 -19.82 -36.78 -0.30
CA MET A 127 -18.55 -36.26 -0.78
C MET A 127 -17.50 -36.17 0.33
N GLY A 128 -17.92 -35.91 1.57
CA GLY A 128 -17.05 -35.68 2.74
C GLY A 128 -17.16 -34.26 3.30
N LEU A 129 -18.03 -33.41 2.76
CA LEU A 129 -18.28 -32.05 3.23
C LEU A 129 -19.62 -31.95 3.97
N THR A 130 -19.62 -31.33 5.14
CA THR A 130 -20.85 -31.12 5.90
C THR A 130 -20.63 -30.03 6.93
N PRO A 131 -21.68 -29.30 7.35
CA PRO A 131 -21.57 -28.39 8.48
C PRO A 131 -21.29 -29.13 9.81
N PHE A 132 -21.40 -30.46 9.87
CA PHE A 132 -21.37 -31.29 11.08
C PHE A 132 -20.08 -32.10 11.30
N THR A 133 -18.93 -31.65 10.77
CA THR A 133 -17.62 -32.34 10.66
C THR A 133 -17.58 -33.48 9.65
N ALA A 134 -16.42 -33.65 8.98
CA ALA A 134 -16.27 -34.60 7.88
C ALA A 134 -16.41 -36.07 8.38
N PRO A 135 -17.11 -36.95 7.65
CA PRO A 135 -17.14 -38.37 7.97
C PRO A 135 -15.72 -38.96 7.93
N PRO A 136 -15.22 -39.57 9.03
CA PRO A 136 -13.81 -39.98 9.12
C PRO A 136 -13.49 -41.24 8.28
N GLY A 137 -14.49 -41.91 7.71
CA GLY A 137 -14.30 -43.16 6.95
C GLY A 137 -13.27 -43.02 5.82
N LYS A 138 -13.38 -41.97 4.99
CA LYS A 138 -12.40 -41.71 3.91
C LYS A 138 -11.01 -41.41 4.46
N GLU A 139 -10.91 -40.66 5.54
CA GLU A 139 -9.64 -40.31 6.16
C GLU A 139 -8.90 -41.54 6.67
N PHE A 140 -9.59 -42.45 7.38
CA PHE A 140 -9.02 -43.73 7.82
C PHE A 140 -8.57 -44.61 6.65
N LEU A 141 -9.30 -44.61 5.53
CA LEU A 141 -8.90 -45.36 4.33
C LEU A 141 -7.63 -44.80 3.70
N LEU A 142 -7.52 -43.47 3.62
CA LEU A 142 -6.30 -42.80 3.14
C LEU A 142 -5.13 -43.09 4.10
N LEU A 143 -5.35 -42.97 5.40
CA LEU A 143 -4.34 -43.27 6.42
C LEU A 143 -3.84 -44.71 6.34
N ALA A 144 -4.73 -45.69 6.20
CA ALA A 144 -4.35 -47.09 6.04
C ALA A 144 -3.51 -47.33 4.77
N ALA A 145 -3.85 -46.66 3.67
CA ALA A 145 -3.03 -46.72 2.44
C ALA A 145 -1.64 -46.09 2.64
N VAL A 146 -1.56 -44.97 3.36
CA VAL A 146 -0.31 -44.30 3.70
C VAL A 146 0.56 -45.14 4.66
N GLN A 147 -0.03 -45.71 5.72
CA GLN A 147 0.66 -46.60 6.68
C GLN A 147 1.26 -47.83 5.97
N GLY A 148 0.54 -48.38 4.99
CA GLY A 148 1.03 -49.48 4.14
C GLY A 148 2.08 -49.06 3.09
N GLY A 149 2.54 -47.81 3.08
CA GLY A 149 3.53 -47.30 2.11
C GLY A 149 3.00 -47.03 0.70
N ASN A 150 1.68 -47.07 0.49
CA ASN A 150 1.04 -46.98 -0.82
C ASN A 150 0.52 -45.55 -1.12
N LEU A 151 1.42 -44.56 -1.19
CA LEU A 151 1.06 -43.16 -1.44
C LEU A 151 0.31 -42.95 -2.77
N THR A 152 0.63 -43.75 -3.80
CA THR A 152 -0.04 -43.69 -5.11
C THR A 152 -1.51 -44.10 -5.01
N ILE A 153 -1.83 -45.08 -4.16
CA ILE A 153 -3.20 -45.53 -3.89
C ILE A 153 -3.97 -44.43 -3.15
N ALA A 154 -3.36 -43.85 -2.11
CA ALA A 154 -3.96 -42.72 -1.39
C ALA A 154 -4.26 -41.53 -2.32
N LEU A 155 -3.32 -41.19 -3.22
CA LEU A 155 -3.51 -40.13 -4.21
C LEU A 155 -4.62 -40.46 -5.22
N ALA A 156 -4.71 -41.71 -5.71
CA ALA A 156 -5.77 -42.15 -6.61
C ALA A 156 -7.16 -42.02 -5.95
N LEU A 157 -7.28 -42.37 -4.66
CA LEU A 157 -8.51 -42.20 -3.88
C LEU A 157 -8.87 -40.72 -3.65
N ALA A 158 -7.87 -39.85 -3.46
CA ALA A 158 -8.08 -38.41 -3.38
C ALA A 158 -8.59 -37.84 -4.73
N VAL A 159 -7.99 -38.25 -5.85
CA VAL A 159 -8.42 -37.88 -7.21
C VAL A 159 -9.85 -38.34 -7.50
N ALA A 160 -10.22 -39.55 -7.08
CA ALA A 160 -11.60 -40.04 -7.18
C ALA A 160 -12.59 -39.11 -6.43
N GLY A 161 -12.18 -38.57 -5.28
CA GLY A 161 -12.93 -37.53 -4.55
C GLY A 161 -13.13 -36.23 -5.32
N ILE A 162 -12.19 -35.84 -6.20
CA ILE A 162 -12.33 -34.64 -7.06
C ILE A 162 -13.45 -34.82 -8.08
N PHE A 163 -13.55 -36.01 -8.69
CA PHE A 163 -14.68 -36.32 -9.58
C PHE A 163 -16.01 -36.30 -8.82
N ALA A 164 -16.01 -36.78 -7.57
CA ALA A 164 -17.18 -36.66 -6.69
C ALA A 164 -17.59 -35.20 -6.46
N ALA A 165 -16.62 -34.30 -6.26
CA ALA A 165 -16.89 -32.87 -6.13
C ALA A 165 -17.47 -32.24 -7.40
N LEU A 166 -16.93 -32.59 -8.56
CA LEU A 166 -17.40 -32.07 -9.85
C LEU A 166 -18.90 -32.33 -10.07
N TYR A 167 -19.36 -33.57 -9.88
CA TYR A 167 -20.79 -33.84 -10.07
C TYR A 167 -21.65 -33.36 -8.91
N THR A 168 -21.15 -33.40 -7.66
CA THR A 168 -21.93 -32.97 -6.49
C THR A 168 -22.31 -31.50 -6.61
N VAL A 169 -21.33 -30.66 -6.93
CA VAL A 169 -21.55 -29.22 -7.15
C VAL A 169 -22.52 -28.98 -8.30
N ARG A 170 -22.37 -29.69 -9.42
CA ARG A 170 -23.23 -29.51 -10.58
C ARG A 170 -24.69 -29.85 -10.28
N VAL A 171 -24.93 -30.97 -9.60
CA VAL A 171 -26.28 -31.41 -9.21
C VAL A 171 -26.88 -30.44 -8.18
N VAL A 172 -26.13 -30.06 -7.15
CA VAL A 172 -26.59 -29.10 -6.14
C VAL A 172 -26.92 -27.75 -6.76
N HIS A 173 -26.10 -27.26 -7.69
CA HIS A 173 -26.38 -26.00 -8.38
C HIS A 173 -27.66 -26.06 -9.18
N GLU A 174 -27.80 -27.05 -10.07
CA GLU A 174 -28.97 -27.14 -10.94
C GLU A 174 -30.25 -27.50 -10.18
N VAL A 175 -30.20 -28.44 -9.24
CA VAL A 175 -31.39 -28.95 -8.55
C VAL A 175 -31.74 -28.10 -7.31
N CYS A 176 -30.75 -27.76 -6.47
CA CYS A 176 -31.01 -27.16 -5.17
C CYS A 176 -30.95 -25.62 -5.15
N LEU A 177 -30.02 -25.01 -5.89
CA LEU A 177 -29.73 -23.56 -5.76
C LEU A 177 -30.26 -22.69 -6.91
N LYS A 178 -30.43 -23.24 -8.12
CA LYS A 178 -30.93 -22.52 -9.29
C LYS A 178 -32.36 -22.03 -9.04
N ARG A 179 -32.64 -20.76 -9.38
CA ARG A 179 -33.99 -20.18 -9.32
C ARG A 179 -34.86 -20.76 -10.45
N GLY A 180 -36.11 -21.10 -10.13
CA GLY A 180 -37.12 -21.52 -11.12
C GLY A 180 -37.73 -20.31 -11.86
N GLU A 181 -38.44 -20.56 -12.95
CA GLU A 181 -39.06 -19.52 -13.80
C GLU A 181 -40.41 -18.99 -13.26
N GLU A 182 -41.04 -19.67 -12.30
CA GLU A 182 -42.35 -19.28 -11.73
C GLU A 182 -42.25 -18.43 -10.44
N PRO A 183 -43.20 -17.52 -10.19
CA PRO A 183 -43.22 -16.65 -9.00
C PRO A 183 -43.39 -17.44 -7.68
N GLU A 184 -42.57 -17.09 -6.68
CA GLU A 184 -42.48 -17.75 -5.38
C GLU A 184 -43.80 -17.69 -4.58
N ARG A 185 -44.47 -18.84 -4.37
CA ARG A 185 -45.37 -19.02 -3.22
C ARG A 185 -44.54 -19.19 -1.95
N LYS A 186 -44.93 -18.59 -0.82
CA LYS A 186 -44.31 -18.81 0.50
C LYS A 186 -44.16 -20.32 0.76
N PRO A 187 -42.94 -20.89 0.72
CA PRO A 187 -42.80 -22.33 0.71
C PRO A 187 -42.96 -22.88 2.13
N ALA A 188 -43.78 -23.91 2.28
CA ALA A 188 -43.79 -24.73 3.48
C ALA A 188 -42.53 -25.61 3.47
N TYR A 189 -41.52 -25.23 4.26
CA TYR A 189 -40.15 -25.72 4.11
C TYR A 189 -40.02 -27.25 4.15
N PHE A 190 -40.73 -27.90 5.07
CA PHE A 190 -40.72 -29.36 5.24
C PHE A 190 -41.96 -30.06 4.68
N ALA A 191 -42.84 -29.36 3.95
CA ALA A 191 -44.02 -29.97 3.38
C ALA A 191 -43.66 -31.00 2.31
N GLY A 192 -44.11 -32.25 2.51
CA GLY A 192 -43.81 -33.38 1.63
C GLY A 192 -42.45 -34.05 1.91
N VAL A 193 -41.73 -33.65 2.96
CA VAL A 193 -40.56 -34.38 3.46
C VAL A 193 -41.04 -35.53 4.36
N GLY A 194 -40.56 -36.74 4.13
CA GLY A 194 -40.98 -37.92 4.90
C GLY A 194 -40.27 -37.98 6.24
N ALA A 195 -40.98 -38.43 7.29
CA ALA A 195 -40.40 -38.61 8.62
C ALA A 195 -39.13 -39.49 8.58
N GLY A 196 -39.13 -40.56 7.77
CA GLY A 196 -37.96 -41.42 7.58
C GLY A 196 -36.73 -40.68 7.02
N SER A 197 -36.91 -39.74 6.09
CA SER A 197 -35.81 -38.94 5.54
C SER A 197 -35.23 -37.97 6.59
N LEU A 198 -36.09 -37.39 7.44
CA LEU A 198 -35.66 -36.50 8.52
C LEU A 198 -34.93 -37.25 9.64
N ILE A 199 -35.47 -38.39 10.08
CA ILE A 199 -34.84 -39.24 11.10
C ILE A 199 -33.46 -39.68 10.63
N LEU A 200 -33.35 -40.16 9.39
CA LEU A 200 -32.08 -40.62 8.85
C LEU A 200 -31.07 -39.49 8.65
N ALA A 201 -31.51 -38.33 8.17
CA ALA A 201 -30.64 -37.16 8.05
C ALA A 201 -30.17 -36.64 9.42
N GLY A 202 -31.05 -36.65 10.43
CA GLY A 202 -30.70 -36.32 11.81
C GLY A 202 -29.71 -37.31 12.42
N ALA A 203 -29.92 -38.60 12.23
CA ALA A 203 -28.97 -39.65 12.65
C ALA A 203 -27.61 -39.50 11.96
N LEU A 204 -27.61 -39.20 10.65
CA LEU A 204 -26.38 -38.92 9.90
C LEU A 204 -25.65 -37.68 10.42
N ALA A 205 -26.36 -36.58 10.70
CA ALA A 205 -25.78 -35.37 11.27
C ALA A 205 -25.16 -35.62 12.66
N LEU A 206 -25.86 -36.37 13.53
CA LEU A 206 -25.34 -36.77 14.84
C LEU A 206 -24.11 -37.67 14.72
N ALA A 207 -24.11 -38.61 13.77
CA ALA A 207 -22.96 -39.47 13.50
C ALA A 207 -21.73 -38.67 13.08
N CYS A 208 -21.90 -37.63 12.24
CA CYS A 208 -20.83 -36.71 11.90
C CYS A 208 -20.31 -35.95 13.13
N LEU A 209 -21.20 -35.30 13.91
CA LEU A 209 -20.81 -34.51 15.10
C LEU A 209 -20.07 -35.32 16.17
N PHE A 210 -20.45 -36.59 16.33
CA PHE A 210 -19.92 -37.52 17.33
C PHE A 210 -19.24 -38.72 16.65
N SER A 211 -18.34 -38.41 15.71
CA SER A 211 -17.64 -39.41 14.91
C SER A 211 -16.69 -40.31 15.75
N GLY A 212 -16.09 -39.77 16.81
CA GLY A 212 -15.19 -40.49 17.71
C GLY A 212 -15.82 -41.71 18.40
N PRO A 213 -16.93 -41.57 19.14
CA PRO A 213 -17.65 -42.70 19.72
C PRO A 213 -18.03 -43.79 18.70
N LEU A 214 -18.46 -43.38 17.50
CA LEU A 214 -18.82 -44.32 16.44
C LEU A 214 -17.59 -45.07 15.91
N ALA A 215 -16.47 -44.38 15.70
CA ALA A 215 -15.20 -44.99 15.32
C ALA A 215 -14.74 -46.00 16.38
N GLY A 216 -14.78 -45.62 17.66
CA GLY A 216 -14.42 -46.52 18.77
C GLY A 216 -15.34 -47.74 18.88
N LEU A 217 -16.64 -47.60 18.59
CA LEU A 217 -17.56 -48.74 18.52
C LEU A 217 -17.16 -49.69 17.38
N MET A 218 -16.86 -49.18 16.19
CA MET A 218 -16.41 -50.00 15.06
C MET A 218 -15.08 -50.70 15.36
N THR A 219 -14.13 -50.02 16.03
CA THR A 219 -12.87 -50.62 16.47
C THR A 219 -13.11 -51.82 17.38
N LYS A 220 -14.02 -51.70 18.36
CA LYS A 220 -14.37 -52.80 19.27
C LYS A 220 -15.02 -53.98 18.54
N LEU A 221 -15.94 -53.71 17.62
CA LEU A 221 -16.61 -54.74 16.84
C LEU A 221 -15.67 -55.51 15.91
N LEU A 222 -14.66 -54.83 15.36
CA LEU A 222 -13.69 -55.39 14.42
C LEU A 222 -12.39 -55.89 15.10
N HIS A 223 -12.28 -55.76 16.42
CA HIS A 223 -11.07 -56.13 17.19
C HIS A 223 -10.70 -57.62 17.06
N GLY A 224 -11.68 -58.49 16.78
CA GLY A 224 -11.46 -59.93 16.58
C GLY A 224 -11.09 -60.34 15.14
N TRP A 225 -11.05 -59.41 14.19
CA TRP A 225 -10.89 -59.72 12.75
C TRP A 225 -9.43 -59.60 12.25
N LEU A 226 -8.55 -58.86 12.95
CA LEU A 226 -7.16 -58.61 12.54
C LEU A 226 -6.27 -58.38 13.79
N ALA A 227 -4.96 -58.69 13.69
CA ALA A 227 -4.00 -58.45 14.76
C ALA A 227 -3.47 -57.01 14.73
N GLY A 228 -3.52 -56.29 15.86
CA GLY A 228 -3.03 -54.93 16.03
C GLY A 228 -3.78 -54.17 17.13
N SER A 229 -3.22 -53.06 17.62
CA SER A 229 -3.90 -52.11 18.50
C SER A 229 -4.13 -50.80 17.74
N VAL A 230 -5.37 -50.34 17.63
CA VAL A 230 -5.70 -49.06 16.99
C VAL A 230 -5.99 -47.98 18.03
N GLU A 231 -5.20 -46.92 18.00
CA GLU A 231 -5.56 -45.63 18.60
C GLU A 231 -6.50 -44.86 17.64
N THR A 232 -7.81 -45.09 17.76
CA THR A 232 -8.83 -44.36 16.97
C THR A 232 -9.15 -42.97 17.51
N THR A 233 -8.65 -42.63 18.70
CA THR A 233 -9.02 -41.42 19.45
C THR A 233 -8.44 -40.13 18.87
N GLY A 234 -7.28 -40.18 18.21
CA GLY A 234 -6.63 -38.99 17.63
C GLY A 234 -7.10 -38.58 16.23
N HIS A 235 -7.73 -39.49 15.48
CA HIS A 235 -8.07 -39.29 14.07
C HIS A 235 -9.54 -38.92 13.82
N ALA A 236 -10.39 -38.97 14.85
CA ALA A 236 -11.81 -38.63 14.77
C ALA A 236 -12.16 -37.57 15.81
N ALA A 237 -12.05 -36.29 15.44
CA ALA A 237 -12.38 -35.17 16.32
C ALA A 237 -13.91 -35.01 16.45
N GLY A 238 -14.46 -35.41 17.60
CA GLY A 238 -15.82 -35.04 17.99
C GLY A 238 -15.88 -33.64 18.63
N LEU A 239 -17.09 -33.11 18.87
CA LEU A 239 -17.30 -31.79 19.48
C LEU A 239 -16.51 -31.55 20.78
N GLY A 240 -16.31 -32.58 21.61
CA GLY A 240 -15.58 -32.45 22.88
C GLY A 240 -14.08 -32.18 22.75
N ALA A 241 -13.50 -32.35 21.55
CA ALA A 241 -12.08 -32.11 21.29
C ALA A 241 -11.76 -30.67 20.86
N TRP A 242 -12.78 -29.86 20.55
CA TRP A 242 -12.58 -28.51 20.05
C TRP A 242 -12.36 -27.50 21.17
N PRO A 243 -11.42 -26.55 21.03
CA PRO A 243 -11.20 -25.55 22.05
C PRO A 243 -12.41 -24.62 22.18
N LEU A 244 -12.62 -24.09 23.39
CA LEU A 244 -13.78 -23.26 23.73
C LEU A 244 -14.10 -22.14 22.73
N PRO A 245 -13.12 -21.37 22.20
CA PRO A 245 -13.40 -20.32 21.22
C PRO A 245 -14.05 -20.83 19.93
N VAL A 246 -13.65 -22.02 19.48
CA VAL A 246 -14.22 -22.69 18.29
C VAL A 246 -15.64 -23.14 18.57
N LEU A 247 -15.88 -23.74 19.74
CA LEU A 247 -17.21 -24.19 20.15
C LEU A 247 -18.21 -23.03 20.25
N ILE A 248 -17.80 -21.89 20.81
CA ILE A 248 -18.66 -20.70 20.89
C ILE A 248 -19.07 -20.24 19.50
N ALA A 249 -18.12 -20.11 18.57
CA ALA A 249 -18.44 -19.68 17.20
C ALA A 249 -19.27 -20.73 16.44
N TYR A 250 -18.95 -22.02 16.60
CA TYR A 250 -19.61 -23.11 15.90
C TYR A 250 -21.05 -23.31 16.37
N LEU A 251 -21.28 -23.46 17.68
CA LEU A 251 -22.63 -23.55 18.25
C LEU A 251 -23.38 -22.23 18.04
N GLY A 252 -22.64 -21.11 18.08
CA GLY A 252 -23.12 -19.78 17.72
C GLY A 252 -23.70 -19.72 16.31
N ALA A 253 -23.15 -20.44 15.33
CA ALA A 253 -23.71 -20.52 13.98
C ALA A 253 -25.15 -21.07 13.99
N PHE A 254 -25.38 -22.19 14.67
CA PHE A 254 -26.71 -22.80 14.79
C PHE A 254 -27.67 -21.93 15.60
N ALA A 255 -27.19 -21.33 16.69
CA ALA A 255 -27.95 -20.37 17.47
C ALA A 255 -28.37 -19.17 16.62
N MET A 256 -27.45 -18.61 15.81
CA MET A 256 -27.74 -17.51 14.89
C MET A 256 -28.75 -17.90 13.82
N PHE A 257 -28.66 -19.10 13.25
CA PHE A 257 -29.67 -19.59 12.31
C PHE A 257 -31.07 -19.57 12.93
N ALA A 258 -31.22 -20.13 14.14
CA ALA A 258 -32.49 -20.14 14.87
C ALA A 258 -32.95 -18.71 15.26
N ILE A 259 -32.06 -17.89 15.81
CA ILE A 259 -32.38 -16.52 16.26
C ILE A 259 -32.80 -15.64 15.09
N VAL A 260 -32.07 -15.66 13.97
CA VAL A 260 -32.43 -14.85 12.79
C VAL A 260 -33.79 -15.30 12.24
N ARG A 261 -34.08 -16.61 12.27
CA ARG A 261 -35.32 -17.17 11.75
C ARG A 261 -36.54 -16.87 12.63
N PHE A 262 -36.42 -17.09 13.94
CA PHE A 262 -37.56 -17.06 14.87
C PHE A 262 -37.64 -15.78 15.70
N ALA A 263 -36.51 -15.09 15.91
CA ALA A 263 -36.41 -13.88 16.73
C ALA A 263 -35.51 -12.81 16.07
N PRO A 264 -35.81 -12.35 14.83
CA PRO A 264 -34.94 -11.46 14.06
C PRO A 264 -34.60 -10.14 14.77
N LYS A 265 -35.43 -9.69 15.72
CA LYS A 265 -35.15 -8.52 16.58
C LYS A 265 -33.91 -8.69 17.46
N LEU A 266 -33.58 -9.92 17.87
CA LEU A 266 -32.41 -10.24 18.69
C LEU A 266 -31.14 -10.48 17.87
N ARG A 267 -31.25 -10.57 16.55
CA ARG A 267 -30.14 -10.88 15.62
C ARG A 267 -28.89 -10.03 15.89
N SER A 268 -29.05 -8.71 15.94
CA SER A 268 -27.91 -7.78 16.07
C SER A 268 -27.19 -7.95 17.41
N LEU A 269 -27.95 -8.11 18.50
CA LEU A 269 -27.42 -8.31 19.84
C LEU A 269 -26.72 -9.68 19.95
N ALA A 270 -27.35 -10.74 19.43
CA ALA A 270 -26.80 -12.09 19.44
C ALA A 270 -25.50 -12.17 18.61
N ALA A 271 -25.47 -11.59 17.41
CA ALA A 271 -24.28 -11.54 16.57
C ALA A 271 -23.12 -10.82 17.26
N LEU A 272 -23.39 -9.68 17.91
CA LEU A 272 -22.37 -8.92 18.64
C LEU A 272 -21.88 -9.69 19.88
N ALA A 273 -22.79 -10.27 20.65
CA ALA A 273 -22.47 -11.03 21.85
C ALA A 273 -21.63 -12.27 21.51
N LEU A 274 -21.99 -13.01 20.46
CA LEU A 274 -21.21 -14.17 20.00
C LEU A 274 -19.83 -13.77 19.49
N ALA A 275 -19.72 -12.72 18.67
CA ALA A 275 -18.43 -12.24 18.20
C ALA A 275 -17.52 -11.79 19.36
N ALA A 276 -18.07 -11.06 20.34
CA ALA A 276 -17.34 -10.62 21.53
C ALA A 276 -16.95 -11.81 22.42
N ALA A 277 -17.84 -12.79 22.62
CA ALA A 277 -17.55 -14.01 23.38
C ALA A 277 -16.46 -14.85 22.72
N THR A 278 -16.49 -15.02 21.39
CA THR A 278 -15.44 -15.70 20.64
C THR A 278 -14.10 -14.98 20.80
N LEU A 279 -14.05 -13.66 20.61
CA LEU A 279 -12.80 -12.90 20.79
C LEU A 279 -12.29 -12.96 22.23
N GLY A 280 -13.17 -12.80 23.22
CA GLY A 280 -12.83 -12.89 24.63
C GLY A 280 -12.28 -14.28 25.00
N ALA A 281 -12.87 -15.35 24.45
CA ALA A 281 -12.38 -16.70 24.65
C ALA A 281 -11.00 -16.91 23.99
N VAL A 282 -10.74 -16.37 22.80
CA VAL A 282 -9.40 -16.43 22.18
C VAL A 282 -8.36 -15.68 23.00
N LEU A 283 -8.71 -14.50 23.54
CA LEU A 283 -7.80 -13.73 24.40
C LEU A 283 -7.54 -14.41 25.74
N ALA A 284 -8.51 -15.17 26.26
CA ALA A 284 -8.40 -15.90 27.52
C ALA A 284 -7.74 -17.29 27.38
N ALA A 285 -7.71 -17.87 26.18
CA ALA A 285 -7.17 -19.20 25.91
C ALA A 285 -5.81 -19.10 25.19
N PRO A 286 -4.68 -18.92 25.91
CA PRO A 286 -3.38 -19.03 25.29
C PRO A 286 -3.22 -20.44 24.70
N VAL A 287 -2.81 -20.51 23.42
CA VAL A 287 -2.36 -21.77 22.82
C VAL A 287 -1.02 -22.07 23.49
N ALA A 288 -0.94 -23.12 24.31
CA ALA A 288 0.27 -23.47 25.06
C ALA A 288 0.53 -24.98 25.00
N GLY A 289 1.76 -25.36 24.66
CA GLY A 289 2.22 -26.75 24.55
C GLY A 289 3.22 -27.07 23.42
N SER A 290 3.42 -26.22 22.40
CA SER A 290 4.31 -26.46 21.25
C SER A 290 5.15 -25.24 20.83
N VAL A 291 6.26 -25.48 20.10
CA VAL A 291 7.15 -24.41 19.61
C VAL A 291 6.42 -23.45 18.65
N ILE A 292 5.48 -23.95 17.84
CA ILE A 292 4.71 -23.15 16.86
C ILE A 292 3.48 -22.46 17.44
N ASP A 293 3.22 -22.59 18.74
CA ASP A 293 2.08 -21.95 19.40
C ASP A 293 1.99 -20.44 19.18
N PRO A 294 3.10 -19.66 19.18
CA PRO A 294 3.01 -18.23 18.89
C PRO A 294 2.49 -17.94 17.48
N LEU A 295 2.81 -18.80 16.50
CA LEU A 295 2.26 -18.71 15.15
C LEU A 295 0.77 -19.05 15.13
N ARG A 296 0.38 -20.14 15.79
CA ARG A 296 -1.03 -20.54 15.94
C ARG A 296 -1.85 -19.43 16.61
N GLN A 297 -1.32 -18.82 17.68
CA GLN A 297 -1.95 -17.72 18.41
C GLN A 297 -2.09 -16.46 17.55
N LEU A 298 -1.07 -16.09 16.78
CA LEU A 298 -1.12 -14.95 15.86
C LEU A 298 -2.28 -15.09 14.86
N PHE A 299 -2.38 -16.23 14.19
CA PHE A 299 -3.44 -16.46 13.19
C PHE A 299 -4.83 -16.63 13.84
N THR A 300 -4.90 -17.25 15.01
CA THR A 300 -6.16 -17.37 15.78
C THR A 300 -6.70 -15.99 16.18
N LEU A 301 -5.84 -15.12 16.69
CA LEU A 301 -6.19 -13.73 17.03
C LEU A 301 -6.59 -12.93 15.79
N LEU A 302 -5.84 -13.07 14.69
CA LEU A 302 -6.16 -12.44 13.42
C LEU A 302 -7.57 -12.82 12.94
N PHE A 303 -7.89 -14.11 12.96
CA PHE A 303 -9.20 -14.61 12.51
C PHE A 303 -10.33 -14.19 13.43
N ALA A 304 -10.12 -14.22 14.75
CA ALA A 304 -11.13 -13.78 15.71
C ALA A 304 -11.41 -12.27 15.62
N LEU A 305 -10.38 -11.44 15.57
CA LEU A 305 -10.53 -9.98 15.49
C LEU A 305 -11.09 -9.54 14.14
N GLY A 306 -10.50 -9.99 13.03
CA GLY A 306 -10.96 -9.67 11.68
C GLY A 306 -12.37 -10.18 11.43
N GLY A 307 -12.62 -11.45 11.77
CA GLY A 307 -13.94 -12.08 11.67
C GLY A 307 -15.00 -11.38 12.53
N GLY A 308 -14.65 -10.98 13.76
CA GLY A 308 -15.54 -10.19 14.63
C GLY A 308 -15.92 -8.85 14.02
N LEU A 309 -14.96 -8.11 13.44
CA LEU A 309 -15.23 -6.84 12.75
C LEU A 309 -16.11 -7.03 11.51
N ILE A 310 -15.92 -8.13 10.77
CA ILE A 310 -16.77 -8.50 9.64
C ILE A 310 -18.19 -8.84 10.09
N VAL A 311 -18.36 -9.53 11.24
CA VAL A 311 -19.69 -9.77 11.84
C VAL A 311 -20.36 -8.44 12.17
N VAL A 312 -19.66 -7.52 12.83
CA VAL A 312 -20.17 -6.18 13.16
C VAL A 312 -20.63 -5.45 11.90
N TYR A 313 -19.79 -5.42 10.86
CA TYR A 313 -20.15 -4.80 9.57
C TYR A 313 -21.38 -5.47 8.93
N SER A 314 -21.44 -6.80 8.97
CA SER A 314 -22.51 -7.59 8.37
C SER A 314 -23.89 -7.32 8.95
N ILE A 315 -23.99 -6.92 10.23
CA ILE A 315 -25.26 -6.55 10.88
C ILE A 315 -25.98 -5.46 10.08
N GLY A 316 -25.24 -4.41 9.69
CA GLY A 316 -25.79 -3.29 8.93
C GLY A 316 -25.91 -3.61 7.44
N TYR A 317 -24.91 -4.30 6.88
CA TYR A 317 -24.86 -4.60 5.44
C TYR A 317 -25.93 -5.60 4.99
N MET A 318 -26.27 -6.59 5.83
CA MET A 318 -27.27 -7.62 5.52
C MET A 318 -28.66 -7.29 6.07
N ALA A 319 -28.90 -6.11 6.63
CA ALA A 319 -30.21 -5.75 7.16
C ALA A 319 -31.26 -5.65 6.05
N GLY A 320 -32.31 -6.47 6.13
CA GLY A 320 -33.41 -6.54 5.16
C GLY A 320 -33.09 -7.37 3.90
N HIS A 321 -31.94 -8.06 3.84
CA HIS A 321 -31.58 -8.88 2.69
C HIS A 321 -32.22 -10.27 2.74
N GLU A 322 -32.53 -10.87 1.59
CA GLU A 322 -33.05 -12.25 1.56
C GLU A 322 -32.01 -13.27 2.06
N GLY A 323 -32.41 -14.17 2.96
CA GLY A 323 -31.57 -15.25 3.46
C GLY A 323 -30.50 -14.80 4.47
N GLU A 324 -30.82 -13.85 5.34
CA GLU A 324 -29.92 -13.46 6.44
C GLU A 324 -29.58 -14.61 7.39
N ASP A 325 -30.54 -15.52 7.60
CA ASP A 325 -30.41 -16.70 8.48
C ASP A 325 -29.27 -17.60 8.03
N ARG A 326 -29.28 -18.01 6.76
CA ARG A 326 -28.18 -18.78 6.14
C ARG A 326 -26.88 -17.98 6.09
N TYR A 327 -26.93 -16.67 5.89
CA TYR A 327 -25.72 -15.84 5.83
C TYR A 327 -24.97 -15.88 7.17
N PHE A 328 -25.65 -15.57 8.28
CA PHE A 328 -25.01 -15.57 9.60
C PHE A 328 -24.60 -16.96 10.03
N PHE A 329 -25.38 -18.00 9.70
CA PHE A 329 -25.00 -19.39 9.92
C PHE A 329 -23.64 -19.70 9.27
N PHE A 330 -23.49 -19.47 7.97
CA PHE A 330 -22.24 -19.78 7.28
C PHE A 330 -21.09 -18.84 7.66
N LEU A 331 -21.37 -17.59 8.04
CA LEU A 331 -20.34 -16.66 8.53
C LEU A 331 -19.72 -17.13 9.85
N PHE A 332 -20.55 -17.52 10.83
CA PHE A 332 -20.06 -18.03 12.11
C PHE A 332 -19.43 -19.42 11.96
N LEU A 333 -19.95 -20.27 11.08
CA LEU A 333 -19.35 -21.57 10.77
C LEU A 333 -17.96 -21.40 10.14
N MET A 334 -17.81 -20.44 9.21
CA MET A 334 -16.52 -20.07 8.64
C MET A 334 -15.58 -19.54 9.71
N LEU A 335 -16.04 -18.63 10.59
CA LEU A 335 -15.23 -18.09 11.68
C LEU A 335 -14.74 -19.19 12.63
N ALA A 336 -15.62 -20.10 13.04
CA ALA A 336 -15.28 -21.24 13.87
C ALA A 336 -14.20 -22.11 13.21
N SER A 337 -14.38 -22.43 11.93
CA SER A 337 -13.41 -23.26 11.20
C SER A 337 -12.06 -22.59 10.98
N LEU A 338 -12.02 -21.26 10.78
CA LEU A 338 -10.75 -20.52 10.67
C LEU A 338 -9.98 -20.54 12.00
N ILE A 339 -10.68 -20.25 13.10
CA ILE A 339 -10.11 -20.30 14.46
C ILE A 339 -9.63 -21.72 14.77
N GLY A 340 -10.48 -22.73 14.49
CA GLY A 340 -10.17 -24.13 14.78
C GLY A 340 -8.99 -24.66 13.99
N LEU A 341 -8.86 -24.25 12.73
CA LEU A 341 -7.70 -24.58 11.90
C LEU A 341 -6.42 -23.97 12.47
N ALA A 342 -6.45 -22.68 12.83
CA ALA A 342 -5.27 -21.99 13.36
C ALA A 342 -4.84 -22.52 14.74
N SER A 343 -5.78 -23.01 15.54
CA SER A 343 -5.51 -23.58 16.86
C SER A 343 -5.32 -25.11 16.86
N ALA A 344 -5.35 -25.77 15.70
CA ALA A 344 -5.29 -27.23 15.62
C ALA A 344 -3.90 -27.77 16.00
N THR A 345 -3.88 -28.77 16.87
CA THR A 345 -2.67 -29.48 17.32
C THR A 345 -2.43 -30.79 16.58
N ASP A 346 -3.47 -31.36 15.97
CA ASP A 346 -3.41 -32.60 15.20
C ASP A 346 -3.89 -32.42 13.75
N VAL A 347 -3.48 -33.34 12.88
CA VAL A 347 -3.76 -33.32 11.44
C VAL A 347 -5.26 -33.45 11.13
N ALA A 348 -5.99 -34.28 11.87
CA ALA A 348 -7.40 -34.55 11.62
C ALA A 348 -8.27 -33.32 11.92
N ALA A 349 -8.02 -32.66 13.04
CA ALA A 349 -8.67 -31.39 13.41
C ALA A 349 -8.33 -30.28 12.42
N PHE A 350 -7.06 -30.17 12.02
CA PHE A 350 -6.61 -29.18 11.03
C PHE A 350 -7.36 -29.36 9.70
N TYR A 351 -7.37 -30.59 9.16
CA TYR A 351 -8.01 -30.89 7.89
C TYR A 351 -9.54 -30.75 7.96
N SER A 352 -10.17 -31.22 9.03
CA SER A 352 -11.62 -31.09 9.24
C SER A 352 -12.04 -29.62 9.24
N CYS A 353 -11.30 -28.76 9.94
CA CYS A 353 -11.55 -27.32 9.93
C CYS A 353 -11.28 -26.72 8.54
N PHE A 354 -10.27 -27.20 7.81
CA PHE A 354 -9.98 -26.76 6.44
C PHE A 354 -11.16 -27.00 5.49
N GLU A 355 -11.79 -28.17 5.59
CA GLU A 355 -12.95 -28.57 4.78
C GLU A 355 -14.23 -27.80 5.19
N ILE A 356 -14.50 -27.64 6.49
CA ILE A 356 -15.64 -26.83 6.97
C ILE A 356 -15.49 -25.37 6.52
N MET A 357 -14.27 -24.82 6.57
CA MET A 357 -13.98 -23.49 6.04
C MET A 357 -14.28 -23.42 4.55
N THR A 358 -13.81 -24.38 3.75
CA THR A 358 -14.04 -24.41 2.29
C THR A 358 -15.53 -24.52 1.96
N PHE A 359 -16.26 -25.37 2.68
CA PHE A 359 -17.71 -25.53 2.52
C PHE A 359 -18.49 -24.26 2.90
N SER A 360 -18.25 -23.70 4.08
CA SER A 360 -18.95 -22.51 4.58
C SER A 360 -18.70 -21.28 3.72
N SER A 361 -17.45 -21.06 3.31
CA SER A 361 -17.09 -19.98 2.39
C SER A 361 -17.70 -20.16 1.00
N TYR A 362 -17.77 -21.37 0.47
CA TYR A 362 -18.46 -21.66 -0.79
C TYR A 362 -19.93 -21.23 -0.71
N MET A 363 -20.63 -21.58 0.37
CA MET A 363 -22.03 -21.19 0.59
C MET A 363 -22.21 -19.67 0.66
N LEU A 364 -21.22 -18.96 1.20
CA LEU A 364 -21.20 -17.50 1.22
C LEU A 364 -20.90 -16.87 -0.16
N VAL A 365 -20.06 -17.51 -1.00
CA VAL A 365 -19.81 -17.07 -2.38
C VAL A 365 -21.06 -17.20 -3.24
N VAL A 366 -21.76 -18.33 -3.14
CA VAL A 366 -22.97 -18.59 -3.95
C VAL A 366 -24.22 -17.89 -3.41
N HIS A 367 -24.15 -17.16 -2.30
CA HIS A 367 -25.29 -16.60 -1.55
C HIS A 367 -26.36 -15.90 -2.40
N LYS A 368 -25.98 -15.20 -3.48
CA LYS A 368 -26.93 -14.52 -4.38
C LYS A 368 -27.73 -15.46 -5.29
N HIS A 369 -27.31 -16.71 -5.45
CA HIS A 369 -27.92 -17.74 -6.32
C HIS A 369 -28.03 -17.34 -7.82
N THR A 370 -27.30 -16.31 -8.27
CA THR A 370 -27.22 -15.93 -9.69
C THR A 370 -26.34 -16.91 -10.47
N GLY A 371 -26.56 -17.05 -11.79
CA GLY A 371 -25.74 -17.92 -12.64
C GLY A 371 -24.23 -17.65 -12.53
N GLU A 372 -23.82 -16.37 -12.48
CA GLU A 372 -22.42 -15.98 -12.27
C GLU A 372 -21.88 -16.41 -10.91
N ALA A 373 -22.64 -16.18 -9.83
CA ALA A 373 -22.27 -16.60 -8.48
C ALA A 373 -22.13 -18.12 -8.35
N LEU A 374 -23.05 -18.88 -8.96
CA LEU A 374 -22.97 -20.34 -9.00
C LEU A 374 -21.76 -20.80 -9.82
N ALA A 375 -21.49 -20.22 -11.00
CA ALA A 375 -20.31 -20.58 -11.79
C ALA A 375 -18.99 -20.28 -11.05
N ALA A 376 -18.89 -19.14 -10.40
CA ALA A 376 -17.73 -18.77 -9.59
C ALA A 376 -17.57 -19.66 -8.36
N GLY A 377 -18.67 -19.95 -7.65
CA GLY A 377 -18.68 -20.87 -6.50
C GLY A 377 -18.29 -22.29 -6.87
N ALA A 378 -18.71 -22.79 -8.05
CA ALA A 378 -18.31 -24.11 -8.53
C ALA A 378 -16.78 -24.17 -8.75
N LYS A 379 -16.24 -23.17 -9.44
CA LYS A 379 -14.80 -23.05 -9.67
C LYS A 379 -14.03 -23.00 -8.34
N TYR A 380 -14.50 -22.19 -7.40
CA TYR A 380 -13.93 -22.09 -6.06
C TYR A 380 -13.91 -23.44 -5.33
N LEU A 381 -15.06 -24.08 -5.22
CA LEU A 381 -15.19 -25.31 -4.43
C LEU A 381 -14.37 -26.46 -5.03
N VAL A 382 -14.44 -26.66 -6.35
CA VAL A 382 -13.70 -27.73 -7.03
C VAL A 382 -12.19 -27.54 -6.88
N MET A 383 -11.69 -26.31 -7.06
CA MET A 383 -10.27 -26.04 -6.89
C MET A 383 -9.83 -26.28 -5.43
N CYS A 384 -10.54 -25.72 -4.46
CA CYS A 384 -10.17 -25.84 -3.05
C CYS A 384 -10.27 -27.28 -2.52
N VAL A 385 -11.33 -28.02 -2.86
CA VAL A 385 -11.46 -29.44 -2.47
C VAL A 385 -10.41 -30.30 -3.17
N GLY A 386 -10.10 -30.03 -4.44
CA GLY A 386 -9.05 -30.74 -5.16
C GLY A 386 -7.67 -30.55 -4.54
N GLY A 387 -7.31 -29.30 -4.22
CA GLY A 387 -6.08 -29.00 -3.50
C GLY A 387 -6.05 -29.60 -2.09
N ALA A 388 -7.15 -29.50 -1.35
CA ALA A 388 -7.28 -30.05 0.00
C ALA A 388 -7.12 -31.57 0.01
N GLY A 389 -7.74 -32.29 -0.93
CA GLY A 389 -7.63 -33.75 -1.00
C GLY A 389 -6.20 -34.24 -1.25
N VAL A 390 -5.44 -33.55 -2.10
CA VAL A 390 -4.00 -33.86 -2.32
C VAL A 390 -3.18 -33.52 -1.07
N MET A 391 -3.43 -32.37 -0.44
CA MET A 391 -2.79 -31.95 0.81
C MET A 391 -3.08 -32.92 1.96
N GLN A 392 -4.28 -33.51 2.02
CA GLN A 392 -4.64 -34.50 3.02
C GLN A 392 -3.70 -35.71 2.98
N VAL A 393 -3.38 -36.21 1.78
CA VAL A 393 -2.42 -37.33 1.62
C VAL A 393 -1.04 -36.93 2.16
N GLY A 394 -0.60 -35.70 1.91
CA GLY A 394 0.66 -35.18 2.45
C GLY A 394 0.66 -35.05 3.99
N LEU A 395 -0.44 -34.54 4.57
CA LEU A 395 -0.57 -34.43 6.02
C LEU A 395 -0.61 -35.80 6.71
N LEU A 396 -1.31 -36.77 6.12
CA LEU A 396 -1.35 -38.14 6.62
C LEU A 396 -0.01 -38.86 6.46
N ALA A 397 0.75 -38.58 5.39
CA ALA A 397 2.11 -39.08 5.25
C ALA A 397 2.98 -38.61 6.41
N LEU A 398 2.93 -37.32 6.76
CA LEU A 398 3.67 -36.84 7.91
C LEU A 398 3.16 -37.41 9.25
N SER A 399 1.87 -37.74 9.39
CA SER A 399 1.35 -38.31 10.65
C SER A 399 1.76 -39.73 10.94
N VAL A 400 2.25 -40.49 9.95
CA VAL A 400 2.70 -41.88 10.16
C VAL A 400 4.19 -42.00 10.49
N THR A 401 4.94 -40.89 10.56
CA THR A 401 6.38 -40.89 10.86
C THR A 401 6.69 -41.16 12.32
N GLY A 402 5.68 -41.19 13.19
CA GLY A 402 5.85 -41.32 14.65
C GLY A 402 6.11 -39.99 15.37
N THR A 403 6.02 -38.86 14.67
CA THR A 403 6.16 -37.51 15.25
C THR A 403 4.87 -37.12 15.99
N PRO A 404 4.90 -36.86 17.32
CA PRO A 404 3.68 -36.58 18.09
C PRO A 404 2.95 -35.28 17.71
N ASP A 405 3.67 -34.19 17.42
CA ASP A 405 3.12 -32.94 16.87
C ASP A 405 3.75 -32.67 15.50
N VAL A 406 3.17 -33.28 14.46
CA VAL A 406 3.62 -33.15 13.07
C VAL A 406 3.61 -31.70 12.58
N LEU A 407 2.62 -30.91 13.01
CA LEU A 407 2.50 -29.53 12.58
C LEU A 407 3.60 -28.69 13.23
N GLY A 408 3.97 -29.00 14.49
CA GLY A 408 5.03 -28.34 15.24
C GLY A 408 6.45 -28.78 14.88
N ASP A 409 6.65 -30.04 14.47
CA ASP A 409 7.94 -30.59 14.00
C ASP A 409 7.84 -31.21 12.60
N MET A 410 7.38 -30.40 11.64
CA MET A 410 7.28 -30.82 10.24
C MET A 410 8.66 -31.13 9.64
N ALA A 411 9.71 -30.47 10.11
CA ALA A 411 11.08 -30.69 9.68
C ALA A 411 11.56 -32.11 10.05
N GLY A 412 11.38 -32.51 11.31
CA GLY A 412 11.67 -33.86 11.77
C GLY A 412 10.85 -34.92 11.04
N ALA A 413 9.56 -34.65 10.81
CA ALA A 413 8.70 -35.56 10.05
C ALA A 413 9.15 -35.73 8.58
N LEU A 414 9.54 -34.65 7.89
CA LEU A 414 10.09 -34.73 6.54
C LEU A 414 11.43 -35.47 6.48
N ALA A 415 12.26 -35.33 7.50
CA ALA A 415 13.56 -36.01 7.60
C ALA A 415 13.44 -37.55 7.72
N ALA A 416 12.28 -38.06 8.11
CA ALA A 416 12.00 -39.51 8.14
C ALA A 416 11.88 -40.14 6.74
N TYR A 417 11.73 -39.33 5.69
CA TYR A 417 11.60 -39.77 4.30
C TYR A 417 12.91 -39.64 3.53
N SER A 418 13.04 -40.41 2.43
CA SER A 418 14.11 -40.16 1.46
C SER A 418 13.95 -38.77 0.85
N PRO A 419 15.03 -38.09 0.40
CA PRO A 419 14.95 -36.71 -0.09
C PRO A 419 13.90 -36.49 -1.20
N ALA A 420 13.75 -37.44 -2.12
CA ALA A 420 12.75 -37.38 -3.18
C ALA A 420 11.32 -37.58 -2.64
N ALA A 421 11.12 -38.49 -1.68
CA ALA A 421 9.81 -38.71 -1.05
C ALA A 421 9.40 -37.53 -0.17
N ALA A 422 10.33 -36.95 0.60
CA ALA A 422 10.11 -35.74 1.38
C ALA A 422 9.69 -34.56 0.48
N ALA A 423 10.36 -34.38 -0.66
CA ALA A 423 9.96 -33.38 -1.65
C ALA A 423 8.57 -33.66 -2.24
N GLY A 424 8.24 -34.92 -2.52
CA GLY A 424 6.90 -35.34 -2.95
C GLY A 424 5.82 -34.99 -1.92
N VAL A 425 6.06 -35.27 -0.64
CA VAL A 425 5.15 -34.91 0.46
C VAL A 425 5.00 -33.40 0.59
N ALA A 426 6.10 -32.65 0.52
CA ALA A 426 6.07 -31.19 0.55
C ALA A 426 5.26 -30.59 -0.63
N LEU A 427 5.37 -31.14 -1.84
CA LEU A 427 4.56 -30.74 -2.99
C LEU A 427 3.08 -31.03 -2.78
N MET A 428 2.73 -32.17 -2.17
CA MET A 428 1.34 -32.50 -1.87
C MET A 428 0.74 -31.48 -0.88
N LEU A 429 1.48 -31.11 0.16
CA LEU A 429 1.08 -30.05 1.10
C LEU A 429 0.89 -28.71 0.40
N LEU A 430 1.88 -28.30 -0.41
CA LEU A 430 1.82 -27.06 -1.17
C LEU A 430 0.66 -27.05 -2.18
N ALA A 431 0.24 -28.19 -2.74
CA ALA A 431 -0.91 -28.24 -3.65
C ALA A 431 -2.19 -27.68 -3.00
N GLY A 432 -2.46 -27.99 -1.73
CA GLY A 432 -3.62 -27.42 -1.02
C GLY A 432 -3.40 -25.98 -0.57
N PHE A 433 -2.26 -25.71 0.07
CA PHE A 433 -1.97 -24.38 0.61
C PHE A 433 -1.86 -23.32 -0.47
N THR A 434 -1.21 -23.61 -1.60
CA THR A 434 -1.05 -22.65 -2.70
C THR A 434 -2.34 -22.42 -3.50
N VAL A 435 -3.22 -23.43 -3.63
CA VAL A 435 -4.58 -23.22 -4.16
C VAL A 435 -5.35 -22.26 -3.27
N LYS A 436 -5.29 -22.46 -1.95
CA LYS A 436 -6.03 -21.62 -0.99
C LYS A 436 -5.45 -20.20 -0.89
N ALA A 437 -4.13 -20.05 -1.01
CA ALA A 437 -3.48 -18.75 -1.13
C ALA A 437 -3.79 -18.08 -2.48
N GLY A 438 -4.05 -18.86 -3.53
CA GLY A 438 -4.33 -18.38 -4.87
C GLY A 438 -3.07 -18.13 -5.70
N PHE A 439 -2.04 -18.97 -5.58
CA PHE A 439 -0.84 -18.83 -6.40
C PHE A 439 -1.11 -19.26 -7.85
N PHE A 440 -0.46 -18.63 -8.82
CA PHE A 440 -0.47 -19.06 -10.22
C PHE A 440 0.21 -20.44 -10.36
N PRO A 441 -0.35 -21.39 -11.15
CA PRO A 441 -1.55 -21.27 -12.00
C PRO A 441 -2.89 -21.56 -11.29
N LEU A 442 -2.88 -21.86 -10.00
CA LEU A 442 -4.01 -22.29 -9.17
C LEU A 442 -4.87 -21.14 -8.60
N HIS A 443 -4.77 -19.95 -9.19
CA HIS A 443 -5.34 -18.69 -8.68
C HIS A 443 -6.77 -18.38 -9.17
N SER A 444 -7.24 -19.05 -10.22
CA SER A 444 -8.36 -18.56 -11.05
C SER A 444 -9.72 -18.43 -10.34
N TRP A 445 -9.90 -19.10 -9.19
CA TRP A 445 -11.10 -18.96 -8.36
C TRP A 445 -11.22 -17.58 -7.71
N LEU A 446 -10.10 -16.98 -7.31
CA LEU A 446 -10.06 -15.77 -6.50
C LEU A 446 -10.69 -14.57 -7.24
N PRO A 447 -10.20 -14.14 -8.41
CA PRO A 447 -10.79 -13.01 -9.13
C PRO A 447 -12.22 -13.29 -9.65
N ALA A 448 -12.65 -14.55 -9.68
CA ALA A 448 -14.02 -14.94 -10.03
C ALA A 448 -14.98 -14.83 -8.83
N ALA A 449 -14.56 -15.24 -7.64
CA ALA A 449 -15.40 -15.28 -6.44
C ALA A 449 -15.67 -13.90 -5.83
N HIS A 450 -14.67 -13.01 -5.82
CA HIS A 450 -14.80 -11.71 -5.16
C HIS A 450 -15.93 -10.82 -5.73
N PRO A 451 -16.06 -10.60 -7.05
CA PRO A 451 -17.09 -9.68 -7.58
C PRO A 451 -18.52 -10.09 -7.22
N VAL A 452 -18.81 -11.40 -7.26
CA VAL A 452 -20.15 -11.96 -7.08
C VAL A 452 -20.57 -12.11 -5.63
N ALA A 453 -19.64 -12.42 -4.71
CA ALA A 453 -19.93 -12.59 -3.29
C ALA A 453 -20.47 -11.28 -2.65
N PRO A 454 -21.23 -11.34 -1.54
CA PRO A 454 -21.51 -10.14 -0.75
C PRO A 454 -20.20 -9.43 -0.35
N SER A 455 -20.15 -8.10 -0.34
CA SER A 455 -18.89 -7.38 -0.07
C SER A 455 -18.36 -7.61 1.35
N SER A 456 -19.26 -7.85 2.31
CA SER A 456 -18.94 -8.33 3.65
C SER A 456 -18.24 -9.69 3.67
N ILE A 457 -18.34 -10.49 2.60
CA ILE A 457 -17.64 -11.78 2.43
C ILE A 457 -16.39 -11.63 1.56
N SER A 458 -16.40 -10.70 0.59
CA SER A 458 -15.19 -10.38 -0.16
C SER A 458 -14.03 -9.92 0.74
N ALA A 459 -14.33 -9.26 1.86
CA ALA A 459 -13.34 -8.95 2.90
C ALA A 459 -12.66 -10.22 3.46
N PRO A 460 -13.34 -11.14 4.19
CA PRO A 460 -12.70 -12.33 4.73
C PRO A 460 -12.09 -13.25 3.68
N LEU A 461 -12.64 -13.33 2.46
CA LEU A 461 -12.03 -14.10 1.36
C LEU A 461 -10.58 -13.63 1.09
N SER A 462 -10.33 -12.32 1.18
CA SER A 462 -9.01 -11.73 0.97
C SER A 462 -8.22 -11.56 2.26
N GLY A 463 -8.87 -11.10 3.33
CA GLY A 463 -8.25 -10.76 4.61
C GLY A 463 -7.85 -11.97 5.44
N LEU A 464 -8.64 -13.06 5.38
CA LEU A 464 -8.51 -14.21 6.27
C LEU A 464 -8.30 -15.54 5.53
N LEU A 465 -9.10 -15.86 4.50
CA LEU A 465 -9.04 -17.20 3.87
C LEU A 465 -7.73 -17.46 3.14
N THR A 466 -7.22 -16.48 2.40
CA THR A 466 -5.90 -16.62 1.75
C THR A 466 -4.77 -16.75 2.76
N LYS A 467 -4.95 -16.24 3.99
CA LYS A 467 -3.97 -16.33 5.06
C LYS A 467 -3.84 -17.74 5.63
N VAL A 468 -4.88 -18.56 5.53
CA VAL A 468 -4.77 -20.01 5.81
C VAL A 468 -3.78 -20.69 4.85
N GLY A 469 -3.83 -20.33 3.56
CA GLY A 469 -2.85 -20.81 2.60
C GLY A 469 -1.44 -20.35 2.94
N VAL A 470 -1.27 -19.07 3.28
CA VAL A 470 0.03 -18.51 3.69
C VAL A 470 0.56 -19.15 4.97
N PHE A 471 -0.29 -19.42 5.95
CA PHE A 471 0.06 -20.14 7.19
C PHE A 471 0.70 -21.50 6.87
N GLY A 472 0.05 -22.30 6.02
CA GLY A 472 0.60 -23.60 5.61
C GLY A 472 1.85 -23.50 4.75
N VAL A 473 1.94 -22.51 3.85
CA VAL A 473 3.18 -22.25 3.09
C VAL A 473 4.33 -21.90 4.02
N ALA A 474 4.10 -21.07 5.06
CA ALA A 474 5.14 -20.71 6.02
C ALA A 474 5.68 -21.94 6.78
N LEU A 475 4.81 -22.86 7.20
CA LEU A 475 5.20 -24.13 7.83
C LEU A 475 6.06 -25.00 6.91
N VAL A 476 5.63 -25.20 5.66
CA VAL A 476 6.36 -26.05 4.70
C VAL A 476 7.72 -25.44 4.35
N VAL A 477 7.77 -24.13 4.15
CA VAL A 477 9.00 -23.43 3.80
C VAL A 477 10.00 -23.46 4.94
N SER A 478 9.59 -23.19 6.19
CA SER A 478 10.49 -23.26 7.34
C SER A 478 11.03 -24.68 7.55
N ALA A 479 10.18 -25.70 7.37
CA ALA A 479 10.59 -27.09 7.44
C ALA A 479 11.67 -27.41 6.40
N LEU A 480 11.42 -27.10 5.12
CA LEU A 480 12.40 -27.32 4.03
C LEU A 480 13.71 -26.53 4.21
N ALA A 481 13.65 -25.34 4.81
CA ALA A 481 14.84 -24.53 5.09
C ALA A 481 15.66 -25.10 6.26
N SER A 482 15.01 -25.62 7.29
CA SER A 482 15.66 -26.18 8.49
C SER A 482 16.26 -27.57 8.27
N THR A 483 15.72 -28.36 7.35
CA THR A 483 16.23 -29.69 6.97
C THR A 483 16.56 -29.73 5.47
N PRO A 484 17.76 -29.27 5.06
CA PRO A 484 18.15 -29.29 3.65
C PRO A 484 18.13 -30.71 3.09
N LEU A 485 17.20 -30.97 2.17
CA LEU A 485 17.08 -32.28 1.54
C LEU A 485 18.28 -32.53 0.61
N ALA A 486 18.99 -33.65 0.83
CA ALA A 486 20.16 -34.04 0.03
C ALA A 486 19.82 -34.13 -1.47
N GLY A 487 20.77 -33.79 -2.33
CA GLY A 487 20.56 -33.77 -3.80
C GLY A 487 19.82 -32.54 -4.33
N GLY A 488 19.56 -31.53 -3.48
CA GLY A 488 19.01 -30.24 -3.92
C GLY A 488 17.48 -30.19 -4.10
N TYR A 489 16.77 -31.27 -3.77
CA TYR A 489 15.31 -31.34 -3.93
C TYR A 489 14.56 -30.26 -3.13
N GLY A 490 14.97 -29.98 -1.90
CA GLY A 490 14.34 -28.94 -1.07
C GLY A 490 14.47 -27.55 -1.71
N GLN A 491 15.67 -27.23 -2.19
CA GLN A 491 15.92 -25.98 -2.92
C GLN A 491 15.11 -25.90 -4.22
N TRP A 492 14.94 -27.01 -4.93
CA TRP A 492 14.11 -27.06 -6.14
C TRP A 492 12.63 -26.76 -5.83
N VAL A 493 12.07 -27.31 -4.74
CA VAL A 493 10.71 -26.98 -4.29
C VAL A 493 10.57 -25.51 -3.94
N LEU A 494 11.56 -24.92 -3.25
CA LEU A 494 11.58 -23.49 -2.93
C LEU A 494 11.68 -22.61 -4.19
N TRP A 495 12.47 -23.01 -5.19
CA TRP A 495 12.53 -22.32 -6.49
C TRP A 495 11.22 -22.40 -7.27
N LEU A 496 10.55 -23.55 -7.26
CA LEU A 496 9.21 -23.70 -7.84
C LEU A 496 8.23 -22.73 -7.17
N LEU A 497 8.22 -22.68 -5.84
CA LEU A 497 7.38 -21.76 -5.07
C LEU A 497 7.70 -20.29 -5.37
N THR A 498 8.99 -19.95 -5.47
CA THR A 498 9.48 -18.63 -5.87
C THR A 498 8.94 -18.24 -7.25
N GLY A 499 9.01 -19.14 -8.23
CA GLY A 499 8.48 -18.92 -9.58
C GLY A 499 6.96 -18.74 -9.60
N MET A 500 6.21 -19.58 -8.87
CA MET A 500 4.76 -19.43 -8.71
C MET A 500 4.41 -18.08 -8.07
N ALA A 501 5.12 -17.69 -7.01
CA ALA A 501 4.87 -16.43 -6.31
C ALA A 501 5.19 -15.20 -7.17
N ALA A 502 6.33 -15.19 -7.88
CA ALA A 502 6.69 -14.14 -8.83
C ALA A 502 5.65 -13.99 -9.95
N ALA A 503 5.19 -15.11 -10.53
CA ALA A 503 4.14 -15.10 -11.54
C ALA A 503 2.81 -14.56 -10.97
N THR A 504 2.45 -14.97 -9.75
CA THR A 504 1.25 -14.47 -9.05
C THR A 504 1.32 -12.97 -8.82
N PHE A 505 2.47 -12.47 -8.40
CA PHE A 505 2.73 -11.06 -8.17
C PHE A 505 2.56 -10.24 -9.46
N ILE A 506 3.29 -10.60 -10.51
CA ILE A 506 3.28 -9.90 -11.80
C ILE A 506 1.88 -9.91 -12.42
N LEU A 507 1.25 -11.09 -12.51
CA LEU A 507 -0.07 -11.23 -13.10
C LEU A 507 -1.12 -10.48 -12.28
N GLY A 508 -1.02 -10.49 -10.95
CA GLY A 508 -1.90 -9.74 -10.06
C GLY A 508 -1.84 -8.23 -10.35
N GLU A 509 -0.64 -7.66 -10.42
CA GLU A 509 -0.46 -6.22 -10.66
C GLU A 509 -0.91 -5.81 -12.07
N VAL A 510 -0.51 -6.57 -13.10
CA VAL A 510 -0.90 -6.28 -14.51
C VAL A 510 -2.41 -6.39 -14.68
N MET A 511 -3.04 -7.44 -14.15
CA MET A 511 -4.48 -7.62 -14.30
C MET A 511 -5.28 -6.60 -13.51
N ALA A 512 -4.81 -6.16 -12.34
CA ALA A 512 -5.44 -5.10 -11.55
C ALA A 512 -5.47 -3.77 -12.31
N LEU A 513 -4.37 -3.39 -12.98
CA LEU A 513 -4.29 -2.17 -13.81
C LEU A 513 -5.37 -2.12 -14.91
N MET A 514 -5.72 -3.28 -15.45
CA MET A 514 -6.69 -3.44 -16.55
C MET A 514 -8.15 -3.46 -16.09
N GLN A 515 -8.42 -3.52 -14.78
CA GLN A 515 -9.80 -3.61 -14.28
C GLN A 515 -10.53 -2.27 -14.23
N GLN A 516 -11.85 -2.34 -14.42
CA GLN A 516 -12.81 -1.26 -14.20
C GLN A 516 -13.83 -1.57 -13.09
N ASP A 517 -13.95 -2.84 -12.69
CA ASP A 517 -14.74 -3.26 -11.54
C ASP A 517 -13.91 -3.14 -10.26
N ILE A 518 -14.41 -2.40 -9.27
CA ILE A 518 -13.63 -2.11 -8.05
C ILE A 518 -13.32 -3.38 -7.26
N LYS A 519 -14.24 -4.34 -7.18
CA LYS A 519 -14.03 -5.59 -6.42
C LYS A 519 -13.07 -6.52 -7.13
N ARG A 520 -13.15 -6.60 -8.46
CA ARG A 520 -12.22 -7.39 -9.27
C ARG A 520 -10.82 -6.79 -9.25
N MET A 521 -10.70 -5.46 -9.29
CA MET A 521 -9.42 -4.77 -9.12
C MET A 521 -8.80 -5.07 -7.75
N LEU A 522 -9.58 -4.98 -6.68
CA LEU A 522 -9.13 -5.32 -5.33
C LEU A 522 -8.74 -6.81 -5.20
N ALA A 523 -9.43 -7.70 -5.90
CA ALA A 523 -9.13 -9.13 -5.93
C ALA A 523 -7.82 -9.46 -6.67
N TYR A 524 -7.57 -8.86 -7.84
CA TYR A 524 -6.28 -9.02 -8.53
C TYR A 524 -5.14 -8.42 -7.72
N SER A 525 -5.36 -7.30 -7.05
CA SER A 525 -4.34 -6.79 -6.14
C SER A 525 -4.20 -7.61 -4.85
N THR A 526 -5.15 -8.50 -4.51
CA THR A 526 -4.93 -9.52 -3.48
C THR A 526 -3.98 -10.59 -3.98
N LEU A 527 -4.11 -11.03 -5.24
CA LEU A 527 -3.14 -11.93 -5.87
C LEU A 527 -1.74 -11.31 -5.86
N ALA A 528 -1.63 -10.03 -6.24
CA ALA A 528 -0.36 -9.31 -6.20
C ALA A 528 0.29 -9.40 -4.82
N GLN A 529 -0.39 -8.93 -3.77
CA GLN A 529 0.17 -8.90 -2.42
C GLN A 529 0.44 -10.29 -1.83
N ILE A 530 -0.37 -11.31 -2.15
CA ILE A 530 -0.10 -12.69 -1.74
C ILE A 530 1.10 -13.28 -2.51
N GLY A 531 1.27 -12.94 -3.79
CA GLY A 531 2.46 -13.27 -4.55
C GLY A 531 3.72 -12.61 -3.99
N GLU A 532 3.62 -11.35 -3.56
CA GLU A 532 4.70 -10.62 -2.87
C GLU A 532 5.11 -11.30 -1.56
N ILE A 533 4.12 -11.66 -0.72
CA ILE A 533 4.33 -12.42 0.53
C ILE A 533 5.01 -13.77 0.22
N GLY A 534 4.48 -14.51 -0.75
CA GLY A 534 4.99 -15.83 -1.13
C GLY A 534 6.42 -15.79 -1.65
N LEU A 535 6.75 -14.76 -2.43
CA LEU A 535 8.07 -14.56 -3.05
C LEU A 535 9.14 -14.34 -1.99
N VAL A 536 8.80 -13.61 -0.93
CA VAL A 536 9.73 -13.38 0.18
C VAL A 536 9.77 -14.57 1.10
N LEU A 537 8.61 -15.17 1.45
CA LEU A 537 8.60 -16.38 2.28
C LEU A 537 9.49 -17.47 1.70
N SER A 538 9.46 -17.71 0.38
CA SER A 538 10.24 -18.77 -0.27
C SER A 538 11.76 -18.65 -0.14
N LEU A 539 12.28 -17.52 0.36
CA LEU A 539 13.69 -17.37 0.76
C LEU A 539 14.07 -18.26 1.94
N GLY A 540 13.11 -18.64 2.79
CA GLY A 540 13.34 -19.58 3.89
C GLY A 540 14.28 -19.06 4.98
N THR A 541 14.22 -17.76 5.30
CA THR A 541 15.03 -17.16 6.39
C THR A 541 14.15 -16.54 7.47
N PHE A 542 14.72 -16.32 8.66
CA PHE A 542 14.05 -15.63 9.76
C PHE A 542 13.56 -14.22 9.33
N ALA A 543 14.44 -13.42 8.73
CA ALA A 543 14.12 -12.05 8.32
C ALA A 543 13.00 -12.01 7.26
N ALA A 544 13.05 -12.93 6.30
CA ALA A 544 12.02 -13.07 5.28
C ALA A 544 10.67 -13.45 5.88
N THR A 545 10.66 -14.41 6.82
CA THR A 545 9.47 -14.86 7.53
C THR A 545 8.87 -13.75 8.38
N ALA A 546 9.68 -13.04 9.17
CA ALA A 546 9.20 -11.94 9.99
C ALA A 546 8.63 -10.78 9.14
N GLY A 547 9.32 -10.40 8.05
CA GLY A 547 8.83 -9.38 7.12
C GLY A 547 7.52 -9.78 6.44
N ALA A 548 7.44 -11.01 5.93
CA ALA A 548 6.25 -11.54 5.29
C ALA A 548 5.06 -11.69 6.25
N LEU A 549 5.26 -12.19 7.47
CA LEU A 549 4.19 -12.30 8.48
C LEU A 549 3.72 -10.92 8.97
N THR A 550 4.62 -9.95 9.08
CA THR A 550 4.24 -8.54 9.33
C THR A 550 3.36 -8.03 8.19
N HIS A 551 3.74 -8.34 6.94
CA HIS A 551 2.93 -7.98 5.78
C HIS A 551 1.59 -8.73 5.75
N VAL A 552 1.52 -9.99 6.19
CA VAL A 552 0.27 -10.75 6.31
C VAL A 552 -0.75 -10.05 7.21
N LEU A 553 -0.32 -9.63 8.41
CA LEU A 553 -1.17 -8.91 9.36
C LEU A 553 -1.65 -7.57 8.78
N ASN A 554 -0.71 -6.80 8.24
CA ASN A 554 -0.99 -5.52 7.58
C ASN A 554 -1.95 -5.68 6.40
N HIS A 555 -1.72 -6.66 5.54
CA HIS A 555 -2.53 -6.94 4.36
C HIS A 555 -3.94 -7.42 4.73
N ALA A 556 -4.11 -8.15 5.84
CA ALA A 556 -5.44 -8.51 6.34
C ALA A 556 -6.26 -7.26 6.69
N VAL A 557 -5.71 -6.38 7.54
CA VAL A 557 -6.35 -5.12 7.94
C VAL A 557 -6.68 -4.24 6.73
N MET A 558 -5.71 -4.06 5.83
CA MET A 558 -5.89 -3.25 4.63
C MET A 558 -6.97 -3.79 3.69
N LYS A 559 -6.96 -5.10 3.41
CA LYS A 559 -7.93 -5.69 2.47
C LYS A 559 -9.34 -5.74 3.04
N ASP A 560 -9.47 -6.05 4.32
CA ASP A 560 -10.78 -5.99 4.97
C ASP A 560 -11.31 -4.55 4.92
N LEU A 561 -10.49 -3.54 5.23
CA LEU A 561 -10.88 -2.14 5.12
C LEU A 561 -11.33 -1.77 3.69
N LEU A 562 -10.55 -2.16 2.67
CA LEU A 562 -10.82 -1.83 1.27
C LEU A 562 -12.08 -2.51 0.74
N PHE A 563 -12.28 -3.81 0.99
CA PHE A 563 -13.46 -4.53 0.52
C PHE A 563 -14.73 -4.10 1.28
N LEU A 564 -14.64 -3.83 2.58
CA LEU A 564 -15.76 -3.29 3.34
C LEU A 564 -16.09 -1.86 2.90
N ALA A 565 -15.10 -1.00 2.70
CA ALA A 565 -15.35 0.36 2.21
C ALA A 565 -15.96 0.34 0.80
N ALA A 566 -15.44 -0.50 -0.10
CA ALA A 566 -16.06 -0.74 -1.42
C ALA A 566 -17.49 -1.23 -1.27
N GLY A 567 -17.75 -2.14 -0.33
CA GLY A 567 -19.09 -2.63 -0.01
C GLY A 567 -20.06 -1.52 0.40
N GLY A 568 -19.63 -0.58 1.23
CA GLY A 568 -20.43 0.56 1.64
C GLY A 568 -20.75 1.51 0.49
N LEU A 569 -19.78 1.75 -0.39
CA LEU A 569 -19.96 2.53 -1.61
C LEU A 569 -20.95 1.83 -2.56
N ILE A 570 -20.76 0.53 -2.82
CA ILE A 570 -21.63 -0.29 -3.68
C ILE A 570 -23.06 -0.35 -3.13
N LEU A 571 -23.24 -0.46 -1.81
CA LEU A 571 -24.56 -0.49 -1.18
C LEU A 571 -25.37 0.78 -1.48
N ARG A 572 -24.71 1.93 -1.61
CA ARG A 572 -25.36 3.20 -1.92
C ARG A 572 -25.46 3.50 -3.41
N ALA A 573 -24.46 3.12 -4.21
CA ALA A 573 -24.46 3.34 -5.66
C ALA A 573 -25.31 2.33 -6.44
N GLY A 574 -25.45 1.10 -5.94
CA GLY A 574 -26.02 -0.01 -6.69
C GLY A 574 -25.13 -0.57 -7.82
N SER A 575 -23.91 -0.03 -7.99
CA SER A 575 -22.95 -0.46 -9.02
C SER A 575 -21.58 -0.79 -8.43
N GLN A 576 -20.85 -1.67 -9.12
CA GLN A 576 -19.46 -2.05 -8.81
C GLN A 576 -18.44 -1.46 -9.80
N ARG A 577 -18.92 -0.83 -10.88
CA ARG A 577 -18.05 -0.18 -11.87
C ARG A 577 -17.48 1.09 -11.28
N LEU A 578 -16.17 1.27 -11.40
CA LEU A 578 -15.47 2.39 -10.79
C LEU A 578 -16.02 3.74 -11.27
N GLY A 579 -16.35 3.87 -12.55
CA GLY A 579 -16.92 5.10 -13.12
C GLY A 579 -18.24 5.52 -12.46
N ASP A 580 -19.08 4.57 -12.06
CA ASP A 580 -20.38 4.84 -11.42
C ASP A 580 -20.23 5.29 -9.95
N LEU A 581 -19.03 5.15 -9.38
CA LEU A 581 -18.70 5.61 -8.02
C LEU A 581 -18.08 7.01 -8.01
N ALA A 582 -18.06 7.69 -9.16
CA ALA A 582 -17.48 9.02 -9.32
C ALA A 582 -18.02 10.02 -8.28
N GLY A 583 -17.10 10.66 -7.55
CA GLY A 583 -17.42 11.66 -6.53
C GLY A 583 -18.04 11.12 -5.23
N MET A 584 -18.32 9.81 -5.13
CA MET A 584 -18.94 9.26 -3.92
C MET A 584 -18.08 9.35 -2.67
N GLY A 585 -16.75 9.45 -2.81
CA GLY A 585 -15.87 9.72 -1.68
C GLY A 585 -16.17 11.05 -1.01
N LYS A 586 -16.63 12.06 -1.77
CA LYS A 586 -17.10 13.34 -1.22
C LYS A 586 -18.52 13.24 -0.65
N ALA A 587 -19.40 12.48 -1.29
CA ALA A 587 -20.77 12.28 -0.82
C ALA A 587 -20.84 11.48 0.50
N MET A 588 -19.87 10.56 0.70
CA MET A 588 -19.76 9.71 1.88
C MET A 588 -18.38 9.88 2.54
N PRO A 589 -18.09 11.04 3.17
CA PRO A 589 -16.72 11.43 3.53
C PRO A 589 -16.04 10.48 4.53
N PHE A 590 -16.79 9.90 5.47
CA PHE A 590 -16.22 8.92 6.41
C PHE A 590 -15.79 7.63 5.71
N THR A 591 -16.68 7.03 4.90
CA THR A 591 -16.36 5.82 4.12
C THR A 591 -15.27 6.09 3.09
N GLY A 592 -15.31 7.25 2.44
CA GLY A 592 -14.25 7.72 1.57
C GLY A 592 -12.91 7.77 2.31
N ALA A 593 -12.83 8.42 3.48
CA ALA A 593 -11.60 8.53 4.24
C ALA A 593 -11.05 7.15 4.65
N CYS A 594 -11.91 6.24 5.11
CA CYS A 594 -11.55 4.85 5.39
C CYS A 594 -10.97 4.14 4.14
N MET A 595 -11.61 4.31 2.98
CA MET A 595 -11.09 3.80 1.70
C MET A 595 -9.71 4.40 1.38
N ALA A 596 -9.54 5.72 1.52
CA ALA A 596 -8.28 6.39 1.24
C ALA A 596 -7.15 5.90 2.16
N ILE A 597 -7.40 5.72 3.46
CA ILE A 597 -6.43 5.16 4.41
C ILE A 597 -6.01 3.75 3.99
N GLY A 598 -6.97 2.89 3.63
CA GLY A 598 -6.68 1.56 3.11
C GLY A 598 -5.84 1.59 1.83
N LEU A 599 -6.15 2.49 0.90
CA LEU A 599 -5.46 2.63 -0.39
C LEU A 599 -4.02 3.14 -0.20
N VAL A 600 -3.83 4.19 0.60
CA VAL A 600 -2.51 4.75 0.91
C VAL A 600 -1.65 3.73 1.67
N SER A 601 -2.27 2.96 2.57
CA SER A 601 -1.57 1.90 3.30
C SER A 601 -1.09 0.78 2.38
N ILE A 602 -1.92 0.31 1.46
CA ILE A 602 -1.55 -0.80 0.57
C ILE A 602 -0.56 -0.39 -0.54
N MET A 603 -0.59 0.90 -0.93
CA MET A 603 0.46 1.50 -1.77
C MET A 603 1.83 1.44 -1.08
N GLY A 604 1.87 1.31 0.25
CA GLY A 604 3.12 1.27 1.02
C GLY A 604 3.70 2.66 1.24
N LEU A 605 2.87 3.69 1.41
CA LEU A 605 3.33 5.06 1.66
C LEU A 605 3.51 5.34 3.16
N PRO A 606 4.64 5.93 3.60
CA PRO A 606 4.81 6.38 4.98
C PRO A 606 3.75 7.42 5.42
N PRO A 607 3.29 7.38 6.69
CA PRO A 607 3.71 6.51 7.78
C PRO A 607 2.80 5.27 7.96
N MET A 608 2.24 4.67 6.89
CA MET A 608 1.32 3.54 7.02
C MET A 608 2.05 2.21 7.26
N GLY A 609 1.41 1.23 7.92
CA GLY A 609 2.05 -0.07 8.21
C GLY A 609 2.52 -0.84 6.98
N GLY A 610 1.81 -0.69 5.85
CA GLY A 610 2.19 -1.32 4.59
C GLY A 610 3.57 -0.90 4.07
N PHE A 611 4.06 0.30 4.42
CA PHE A 611 5.43 0.72 4.10
C PHE A 611 6.46 -0.16 4.85
N PHE A 612 6.31 -0.27 6.17
CA PHE A 612 7.28 -0.97 7.02
C PHE A 612 7.34 -2.47 6.73
N SER A 613 6.19 -3.11 6.50
CA SER A 613 6.20 -4.52 6.15
C SER A 613 6.87 -4.78 4.79
N LYS A 614 6.64 -3.92 3.79
CA LYS A 614 7.36 -4.00 2.50
C LYS A 614 8.85 -3.70 2.65
N PHE A 615 9.23 -2.73 3.46
CA PHE A 615 10.63 -2.44 3.76
C PHE A 615 11.35 -3.66 4.35
N LEU A 616 10.76 -4.33 5.36
CA LEU A 616 11.34 -5.55 5.95
C LEU A 616 11.47 -6.68 4.92
N MET A 617 10.47 -6.83 4.05
CA MET A 617 10.48 -7.81 2.95
C MET A 617 11.58 -7.54 1.93
N LEU A 618 11.75 -6.29 1.51
CA LEU A 618 12.81 -5.86 0.59
C LEU A 618 14.19 -6.05 1.22
N LYS A 619 14.36 -5.67 2.48
CA LYS A 619 15.59 -5.85 3.25
C LYS A 619 15.96 -7.33 3.38
N ALA A 620 14.99 -8.19 3.67
CA ALA A 620 15.21 -9.64 3.73
C ALA A 620 15.64 -10.23 2.38
N ALA A 621 15.08 -9.75 1.27
CA ALA A 621 15.51 -10.18 -0.07
C ALA A 621 16.94 -9.75 -0.39
N LEU A 622 17.35 -8.55 0.01
CA LEU A 622 18.75 -8.09 -0.15
C LEU A 622 19.71 -8.90 0.72
N ASP A 623 19.37 -9.13 1.99
CA ASP A 623 20.17 -9.95 2.90
C ASP A 623 20.34 -11.40 2.43
N ALA A 624 19.35 -11.93 1.71
CA ALA A 624 19.41 -13.24 1.08
C ALA A 624 20.17 -13.26 -0.27
N GLY A 625 20.75 -12.13 -0.69
CA GLY A 625 21.48 -12.00 -1.96
C GLY A 625 20.59 -12.00 -3.21
N GLN A 626 19.31 -11.62 -3.09
CA GLN A 626 18.32 -11.63 -4.17
C GLN A 626 17.82 -10.21 -4.53
N PRO A 627 18.69 -9.29 -5.01
CA PRO A 627 18.31 -7.91 -5.33
C PRO A 627 17.26 -7.80 -6.45
N TRP A 628 17.16 -8.81 -7.31
CA TRP A 628 16.12 -8.85 -8.35
C TRP A 628 14.71 -8.99 -7.76
N MET A 629 14.54 -9.68 -6.62
CA MET A 629 13.25 -9.77 -5.93
C MET A 629 12.85 -8.40 -5.38
N ALA A 630 13.82 -7.69 -4.77
CA ALA A 630 13.59 -6.34 -4.27
C ALA A 630 13.19 -5.39 -5.41
N ALA A 631 13.90 -5.44 -6.55
CA ALA A 631 13.56 -4.66 -7.73
C ALA A 631 12.15 -4.99 -8.27
N LEU A 632 11.79 -6.28 -8.33
CA LEU A 632 10.47 -6.72 -8.77
C LEU A 632 9.36 -6.16 -7.86
N ILE A 633 9.51 -6.30 -6.54
CA ILE A 633 8.55 -5.78 -5.55
C ILE A 633 8.38 -4.26 -5.69
N LEU A 634 9.47 -3.50 -5.90
CA LEU A 634 9.41 -2.05 -6.12
C LEU A 634 8.65 -1.69 -7.40
N VAL A 635 8.91 -2.40 -8.51
CA VAL A 635 8.19 -2.17 -9.78
C VAL A 635 6.70 -2.47 -9.64
N GLY A 636 6.32 -3.58 -8.99
CA GLY A 636 4.91 -3.86 -8.76
C GLY A 636 4.26 -2.87 -7.79
N GLY A 637 4.98 -2.40 -6.76
CA GLY A 637 4.52 -1.31 -5.89
C GLY A 637 4.21 0.00 -6.64
N LEU A 638 5.04 0.35 -7.63
CA LEU A 638 4.80 1.49 -8.53
C LEU A 638 3.54 1.28 -9.39
N MET A 639 3.34 0.07 -9.94
CA MET A 639 2.11 -0.28 -10.67
C MET A 639 0.87 -0.20 -9.77
N GLY A 640 1.00 -0.70 -8.53
CA GLY A 640 0.07 -0.53 -7.41
C GLY A 640 -0.42 0.89 -7.26
N CYS A 641 0.53 1.81 -7.15
CA CYS A 641 0.25 3.23 -6.97
C CYS A 641 -0.62 3.82 -8.10
N ILE A 642 -0.50 3.32 -9.33
CA ILE A 642 -1.26 3.82 -10.48
C ILE A 642 -2.75 3.45 -10.37
N TYR A 643 -3.09 2.18 -10.13
CA TYR A 643 -4.52 1.80 -10.07
C TYR A 643 -5.18 2.15 -8.73
N TYR A 644 -4.46 2.14 -7.61
CA TYR A 644 -4.99 2.67 -6.35
C TYR A 644 -5.22 4.19 -6.43
N GLY A 645 -4.26 4.91 -7.04
CA GLY A 645 -4.41 6.33 -7.34
C GLY A 645 -5.61 6.62 -8.27
N ARG A 646 -5.90 5.72 -9.21
CA ARG A 646 -7.12 5.81 -10.05
C ARG A 646 -8.41 5.73 -9.22
N ILE A 647 -8.48 4.87 -8.22
CA ILE A 647 -9.64 4.80 -7.31
C ILE A 647 -9.79 6.11 -6.54
N ILE A 648 -8.71 6.62 -5.94
CA ILE A 648 -8.72 7.90 -5.22
C ILE A 648 -9.19 9.03 -6.16
N LYS A 649 -8.65 9.09 -7.38
CA LYS A 649 -9.04 10.04 -8.42
C LYS A 649 -10.55 10.03 -8.66
N VAL A 650 -11.13 8.87 -8.92
CA VAL A 650 -12.54 8.77 -9.26
C VAL A 650 -13.43 9.14 -8.06
N LEU A 651 -13.12 8.64 -6.86
CA LEU A 651 -13.94 8.87 -5.68
C LEU A 651 -13.90 10.31 -5.16
N PHE A 652 -12.74 10.96 -5.20
CA PHE A 652 -12.51 12.26 -4.54
C PHE A 652 -12.26 13.42 -5.47
N PHE A 653 -12.01 13.18 -6.76
CA PHE A 653 -11.66 14.25 -7.68
C PHE A 653 -12.61 14.36 -8.86
N THR A 654 -13.72 13.65 -8.78
CA THR A 654 -14.89 13.87 -9.64
C THR A 654 -15.99 14.52 -8.80
N ARG A 655 -16.79 15.41 -9.40
CA ARG A 655 -17.97 15.98 -8.74
C ARG A 655 -19.03 14.88 -8.61
N TYR A 656 -19.67 14.81 -7.45
CA TYR A 656 -20.84 13.95 -7.28
C TYR A 656 -22.07 14.68 -7.82
N GLU A 657 -22.76 14.08 -8.79
CA GLU A 657 -23.96 14.63 -9.43
C GLU A 657 -25.25 13.88 -9.06
N GLY A 658 -25.14 12.82 -8.25
CA GLY A 658 -26.29 12.03 -7.81
C GLY A 658 -27.11 12.67 -6.69
N ALA A 659 -28.20 11.99 -6.30
CA ALA A 659 -29.04 12.39 -5.18
C ALA A 659 -28.27 12.31 -3.83
N PRO A 660 -28.63 13.12 -2.81
CA PRO A 660 -27.99 13.06 -1.50
C PRO A 660 -27.91 11.62 -0.94
N VAL A 661 -26.70 11.20 -0.57
CA VAL A 661 -26.44 9.83 -0.13
C VAL A 661 -26.57 9.73 1.38
N ALA A 662 -27.39 8.78 1.86
CA ALA A 662 -27.51 8.51 3.29
C ALA A 662 -26.20 7.90 3.86
N PRO A 663 -25.80 8.28 5.09
CA PRO A 663 -24.65 7.69 5.75
C PRO A 663 -24.83 6.18 5.96
N LEU A 664 -23.73 5.44 6.07
CA LEU A 664 -23.81 4.01 6.38
C LEU A 664 -24.38 3.77 7.78
N PRO A 665 -25.04 2.61 8.01
CA PRO A 665 -25.36 2.13 9.35
C PRO A 665 -24.17 2.22 10.31
N VAL A 666 -24.44 2.53 11.58
CA VAL A 666 -23.41 2.75 12.62
C VAL A 666 -22.48 1.54 12.74
N THR A 667 -23.00 0.32 12.68
CA THR A 667 -22.19 -0.90 12.77
C THR A 667 -21.18 -1.03 11.63
N MET A 668 -21.57 -0.69 10.41
CA MET A 668 -20.65 -0.64 9.26
C MET A 668 -19.61 0.46 9.45
N GLY A 669 -20.03 1.64 9.92
CA GLY A 669 -19.12 2.76 10.23
C GLY A 669 -18.09 2.41 11.31
N LEU A 670 -18.50 1.74 12.39
CA LEU A 670 -17.62 1.31 13.48
C LEU A 670 -16.55 0.33 12.97
N ALA A 671 -16.94 -0.69 12.20
CA ALA A 671 -15.98 -1.66 11.65
C ALA A 671 -14.96 -0.98 10.72
N LEU A 672 -15.41 -0.08 9.85
CA LEU A 672 -14.52 0.71 8.97
C LEU A 672 -13.58 1.63 9.76
N GLY A 673 -14.10 2.30 10.78
CA GLY A 673 -13.33 3.18 11.65
C GLY A 673 -12.24 2.42 12.41
N THR A 674 -12.58 1.26 12.98
CA THR A 674 -11.61 0.41 13.68
C THR A 674 -10.52 -0.10 12.75
N LEU A 675 -10.87 -0.62 11.56
CA LEU A 675 -9.87 -1.10 10.59
C LEU A 675 -8.98 0.04 10.07
N ALA A 676 -9.54 1.22 9.83
CA ALA A 676 -8.77 2.41 9.46
C ALA A 676 -7.81 2.84 10.59
N ALA A 677 -8.26 2.80 11.85
CA ALA A 677 -7.41 3.08 12.99
C ALA A 677 -6.28 2.04 13.11
N LEU A 678 -6.56 0.74 12.94
CA LEU A 678 -5.54 -0.31 12.95
C LEU A 678 -4.51 -0.13 11.83
N ALA A 679 -4.95 0.27 10.62
CA ALA A 679 -4.04 0.56 9.50
C ALA A 679 -3.13 1.77 9.75
N LEU A 680 -3.60 2.78 10.48
CA LEU A 680 -2.79 3.92 10.93
C LEU A 680 -1.82 3.50 12.05
N CYS A 681 -2.34 2.80 13.07
CA CYS A 681 -1.56 2.36 14.22
C CYS A 681 -0.42 1.42 13.81
N SER A 682 -0.63 0.54 12.83
CA SER A 682 0.41 -0.39 12.36
C SER A 682 1.63 0.30 11.76
N GLY A 683 1.51 1.55 11.33
CA GLY A 683 2.63 2.34 10.85
C GLY A 683 3.15 3.37 11.85
N LEU A 684 2.27 4.00 12.64
CA LEU A 684 2.70 4.93 13.70
C LEU A 684 3.44 4.23 14.85
N PHE A 685 3.07 2.98 15.15
CA PHE A 685 3.66 2.13 16.18
C PHE A 685 4.28 0.88 15.55
N SER A 686 5.11 1.10 14.52
CA SER A 686 5.68 0.04 13.68
C SER A 686 6.46 -1.01 14.48
N SER A 687 7.23 -0.61 15.50
CA SER A 687 8.02 -1.53 16.32
C SER A 687 7.14 -2.41 17.21
N GLN A 688 6.10 -1.84 17.84
CA GLN A 688 5.13 -2.62 18.62
C GLN A 688 4.33 -3.57 17.73
N TRP A 689 4.04 -3.15 16.50
CA TRP A 689 3.33 -3.98 15.54
C TRP A 689 4.16 -5.19 15.10
N VAL A 690 5.45 -5.00 14.81
CA VAL A 690 6.39 -6.10 14.52
C VAL A 690 6.61 -7.00 15.73
N ALA A 691 6.59 -6.45 16.96
CA ALA A 691 6.73 -7.25 18.18
C ALA A 691 5.62 -8.30 18.35
N LEU A 692 4.43 -8.09 17.77
CA LEU A 692 3.36 -9.11 17.74
C LEU A 692 3.72 -10.32 16.86
N ILE A 693 4.63 -10.14 15.91
CA ILE A 693 5.01 -11.14 14.90
C ILE A 693 6.28 -11.89 15.28
N LEU A 694 7.21 -11.24 15.99
CA LEU A 694 8.50 -11.82 16.36
C LEU A 694 8.39 -13.20 17.04
N PRO A 695 7.47 -13.43 18.00
CA PRO A 695 7.28 -14.77 18.58
C PRO A 695 6.95 -15.84 17.53
N ALA A 696 6.10 -15.52 16.56
CA ALA A 696 5.72 -16.43 15.48
C ALA A 696 6.88 -16.70 14.49
N ALA A 697 7.71 -15.69 14.21
CA ALA A 697 8.90 -15.86 13.38
C ALA A 697 9.98 -16.70 14.09
N ASN A 698 10.21 -16.45 15.38
CA ASN A 698 11.13 -17.23 16.22
C ASN A 698 10.71 -18.70 16.33
N ALA A 699 9.40 -18.95 16.40
CA ALA A 699 8.87 -20.31 16.42
C ALA A 699 9.22 -21.10 15.15
N LEU A 700 9.19 -20.46 13.97
CA LEU A 700 9.55 -21.11 12.71
C LEU A 700 11.06 -21.20 12.48
N PHE A 701 11.83 -20.29 13.09
CA PHE A 701 13.29 -20.24 13.00
C PHE A 701 13.90 -19.99 14.39
N PRO A 702 14.07 -21.05 15.22
CA PRO A 702 14.47 -20.92 16.63
C PRO A 702 15.85 -20.30 16.85
N ALA A 703 16.77 -20.42 15.89
CA ALA A 703 18.06 -19.73 15.93
C ALA A 703 17.91 -18.19 15.88
N GLY A 704 16.73 -17.70 15.50
CA GLY A 704 16.37 -16.29 15.45
C GLY A 704 17.19 -15.50 14.43
N GLY A 705 16.97 -14.19 14.43
CA GLY A 705 17.75 -13.22 13.68
C GLY A 705 17.43 -11.81 14.15
N THR A 706 18.22 -10.84 13.71
CA THR A 706 17.98 -9.43 14.03
C THR A 706 17.24 -8.76 12.88
N LEU A 707 16.18 -8.03 13.21
CA LEU A 707 15.53 -7.12 12.27
C LEU A 707 16.16 -5.74 12.38
N PRO A 708 16.17 -4.95 11.29
CA PRO A 708 16.59 -3.56 11.37
C PRO A 708 15.62 -2.78 12.26
N ASP A 709 16.13 -1.77 12.96
CA ASP A 709 15.25 -0.84 13.66
C ASP A 709 14.44 -0.02 12.65
N ILE A 710 13.14 0.01 12.86
CA ILE A 710 12.15 0.69 12.02
C ILE A 710 11.32 1.70 12.83
N ALA A 711 11.72 1.98 14.08
CA ALA A 711 11.05 2.95 14.92
C ALA A 711 11.20 4.36 14.34
N ILE A 712 10.09 5.10 14.28
CA ILE A 712 10.11 6.52 13.95
C ILE A 712 9.88 7.31 15.23
N HIS A 713 10.88 8.08 15.63
CA HIS A 713 10.74 9.07 16.69
C HIS A 713 10.08 10.33 16.14
N TRP A 714 8.99 10.78 16.77
CA TRP A 714 8.23 11.97 16.39
C TRP A 714 8.52 13.12 17.37
N PRO A 715 9.48 14.02 17.06
CA PRO A 715 9.85 15.10 17.97
C PRO A 715 8.78 16.18 18.04
N LEU A 716 8.74 16.94 19.13
CA LEU A 716 7.71 17.98 19.33
C LEU A 716 7.67 19.02 18.20
N ALA A 717 8.81 19.35 17.60
CA ALA A 717 8.89 20.25 16.45
C ALA A 717 8.07 19.77 15.22
N THR A 718 7.83 18.46 15.08
CA THR A 718 6.96 17.88 14.03
C THR A 718 5.54 17.69 14.50
N VAL A 719 5.35 17.33 15.77
CA VAL A 719 4.03 17.13 16.38
C VAL A 719 3.23 18.43 16.40
N PHE A 720 3.85 19.58 16.69
CA PHE A 720 3.15 20.86 16.74
C PHE A 720 2.44 21.22 15.42
N PRO A 721 3.09 21.23 14.24
CA PRO A 721 2.38 21.44 12.97
C PRO A 721 1.29 20.40 12.70
N LEU A 722 1.49 19.12 13.05
CA LEU A 722 0.44 18.09 12.91
C LEU A 722 -0.78 18.37 13.78
N LEU A 723 -0.58 18.79 15.03
CA LEU A 723 -1.66 19.25 15.89
C LEU A 723 -2.35 20.48 15.30
N GLY A 724 -1.59 21.41 14.72
CA GLY A 724 -2.13 22.54 13.95
C GLY A 724 -3.01 22.08 12.78
N ALA A 725 -2.61 21.02 12.07
CA ALA A 725 -3.38 20.45 10.98
C ALA A 725 -4.72 19.85 11.46
N VAL A 726 -4.69 19.11 12.58
CA VAL A 726 -5.89 18.57 13.22
C VAL A 726 -6.81 19.70 13.70
N LEU A 727 -6.25 20.71 14.36
CA LEU A 727 -7.00 21.89 14.82
C LEU A 727 -7.65 22.64 13.65
N ALA A 728 -6.97 22.77 12.52
CA ALA A 728 -7.53 23.36 11.31
C ALA A 728 -8.78 22.59 10.84
N ILE A 729 -8.75 21.26 10.88
CA ILE A 729 -9.90 20.40 10.52
C ILE A 729 -11.04 20.57 11.54
N VAL A 730 -10.73 20.56 12.84
CA VAL A 730 -11.73 20.73 13.92
C VAL A 730 -12.41 22.10 13.81
N GLN A 731 -11.63 23.15 13.52
CA GLN A 731 -12.09 24.53 13.41
C GLN A 731 -12.57 24.90 12.00
N ARG A 732 -12.92 23.92 11.14
CA ARG A 732 -13.38 24.13 9.76
C ARG A 732 -14.51 25.15 9.58
N ARG A 733 -15.26 25.47 10.65
CA ARG A 733 -16.34 26.47 10.66
C ARG A 733 -15.87 27.91 10.95
N ASN A 734 -14.69 28.10 11.56
CA ASN A 734 -14.15 29.42 11.90
C ASN A 734 -12.77 29.63 11.23
N LEU A 735 -12.79 30.27 10.06
CA LEU A 735 -11.61 30.43 9.20
C LEU A 735 -10.52 31.31 9.83
N LYS A 736 -10.90 32.34 10.60
CA LYS A 736 -9.95 33.21 11.29
C LYS A 736 -9.20 32.44 12.37
N LEU A 737 -9.93 31.66 13.16
CA LEU A 737 -9.34 30.82 14.20
C LEU A 737 -8.47 29.72 13.60
N CYS A 738 -8.89 29.12 12.47
CA CYS A 738 -8.13 28.14 11.71
C CYS A 738 -6.75 28.68 11.30
N GLY A 739 -6.71 29.88 10.69
CA GLY A 739 -5.45 30.54 10.31
C GLY A 739 -4.58 30.93 11.50
N ALA A 740 -5.18 31.41 12.59
CA ALA A 740 -4.48 31.76 13.82
C ALA A 740 -3.87 30.53 14.52
N ALA A 741 -4.63 29.44 14.64
CA ALA A 741 -4.17 28.17 15.20
C ALA A 741 -3.03 27.56 14.36
N ALA A 742 -3.17 27.60 13.03
CA ALA A 742 -2.12 27.17 12.10
C ALA A 742 -0.82 27.96 12.33
N THR A 743 -0.91 29.29 12.39
CA THR A 743 0.25 30.16 12.63
C THR A 743 0.88 29.90 14.00
N LEU A 744 0.07 29.83 15.06
CA LEU A 744 0.52 29.58 16.42
C LEU A 744 1.25 28.23 16.54
N SER A 745 0.74 27.18 15.87
CA SER A 745 1.39 25.86 15.89
C SER A 745 2.82 25.90 15.34
N LEU A 746 3.07 26.68 14.29
CA LEU A 746 4.41 26.86 13.73
C LEU A 746 5.30 27.76 14.60
N VAL A 747 4.72 28.77 15.26
CA VAL A 747 5.46 29.61 16.22
C VAL A 747 5.93 28.78 17.41
N LEU A 748 5.10 27.88 17.94
CA LEU A 748 5.48 26.96 19.01
C LEU A 748 6.58 26.00 18.56
N ALA A 749 6.46 25.44 17.35
CA ALA A 749 7.50 24.60 16.76
C ALA A 749 8.82 25.35 16.57
N LEU A 750 8.76 26.61 16.09
CA LEU A 750 9.93 27.47 15.93
C LEU A 750 10.58 27.78 17.29
N GLY A 751 9.78 28.13 18.30
CA GLY A 751 10.26 28.35 19.66
C GLY A 751 10.97 27.13 20.24
N TRP A 752 10.41 25.93 20.01
CA TRP A 752 11.05 24.67 20.37
C TRP A 752 12.39 24.46 19.65
N ALA A 753 12.44 24.72 18.34
CA ALA A 753 13.67 24.58 17.57
C ALA A 753 14.76 25.60 17.97
N ILE A 754 14.35 26.81 18.36
CA ILE A 754 15.25 27.86 18.88
C ILE A 754 15.84 27.43 20.23
N ALA A 755 15.05 26.81 21.11
CA ALA A 755 15.53 26.29 22.40
C ALA A 755 16.63 25.21 22.24
N GLY A 756 16.76 24.62 21.05
CA GLY A 756 17.91 23.82 20.65
C GLY A 756 17.90 22.36 21.08
N THR A 757 16.75 21.85 21.53
CA THR A 757 16.58 20.46 21.93
C THR A 757 16.10 19.59 20.76
N GLY A 758 16.64 18.37 20.63
CA GLY A 758 16.11 17.35 19.71
C GLY A 758 16.62 17.38 18.25
N PHE A 759 17.77 18.00 17.97
CA PHE A 759 18.43 17.94 16.66
C PHE A 759 19.80 17.26 16.76
N PRO A 760 20.11 16.24 15.93
CA PRO A 760 21.39 15.53 16.01
C PRO A 760 22.61 16.39 15.62
N THR A 761 22.46 17.26 14.62
CA THR A 761 23.56 18.10 14.10
C THR A 761 23.17 19.58 13.97
N GLN A 762 24.18 20.46 13.87
CA GLN A 762 23.94 21.89 13.61
C GLN A 762 23.29 22.14 12.24
N LEU A 763 23.70 21.38 11.21
CA LEU A 763 23.11 21.43 9.87
C LEU A 763 21.60 21.19 9.90
N GLN A 764 21.21 20.12 10.58
CA GLN A 764 19.81 19.77 10.77
C GLN A 764 19.02 20.85 11.51
N ARG A 765 19.56 21.36 12.63
CA ARG A 765 18.91 22.43 13.41
C ARG A 765 18.72 23.71 12.59
N TYR A 766 19.76 24.19 11.90
CA TYR A 766 19.66 25.41 11.11
C TYR A 766 18.69 25.26 9.95
N PHE A 767 18.68 24.11 9.28
CA PHE A 767 17.69 23.86 8.23
C PHE A 767 16.25 23.85 8.79
N ALA A 768 16.03 23.25 9.96
CA ALA A 768 14.72 23.26 10.62
C ALA A 768 14.23 24.66 11.00
N LEU A 769 15.13 25.51 11.50
CA LEU A 769 14.81 26.91 11.81
C LEU A 769 14.37 27.68 10.56
N LEU A 770 15.02 27.42 9.42
CA LEU A 770 14.64 28.04 8.15
C LEU A 770 13.28 27.54 7.63
N VAL A 771 13.03 26.23 7.72
CA VAL A 771 11.72 25.61 7.40
C VAL A 771 10.60 26.29 8.22
N LEU A 772 10.77 26.33 9.54
CA LEU A 772 9.77 26.86 10.45
C LEU A 772 9.60 28.38 10.33
N GLY A 773 10.69 29.12 10.19
CA GLY A 773 10.67 30.58 10.05
C GLY A 773 9.90 31.02 8.80
N LEU A 774 10.21 30.45 7.64
CA LEU A 774 9.44 30.72 6.41
C LEU A 774 8.02 30.17 6.47
N GLY A 775 7.84 29.04 7.16
CA GLY A 775 6.53 28.44 7.37
C GLY A 775 5.59 29.38 8.12
N VAL A 776 6.06 30.01 9.20
CA VAL A 776 5.31 31.02 9.96
C VAL A 776 4.89 32.18 9.04
N LEU A 777 5.82 32.73 8.26
CA LEU A 777 5.54 33.85 7.34
C LEU A 777 4.53 33.46 6.25
N ASN A 778 4.67 32.28 5.66
CA ASN A 778 3.77 31.79 4.61
C ASN A 778 2.38 31.46 5.13
N VAL A 779 2.28 30.81 6.28
CA VAL A 779 0.97 30.49 6.89
C VAL A 779 0.27 31.78 7.34
N ALA A 780 1.01 32.72 7.93
CA ALA A 780 0.49 34.05 8.26
C ALA A 780 -0.04 34.78 7.01
N TYR A 781 0.74 34.82 5.92
CA TYR A 781 0.31 35.36 4.63
C TYR A 781 -0.96 34.67 4.10
N SER A 782 -0.99 33.34 4.22
CA SER A 782 -2.11 32.51 3.75
C SER A 782 -3.41 32.80 4.47
N THR A 783 -3.37 33.30 5.72
CA THR A 783 -4.60 33.71 6.43
C THR A 783 -5.37 34.82 5.72
N GLY A 784 -4.66 35.77 5.10
CA GLY A 784 -5.25 36.81 4.26
C GLY A 784 -5.56 36.30 2.86
N TYR A 785 -4.60 35.63 2.22
CA TYR A 785 -4.74 35.16 0.84
C TYR A 785 -5.87 34.15 0.68
N MET A 786 -6.01 33.16 1.57
CA MET A 786 -7.01 32.09 1.45
C MET A 786 -8.42 32.49 1.87
N SER A 787 -8.67 33.77 2.17
CA SER A 787 -9.99 34.28 2.56
C SER A 787 -11.08 34.07 1.49
N HIS A 788 -10.69 33.98 0.21
CA HIS A 788 -11.59 33.76 -0.93
C HIS A 788 -11.67 32.29 -1.40
N SER A 789 -10.91 31.38 -0.79
CA SER A 789 -10.88 29.97 -1.18
C SER A 789 -12.13 29.23 -0.72
N HIS A 790 -12.60 28.26 -1.50
CA HIS A 790 -13.73 27.37 -1.19
C HIS A 790 -13.51 26.50 0.06
N SER A 791 -12.27 26.16 0.41
CA SER A 791 -11.98 25.26 1.54
C SER A 791 -10.68 25.59 2.30
N PRO A 792 -10.56 26.75 2.97
CA PRO A 792 -9.29 27.21 3.56
C PRO A 792 -8.75 26.27 4.66
N TRP A 793 -9.62 25.63 5.43
CA TRP A 793 -9.21 24.68 6.47
C TRP A 793 -8.42 23.49 5.92
N ARG A 794 -8.80 23.01 4.72
CA ARG A 794 -8.13 21.89 4.05
C ARG A 794 -6.73 22.30 3.61
N PHE A 795 -6.62 23.50 3.05
CA PHE A 795 -5.34 24.08 2.69
C PHE A 795 -4.39 24.13 3.89
N PHE A 796 -4.84 24.68 5.03
CA PHE A 796 -3.99 24.75 6.23
C PHE A 796 -3.60 23.37 6.77
N ALA A 797 -4.55 22.42 6.81
CA ALA A 797 -4.26 21.07 7.28
C ALA A 797 -3.17 20.40 6.46
N VAL A 798 -3.33 20.40 5.13
CA VAL A 798 -2.37 19.80 4.21
C VAL A 798 -1.02 20.54 4.24
N PHE A 799 -1.04 21.86 4.29
CA PHE A 799 0.17 22.68 4.30
C PHE A 799 0.99 22.46 5.57
N LEU A 800 0.34 22.37 6.73
CA LEU A 800 1.00 22.08 8.01
C LEU A 800 1.55 20.65 8.07
N THR A 801 0.85 19.65 7.52
CA THR A 801 1.38 18.29 7.40
C THR A 801 2.64 18.26 6.53
N MET A 802 2.65 19.00 5.43
CA MET A 802 3.83 19.14 4.57
C MET A 802 5.01 19.77 5.33
N ILE A 803 4.77 20.83 6.12
CA ILE A 803 5.80 21.47 6.97
C ILE A 803 6.29 20.51 8.06
N SER A 804 5.39 19.72 8.68
CA SER A 804 5.79 18.68 9.63
C SER A 804 6.74 17.67 9.03
N GLY A 805 6.48 17.23 7.78
CA GLY A 805 7.39 16.32 7.07
C GLY A 805 8.76 16.95 6.83
N LEU A 806 8.79 18.21 6.39
CA LEU A 806 10.02 18.96 6.18
C LEU A 806 10.87 19.07 7.45
N VAL A 807 10.25 19.45 8.58
CA VAL A 807 10.95 19.52 9.87
C VAL A 807 11.38 18.13 10.33
N GLY A 808 10.55 17.10 10.16
CA GLY A 808 10.87 15.76 10.63
C GLY A 808 12.09 15.15 9.95
N MET A 809 12.29 15.43 8.67
CA MET A 809 13.49 14.98 7.95
C MET A 809 14.77 15.50 8.60
N THR A 810 14.71 16.68 9.23
CA THR A 810 15.87 17.29 9.87
C THR A 810 16.15 16.73 11.25
N THR A 811 15.15 16.16 11.92
CA THR A 811 15.30 15.74 13.32
C THR A 811 15.79 14.31 13.51
N VAL A 812 15.92 13.56 12.41
CA VAL A 812 16.18 12.10 12.45
C VAL A 812 17.65 11.77 12.18
N SER A 813 18.09 10.64 12.73
CA SER A 813 19.45 10.10 12.59
C SER A 813 19.48 8.74 11.86
N SER A 814 18.37 8.32 11.27
CA SER A 814 18.23 7.06 10.53
C SER A 814 17.75 7.34 9.11
N LEU A 815 18.32 6.63 8.12
CA LEU A 815 17.97 6.73 6.70
C LEU A 815 16.50 6.38 6.44
N VAL A 816 15.96 5.40 7.16
CA VAL A 816 14.57 4.97 7.03
C VAL A 816 13.63 6.09 7.52
N ALA A 817 13.92 6.64 8.70
CA ALA A 817 13.12 7.73 9.25
C ALA A 817 13.24 9.01 8.39
N PHE A 818 14.43 9.28 7.84
CA PHE A 818 14.64 10.37 6.89
C PHE A 818 13.77 10.20 5.64
N PHE A 819 13.71 9.00 5.07
CA PHE A 819 12.84 8.68 3.94
C PHE A 819 11.34 8.81 4.30
N CYS A 820 10.93 8.38 5.49
CA CYS A 820 9.54 8.49 5.92
C CYS A 820 9.06 9.94 6.01
N PHE A 821 9.85 10.81 6.63
CA PHE A 821 9.54 12.23 6.68
C PHE A 821 9.67 12.91 5.32
N TRP A 822 10.56 12.42 4.46
CA TRP A 822 10.62 12.81 3.07
C TRP A 822 9.31 12.53 2.35
N GLU A 823 8.73 11.34 2.49
CA GLU A 823 7.44 11.03 1.88
C GLU A 823 6.29 11.85 2.47
N ILE A 824 6.27 12.03 3.79
CA ILE A 824 5.26 12.90 4.45
C ILE A 824 5.35 14.32 3.91
N MET A 825 6.54 14.86 3.65
CA MET A 825 6.62 16.21 3.07
C MET A 825 6.23 16.26 1.59
N SER A 826 6.36 15.14 0.86
CA SER A 826 6.62 15.17 -0.58
C SER A 826 5.52 14.50 -1.41
N SER A 827 5.02 13.33 -1.03
CA SER A 827 4.16 12.55 -1.92
C SER A 827 2.69 12.92 -1.77
N TRP A 828 2.03 12.53 -0.67
CA TRP A 828 0.58 12.71 -0.56
C TRP A 828 0.15 14.12 -0.12
N PRO A 829 0.76 14.82 0.86
CA PRO A 829 0.28 16.15 1.25
C PRO A 829 0.52 17.17 0.13
N LEU A 830 1.68 17.12 -0.51
CA LEU A 830 1.99 18.00 -1.63
C LEU A 830 1.03 17.81 -2.81
N PHE A 831 0.65 16.57 -3.13
CA PHE A 831 -0.40 16.30 -4.11
C PHE A 831 -1.71 17.01 -3.76
N PHE A 832 -2.19 16.85 -2.52
CA PHE A 832 -3.42 17.53 -2.05
C PHE A 832 -3.29 19.06 -2.04
N ALA A 833 -2.10 19.60 -1.79
CA ALA A 833 -1.84 21.04 -1.82
C ALA A 833 -1.92 21.60 -3.24
N ILE A 834 -1.36 20.87 -4.22
CA ILE A 834 -1.34 21.28 -5.64
C ILE A 834 -2.74 21.26 -6.25
N ILE A 835 -3.53 20.23 -5.93
CA ILE A 835 -4.87 20.05 -6.48
C ILE A 835 -5.97 20.78 -5.72
N HIS A 836 -5.61 21.69 -4.81
CA HIS A 836 -6.56 22.36 -3.92
C HIS A 836 -7.73 23.03 -4.67
N GLU A 837 -7.50 23.63 -5.83
CA GLU A 837 -8.57 24.27 -6.61
C GLU A 837 -9.54 23.26 -7.26
N GLU A 838 -9.17 21.98 -7.34
CA GLU A 838 -9.95 20.89 -7.95
C GLU A 838 -10.40 21.13 -9.41
N THR A 839 -9.78 22.10 -10.10
CA THR A 839 -10.03 22.33 -11.52
C THR A 839 -9.47 21.19 -12.37
N PRO A 840 -10.03 20.90 -13.56
CA PRO A 840 -9.52 19.84 -14.42
C PRO A 840 -8.02 19.97 -14.73
N SER A 841 -7.53 21.20 -14.88
CA SER A 841 -6.10 21.48 -15.05
C SER A 841 -5.31 21.18 -13.78
N ALA A 842 -5.74 21.64 -12.61
CA ALA A 842 -5.06 21.36 -11.34
C ALA A 842 -4.97 19.85 -11.06
N LEU A 843 -6.05 19.10 -11.30
CA LEU A 843 -6.08 17.64 -11.11
C LEU A 843 -5.12 16.91 -12.04
N LYS A 844 -5.09 17.30 -13.31
CA LYS A 844 -4.19 16.72 -14.31
C LYS A 844 -2.74 16.98 -13.93
N GLU A 845 -2.40 18.23 -13.65
CA GLU A 845 -1.04 18.64 -13.33
C GLU A 845 -0.56 18.10 -11.98
N GLY A 846 -1.43 18.08 -10.96
CA GLY A 846 -1.13 17.47 -9.66
C GLY A 846 -0.90 15.97 -9.76
N THR A 847 -1.70 15.26 -10.57
CA THR A 847 -1.49 13.81 -10.80
C THR A 847 -0.16 13.56 -11.51
N LYS A 848 0.17 14.36 -12.53
CA LYS A 848 1.46 14.30 -13.23
C LYS A 848 2.63 14.48 -12.26
N TYR A 849 2.57 15.51 -11.42
CA TYR A 849 3.59 15.80 -10.41
C TYR A 849 3.71 14.67 -9.38
N PHE A 850 2.59 14.14 -8.88
CA PHE A 850 2.56 13.06 -7.91
C PHE A 850 3.26 11.79 -8.42
N LEU A 851 2.98 11.38 -9.67
CA LEU A 851 3.62 10.23 -10.28
C LEU A 851 5.13 10.43 -10.45
N PHE A 852 5.55 11.63 -10.88
CA PHE A 852 6.97 11.97 -10.99
C PHE A 852 7.67 11.91 -9.63
N ASN A 853 7.03 12.47 -8.60
CA ASN A 853 7.59 12.53 -7.26
C ASN A 853 7.72 11.14 -6.63
N ILE A 854 6.75 10.24 -6.86
CA ILE A 854 6.87 8.82 -6.46
C ILE A 854 8.05 8.13 -7.15
N ALA A 855 8.30 8.42 -8.44
CA ALA A 855 9.45 7.87 -9.14
C ALA A 855 10.78 8.33 -8.51
N GLY A 856 10.91 9.63 -8.21
CA GLY A 856 12.09 10.17 -7.52
C GLY A 856 12.27 9.60 -6.11
N ALA A 857 11.18 9.47 -5.35
CA ALA A 857 11.16 8.81 -4.05
C ALA A 857 11.60 7.34 -4.13
N SER A 858 11.25 6.64 -5.20
CA SER A 858 11.62 5.23 -5.37
C SER A 858 13.12 5.05 -5.59
N PHE A 859 13.78 5.96 -6.33
CA PHE A 859 15.25 5.99 -6.43
C PHE A 859 15.89 6.28 -5.07
N LEU A 860 15.35 7.26 -4.33
CA LEU A 860 15.82 7.57 -2.98
C LEU A 860 15.67 6.36 -2.04
N PHE A 861 14.53 5.69 -2.06
CA PHE A 861 14.23 4.52 -1.22
C PHE A 861 15.12 3.33 -1.56
N LEU A 862 15.32 3.04 -2.85
CA LEU A 862 16.25 1.99 -3.28
C LEU A 862 17.68 2.32 -2.85
N GLY A 863 18.09 3.59 -2.95
CA GLY A 863 19.36 4.06 -2.43
C GLY A 863 19.51 3.84 -0.92
N VAL A 864 18.48 4.16 -0.13
CA VAL A 864 18.42 3.90 1.32
C VAL A 864 18.55 2.41 1.63
N LEU A 865 17.83 1.55 0.89
CA LEU A 865 17.88 0.10 1.07
C LEU A 865 19.26 -0.48 0.77
N LEU A 866 19.85 -0.13 -0.38
CA LEU A 866 21.16 -0.64 -0.78
C LEU A 866 22.26 -0.12 0.13
N LEU A 867 22.21 1.16 0.51
CA LEU A 867 23.19 1.76 1.41
C LEU A 867 23.10 1.13 2.81
N GLY A 868 21.90 0.98 3.35
CA GLY A 868 21.71 0.38 4.67
C GLY A 868 22.13 -1.10 4.71
N HIS A 869 21.84 -1.86 3.64
CA HIS A 869 22.32 -3.24 3.51
C HIS A 869 23.85 -3.30 3.42
N ALA A 870 24.48 -2.48 2.56
CA ALA A 870 25.94 -2.44 2.42
C ALA A 870 26.67 -2.01 3.71
N CYS A 871 26.05 -1.14 4.50
CA CYS A 871 26.63 -0.63 5.74
C CYS A 871 26.30 -1.46 7.00
N GLY A 872 25.40 -2.46 6.89
CA GLY A 872 24.95 -3.29 8.01
C GLY A 872 23.97 -2.60 8.97
N GLY A 873 23.40 -1.45 8.59
CA GLY A 873 22.51 -0.66 9.43
C GLY A 873 22.04 0.62 8.76
N TYR A 874 21.00 1.26 9.31
CA TYR A 874 20.37 2.45 8.72
C TYR A 874 20.68 3.75 9.48
N ASP A 875 21.36 3.66 10.63
CA ASP A 875 21.76 4.82 11.42
C ASP A 875 22.91 5.57 10.75
N PHE A 876 22.87 6.89 10.79
CA PHE A 876 23.85 7.76 10.14
C PHE A 876 25.27 7.47 10.63
N ASP A 877 25.45 7.26 11.94
CA ASP A 877 26.77 6.97 12.52
C ASP A 877 27.31 5.60 12.09
N ALA A 878 26.44 4.60 11.97
CA ALA A 878 26.82 3.27 11.50
C ALA A 878 27.23 3.32 10.03
N VAL A 879 26.43 3.99 9.20
CA VAL A 879 26.71 4.23 7.79
C VAL A 879 28.03 4.97 7.61
N ALA A 880 28.26 6.04 8.37
CA ALA A 880 29.47 6.85 8.26
C ALA A 880 30.74 6.08 8.64
N ARG A 881 30.70 5.29 9.72
CA ARG A 881 31.81 4.42 10.10
C ARG A 881 32.12 3.40 9.02
N THR A 882 31.11 2.72 8.48
CA THR A 882 31.32 1.68 7.46
C THR A 882 31.81 2.26 6.14
N ILE A 883 31.30 3.41 5.71
CA ILE A 883 31.81 4.11 4.50
C ILE A 883 33.30 4.45 4.65
N ALA A 884 33.72 4.88 5.84
CA ALA A 884 35.12 5.23 6.09
C ALA A 884 36.07 4.01 6.03
N SER A 885 35.57 2.81 6.37
CA SER A 885 36.38 1.59 6.44
C SER A 885 36.25 0.64 5.23
N SER A 886 35.25 0.83 4.38
CA SER A 886 34.86 -0.14 3.34
C SER A 886 35.09 0.38 1.90
N PRO A 887 35.41 -0.51 0.94
CA PRO A 887 35.60 -0.12 -0.46
C PRO A 887 34.36 0.56 -1.06
N SER A 888 34.57 1.58 -1.89
CA SER A 888 33.49 2.38 -2.49
C SER A 888 32.51 1.57 -3.34
N GLY A 889 32.95 0.49 -3.99
CA GLY A 889 32.08 -0.35 -4.82
C GLY A 889 30.89 -0.97 -4.07
N GLN A 890 30.96 -1.10 -2.74
CA GLN A 890 29.88 -1.70 -1.94
C GLN A 890 28.74 -0.71 -1.65
N TRP A 891 29.04 0.55 -1.38
CA TRP A 891 28.06 1.54 -0.89
C TRP A 891 27.78 2.68 -1.89
N LEU A 892 28.68 2.94 -2.84
CA LEU A 892 28.55 4.04 -3.80
C LEU A 892 27.28 3.95 -4.66
N PRO A 893 26.84 2.78 -5.15
CA PRO A 893 25.56 2.68 -5.87
C PRO A 893 24.38 3.20 -5.06
N GLY A 894 24.35 2.91 -3.75
CA GLY A 894 23.34 3.41 -2.83
C GLY A 894 23.35 4.95 -2.75
N ILE A 895 24.52 5.55 -2.54
CA ILE A 895 24.69 7.02 -2.51
C ILE A 895 24.29 7.66 -3.85
N CYS A 896 24.68 7.08 -4.98
CA CYS A 896 24.34 7.59 -6.30
C CYS A 896 22.82 7.59 -6.55
N LEU A 897 22.12 6.50 -6.19
CA LEU A 897 20.66 6.43 -6.32
C LEU A 897 19.95 7.43 -5.41
N MET A 898 20.43 7.60 -4.17
CA MET A 898 19.93 8.67 -3.29
C MET A 898 20.16 10.04 -3.93
N GLY A 899 21.36 10.29 -4.46
CA GLY A 899 21.74 11.53 -5.14
C GLY A 899 20.84 11.84 -6.35
N ILE A 900 20.50 10.83 -7.16
CA ILE A 900 19.53 10.97 -8.26
C ILE A 900 18.17 11.42 -7.72
N GLY A 901 17.64 10.77 -6.67
CA GLY A 901 16.40 11.18 -6.02
C GLY A 901 16.43 12.63 -5.51
N MET A 902 17.56 13.06 -4.94
CA MET A 902 17.78 14.44 -4.47
C MET A 902 17.80 15.45 -5.61
N LEU A 903 18.51 15.14 -6.71
CA LEU A 903 18.60 16.00 -7.89
C LEU A 903 17.25 16.12 -8.61
N MET A 904 16.49 15.02 -8.69
CA MET A 904 15.12 15.03 -9.20
C MET A 904 14.22 15.93 -8.35
N LYS A 905 14.36 15.90 -7.03
CA LYS A 905 13.60 16.79 -6.15
C LYS A 905 14.00 18.25 -6.31
N ALA A 906 15.28 18.50 -6.58
CA ALA A 906 15.80 19.82 -6.92
C ALA A 906 15.46 20.28 -8.36
N ALA A 907 14.63 19.54 -9.11
CA ALA A 907 14.23 19.86 -10.48
C ALA A 907 15.40 20.01 -11.47
N MET A 908 16.45 19.20 -11.28
CA MET A 908 17.66 19.24 -12.11
C MET A 908 17.49 18.46 -13.43
N LEU A 909 18.16 18.90 -14.49
CA LEU A 909 18.23 18.18 -15.77
C LEU A 909 18.92 16.80 -15.61
N PRO A 910 18.67 15.83 -16.51
CA PRO A 910 18.03 15.92 -17.83
C PRO A 910 16.51 15.75 -17.84
N LEU A 911 15.87 15.49 -16.70
CA LEU A 911 14.43 15.30 -16.66
C LEU A 911 13.69 16.62 -16.89
N ARG A 912 12.51 16.53 -17.50
CA ARG A 912 11.70 17.69 -17.88
C ARG A 912 11.25 18.50 -16.66
N ILE A 913 11.66 19.77 -16.58
CA ILE A 913 11.34 20.69 -15.46
C ILE A 913 9.83 20.79 -15.19
N ASP A 914 8.99 20.78 -16.23
CA ASP A 914 7.53 20.89 -16.10
C ASP A 914 6.86 19.65 -15.47
N TRP A 915 7.59 18.55 -15.30
CA TRP A 915 7.16 17.39 -14.51
C TRP A 915 7.71 17.43 -13.08
N GLN A 916 8.87 18.05 -12.87
CA GLN A 916 9.55 18.12 -11.57
C GLN A 916 9.09 19.28 -10.70
N MET A 917 8.52 20.32 -11.31
CA MET A 917 8.07 21.54 -10.62
C MET A 917 6.57 21.55 -10.37
N HIS A 918 6.18 22.24 -9.30
CA HIS A 918 4.77 22.49 -9.03
C HIS A 918 4.13 23.27 -10.20
N PRO A 919 2.88 22.99 -10.55
CA PRO A 919 2.21 23.70 -11.63
C PRO A 919 1.80 25.11 -11.20
N ALA A 920 1.60 25.99 -12.18
CA ALA A 920 1.03 27.31 -11.96
C ALA A 920 -0.43 27.26 -11.46
N THR A 921 -1.09 26.10 -11.47
CA THR A 921 -2.45 25.96 -10.91
C THR A 921 -2.46 25.87 -9.39
N ALA A 922 -1.32 25.61 -8.73
CA ALA A 922 -1.26 25.51 -7.28
C ALA A 922 -1.51 26.88 -6.60
N PRO A 923 -2.10 26.92 -5.39
CA PRO A 923 -2.24 28.15 -4.63
C PRO A 923 -0.89 28.86 -4.43
N THR A 924 -0.90 30.19 -4.51
CA THR A 924 0.35 30.97 -4.55
C THR A 924 1.20 30.87 -3.29
N PRO A 925 0.66 30.87 -2.05
CA PRO A 925 1.49 30.68 -0.85
C PRO A 925 2.17 29.30 -0.82
N VAL A 926 1.45 28.25 -1.26
CA VAL A 926 2.05 26.91 -1.40
C VAL A 926 3.12 26.90 -2.49
N SER A 927 2.88 27.55 -3.64
CA SER A 927 3.87 27.69 -4.71
C SER A 927 5.14 28.41 -4.24
N GLY A 928 4.98 29.50 -3.50
CA GLY A 928 6.07 30.26 -2.89
C GLY A 928 6.88 29.41 -1.93
N TYR A 929 6.22 28.73 -0.99
CA TYR A 929 6.89 27.86 -0.04
C TYR A 929 7.55 26.63 -0.68
N ILE A 930 6.94 26.03 -1.71
CA ILE A 930 7.55 24.93 -2.45
C ILE A 930 8.87 25.42 -3.08
N SER A 931 8.80 26.55 -3.79
CA SER A 931 9.94 27.16 -4.47
C SER A 931 11.02 27.64 -3.50
N ALA A 932 10.63 28.21 -2.36
CA ALA A 932 11.53 28.75 -1.37
C ALA A 932 12.18 27.65 -0.54
N MET A 933 11.39 26.71 0.01
CA MET A 933 11.83 25.76 1.04
C MET A 933 11.81 24.31 0.55
N LEU A 934 10.71 23.81 0.00
CA LEU A 934 10.53 22.38 -0.22
C LEU A 934 11.61 21.80 -1.16
N LEU A 935 11.94 22.51 -2.24
CA LEU A 935 12.98 22.08 -3.18
C LEU A 935 14.39 22.08 -2.57
N LYS A 936 14.61 22.75 -1.43
CA LYS A 936 15.92 22.83 -0.77
C LYS A 936 16.23 21.54 0.00
N SER A 937 15.25 20.65 0.15
CA SER A 937 15.47 19.32 0.70
C SER A 937 16.45 18.50 -0.17
N GLY A 938 16.50 18.74 -1.48
CA GLY A 938 17.47 18.11 -2.40
C GLY A 938 18.91 18.50 -2.06
N PRO A 939 19.30 19.78 -2.15
CA PRO A 939 20.62 20.25 -1.73
C PRO A 939 20.98 19.91 -0.28
N PHE A 940 20.01 19.98 0.65
CA PHE A 940 20.20 19.52 2.02
C PHE A 940 20.59 18.03 2.08
N GLY A 941 19.89 17.18 1.33
CA GLY A 941 20.21 15.77 1.21
C GLY A 941 21.57 15.52 0.58
N ILE A 942 21.98 16.31 -0.42
CA ILE A 942 23.32 16.24 -1.02
C ILE A 942 24.41 16.52 0.03
N LEU A 943 24.23 17.55 0.87
CA LEU A 943 25.15 17.84 1.97
C LEU A 943 25.23 16.68 2.96
N LEU A 944 24.08 16.11 3.31
CA LEU A 944 23.99 14.96 4.20
C LEU A 944 24.73 13.74 3.63
N LEU A 945 24.57 13.44 2.34
CA LEU A 945 25.25 12.31 1.69
C LEU A 945 26.78 12.46 1.71
N ARG A 946 27.32 13.62 1.30
CA ARG A 946 28.77 13.79 1.14
C ARG A 946 29.50 14.14 2.44
N PHE A 947 28.92 15.01 3.26
CA PHE A 947 29.62 15.63 4.38
C PHE A 947 29.19 15.12 5.76
N VAL A 948 28.10 14.36 5.83
CA VAL A 948 27.68 13.68 7.07
C VAL A 948 27.91 12.18 6.94
N LEU A 949 27.29 11.54 5.96
CA LEU A 949 27.40 10.09 5.79
C LEU A 949 28.76 9.67 5.23
N ALA A 950 29.32 10.40 4.26
CA ALA A 950 30.59 10.04 3.65
C ALA A 950 31.79 10.88 4.12
N GLN A 951 31.71 11.46 5.33
CA GLN A 951 32.74 12.37 5.85
C GLN A 951 34.11 11.69 5.99
N GLY A 952 34.14 10.43 6.44
CA GLY A 952 35.37 9.67 6.65
C GLY A 952 35.90 8.95 5.40
N ALA A 953 35.27 9.11 4.23
CA ALA A 953 35.74 8.48 3.00
C ALA A 953 37.13 9.03 2.60
N SER A 954 38.06 8.15 2.28
CA SER A 954 39.44 8.51 1.91
C SER A 954 39.94 7.70 0.69
N GLY A 955 41.04 8.12 0.08
CA GLY A 955 41.60 7.47 -1.12
C GLY A 955 40.64 7.45 -2.31
N ASP A 956 40.55 6.30 -2.99
CA ASP A 956 39.71 6.10 -4.18
C ASP A 956 38.22 6.38 -3.92
N ALA A 957 37.75 6.14 -2.68
CA ALA A 957 36.38 6.43 -2.28
C ALA A 957 36.08 7.93 -2.28
N ALA A 958 37.00 8.74 -1.77
CA ALA A 958 36.89 10.19 -1.80
C ALA A 958 36.89 10.71 -3.24
N GLN A 959 37.78 10.19 -4.10
CA GLN A 959 37.80 10.53 -5.53
C GLN A 959 36.49 10.20 -6.23
N ALA A 960 35.92 9.02 -5.99
CA ALA A 960 34.65 8.63 -6.60
C ALA A 960 33.48 9.53 -6.16
N LEU A 961 33.45 9.90 -4.88
CA LEU A 961 32.47 10.84 -4.34
C LEU A 961 32.65 12.25 -4.92
N ASP A 962 33.89 12.72 -5.02
CA ASP A 962 34.20 14.03 -5.57
C ASP A 962 33.89 14.09 -7.07
N MET A 963 34.07 12.99 -7.80
CA MET A 963 33.62 12.85 -9.19
C MET A 963 32.09 12.91 -9.29
N ALA A 964 31.37 12.18 -8.42
CA ALA A 964 29.91 12.22 -8.39
C ALA A 964 29.39 13.64 -8.07
N MET A 965 30.05 14.32 -7.13
CA MET A 965 29.77 15.73 -6.81
C MET A 965 30.04 16.63 -8.02
N TYR A 966 31.19 16.46 -8.69
CA TYR A 966 31.54 17.24 -9.87
C TYR A 966 30.55 17.06 -11.03
N VAL A 967 30.03 15.85 -11.25
CA VAL A 967 28.91 15.61 -12.18
C VAL A 967 27.67 16.41 -11.77
N GLY A 968 27.34 16.41 -10.47
CA GLY A 968 26.29 17.26 -9.91
C GLY A 968 26.51 18.76 -10.15
N ALA A 969 27.76 19.22 -10.11
CA ALA A 969 28.12 20.62 -10.39
C ALA A 969 27.81 20.98 -11.86
N TRP A 970 28.18 20.11 -12.81
CA TRP A 970 27.84 20.28 -14.22
C TRP A 970 26.33 20.24 -14.48
N ILE A 971 25.61 19.31 -13.85
CA ILE A 971 24.15 19.26 -13.92
C ILE A 971 23.55 20.59 -13.43
N GLY A 972 24.05 21.12 -12.30
CA GLY A 972 23.67 22.43 -11.79
C GLY A 972 23.95 23.53 -12.80
N GLY A 973 25.19 23.64 -13.31
CA GLY A 973 25.62 24.63 -14.29
C GLY A 973 24.76 24.66 -15.55
N ILE A 974 24.50 23.51 -16.17
CA ILE A 974 23.65 23.42 -17.38
C ILE A 974 22.20 23.80 -17.04
N THR A 975 21.70 23.36 -15.89
CA THR A 975 20.33 23.67 -15.44
C THR A 975 20.11 25.17 -15.22
N ILE A 976 21.10 25.87 -14.65
CA ILE A 976 21.07 27.33 -14.44
C ILE A 976 20.70 28.05 -15.74
N LEU A 977 21.44 27.76 -16.82
CA LEU A 977 21.29 28.41 -18.12
C LEU A 977 19.98 28.03 -18.81
N TYR A 978 19.68 26.72 -18.88
CA TYR A 978 18.47 26.23 -19.53
C TYR A 978 17.20 26.79 -18.87
N ALA A 979 17.12 26.71 -17.54
CA ALA A 979 15.96 27.21 -16.81
C ALA A 979 15.86 28.74 -16.90
N GLY A 980 16.99 29.46 -16.95
CA GLY A 980 17.00 30.91 -17.17
C GLY A 980 16.41 31.30 -18.54
N VAL A 981 16.80 30.60 -19.61
CA VAL A 981 16.22 30.78 -20.95
C VAL A 981 14.73 30.45 -20.94
N GLN A 982 14.31 29.35 -20.31
CA GLN A 982 12.90 28.99 -20.22
C GLN A 982 12.09 30.05 -19.45
N ALA A 983 12.61 30.60 -18.36
CA ALA A 983 11.96 31.70 -17.63
C ALA A 983 11.77 32.94 -18.52
N LEU A 984 12.77 33.29 -19.33
CA LEU A 984 12.68 34.40 -20.28
C LEU A 984 11.61 34.18 -21.36
N LEU A 985 11.31 32.94 -21.72
CA LEU A 985 10.25 32.62 -22.70
C LEU A 985 8.83 32.67 -22.12
N GLN A 986 8.65 32.62 -20.79
CA GLN A 986 7.33 32.62 -20.17
C GLN A 986 6.73 34.02 -20.04
N THR A 987 5.41 34.14 -20.24
CA THR A 987 4.64 35.36 -19.95
C THR A 987 3.72 35.19 -18.74
N GLY A 988 3.42 33.96 -18.34
CA GLY A 988 2.64 33.66 -17.15
C GLY A 988 3.35 34.09 -15.86
N ILE A 989 2.59 34.68 -14.93
CA ILE A 989 3.12 35.29 -13.70
C ILE A 989 3.87 34.25 -12.87
N LYS A 990 3.26 33.07 -12.65
CA LYS A 990 3.88 32.02 -11.81
C LYS A 990 4.86 31.16 -12.59
N GLU A 991 4.61 30.90 -13.87
CA GLU A 991 5.44 30.09 -14.76
C GLU A 991 6.86 30.67 -14.86
N MET A 992 6.98 31.98 -15.06
CA MET A 992 8.28 32.65 -15.06
C MET A 992 9.01 32.45 -13.72
N LEU A 993 8.31 32.62 -12.61
CA LEU A 993 8.90 32.44 -11.27
C LEU A 993 9.32 31.00 -11.02
N ILE A 994 8.55 30.01 -11.48
CA ILE A 994 8.86 28.58 -11.40
C ILE A 994 10.19 28.27 -12.09
N TYR A 995 10.36 28.66 -13.36
CA TYR A 995 11.63 28.42 -14.06
C TYR A 995 12.79 29.21 -13.45
N SER A 996 12.55 30.43 -12.98
CA SER A 996 13.57 31.21 -12.29
C SER A 996 14.02 30.54 -10.98
N THR A 997 13.14 29.84 -10.27
CA THR A 997 13.49 29.03 -9.09
C THR A 997 14.49 27.94 -9.46
N VAL A 998 14.22 27.19 -10.54
CA VAL A 998 15.11 26.11 -10.99
C VAL A 998 16.46 26.65 -11.43
N SER A 999 16.48 27.79 -12.14
CA SER A 999 17.72 28.47 -12.52
C SER A 999 18.57 28.84 -11.29
N GLN A 1000 17.97 29.47 -10.28
CA GLN A 1000 18.72 29.83 -9.07
C GLN A 1000 19.10 28.64 -8.21
N LEU A 1001 18.27 27.59 -8.15
CA LEU A 1001 18.62 26.35 -7.46
C LEU A 1001 19.79 25.63 -8.14
N GLY A 1002 19.96 25.81 -9.44
CA GLY A 1002 21.16 25.37 -10.15
C GLY A 1002 22.44 26.02 -9.61
N TYR A 1003 22.42 27.29 -9.17
CA TYR A 1003 23.59 27.93 -8.52
C TYR A 1003 23.88 27.29 -7.17
N VAL A 1004 22.83 26.98 -6.40
CA VAL A 1004 22.97 26.29 -5.11
C VAL A 1004 23.63 24.93 -5.30
N VAL A 1005 23.11 24.13 -6.25
CA VAL A 1005 23.65 22.80 -6.57
C VAL A 1005 25.08 22.93 -7.09
N LEU A 1006 25.34 23.85 -8.03
CA LEU A 1006 26.69 24.12 -8.57
C LEU A 1006 27.70 24.45 -7.45
N GLY A 1007 27.35 25.35 -6.53
CA GLY A 1007 28.23 25.74 -5.43
C GLY A 1007 28.51 24.60 -4.45
N ILE A 1008 27.46 23.93 -3.96
CA ILE A 1008 27.61 22.82 -3.00
C ILE A 1008 28.38 21.65 -3.62
N CYS A 1009 28.04 21.28 -4.85
CA CYS A 1009 28.66 20.17 -5.57
C CYS A 1009 30.10 20.45 -6.03
N LEU A 1010 30.55 21.70 -5.98
CA LEU A 1010 31.95 22.01 -6.19
C LEU A 1010 32.81 21.46 -5.03
N GLY A 1011 32.25 21.25 -3.84
CA GLY A 1011 32.92 20.56 -2.74
C GLY A 1011 34.12 21.29 -2.11
N THR A 1012 34.46 22.50 -2.59
CA THR A 1012 35.45 23.38 -1.96
C THR A 1012 34.79 24.17 -0.83
N SER A 1013 35.54 24.58 0.19
CA SER A 1013 34.99 25.40 1.28
C SER A 1013 34.33 26.68 0.73
N LEU A 1014 35.00 27.41 -0.17
CA LEU A 1014 34.41 28.63 -0.73
C LEU A 1014 33.13 28.35 -1.54
N GLY A 1015 33.09 27.23 -2.27
CA GLY A 1015 31.93 26.81 -3.06
C GLY A 1015 30.74 26.40 -2.20
N VAL A 1016 30.99 25.63 -1.13
CA VAL A 1016 29.97 25.22 -0.16
C VAL A 1016 29.43 26.44 0.59
N ALA A 1017 30.28 27.32 1.10
CA ALA A 1017 29.88 28.59 1.72
C ALA A 1017 29.00 29.44 0.78
N GLY A 1018 29.42 29.60 -0.49
CA GLY A 1018 28.69 30.35 -1.51
C GLY A 1018 27.35 29.71 -1.86
N GLY A 1019 27.31 28.38 -2.02
CA GLY A 1019 26.10 27.61 -2.31
C GLY A 1019 25.09 27.64 -1.18
N LEU A 1020 25.54 27.50 0.08
CA LEU A 1020 24.72 27.61 1.28
C LEU A 1020 24.19 29.02 1.50
N LEU A 1021 25.03 30.04 1.29
CA LEU A 1021 24.60 31.43 1.35
C LEU A 1021 23.57 31.73 0.26
N HIS A 1022 23.77 31.21 -0.96
CA HIS A 1022 22.79 31.35 -2.03
C HIS A 1022 21.50 30.61 -1.73
N LEU A 1023 21.57 29.41 -1.11
CA LEU A 1023 20.41 28.66 -0.63
C LEU A 1023 19.58 29.52 0.32
N PHE A 1024 20.21 30.07 1.36
CA PHE A 1024 19.56 30.95 2.34
C PHE A 1024 18.98 32.21 1.69
N ASN A 1025 19.76 32.90 0.86
CA ASN A 1025 19.28 34.11 0.20
C ASN A 1025 18.10 33.83 -0.72
N HIS A 1026 18.20 32.76 -1.51
CA HIS A 1026 17.15 32.34 -2.43
C HIS A 1026 15.86 31.99 -1.70
N MET A 1027 15.96 31.34 -0.54
CA MET A 1027 14.81 31.09 0.31
C MET A 1027 14.05 32.39 0.64
N LEU A 1028 14.76 33.47 0.98
CA LEU A 1028 14.15 34.76 1.30
C LEU A 1028 13.56 35.45 0.06
N PHE A 1029 14.38 35.70 -0.97
CA PHE A 1029 13.96 36.53 -2.10
C PHE A 1029 12.99 35.81 -3.03
N LYS A 1030 13.02 34.47 -3.12
CA LYS A 1030 12.07 33.74 -3.95
C LYS A 1030 10.70 33.66 -3.29
N ASP A 1031 10.66 33.43 -1.97
CA ASP A 1031 9.42 33.48 -1.21
C ASP A 1031 8.79 34.88 -1.37
N LEU A 1032 9.58 35.93 -1.18
CA LEU A 1032 9.16 37.31 -1.41
C LEU A 1032 8.57 37.54 -2.82
N ALA A 1033 9.24 37.05 -3.86
CA ALA A 1033 8.77 37.18 -5.24
C ALA A 1033 7.41 36.49 -5.46
N PHE A 1034 7.22 35.27 -4.97
CA PHE A 1034 5.96 34.54 -5.09
C PHE A 1034 4.85 35.15 -4.25
N LEU A 1035 5.13 35.60 -3.03
CA LEU A 1035 4.13 36.28 -2.20
C LEU A 1035 3.74 37.64 -2.81
N CYS A 1036 4.67 38.41 -3.39
CA CYS A 1036 4.33 39.63 -4.14
C CYS A 1036 3.51 39.32 -5.39
N ALA A 1037 3.85 38.27 -6.15
CA ALA A 1037 3.03 37.81 -7.27
C ALA A 1037 1.63 37.38 -6.81
N GLY A 1038 1.53 36.73 -5.66
CA GLY A 1038 0.25 36.39 -5.03
C GLY A 1038 -0.56 37.62 -4.67
N ALA A 1039 0.07 38.68 -4.17
CA ALA A 1039 -0.60 39.94 -3.86
C ALA A 1039 -1.12 40.63 -5.14
N LEU A 1040 -0.34 40.62 -6.23
CA LEU A 1040 -0.77 41.11 -7.54
C LEU A 1040 -1.98 40.33 -8.06
N MET A 1041 -1.90 38.99 -8.06
CA MET A 1041 -2.99 38.13 -8.52
C MET A 1041 -4.25 38.28 -7.66
N PHE A 1042 -4.09 38.42 -6.34
CA PHE A 1042 -5.20 38.62 -5.41
C PHE A 1042 -5.91 39.96 -5.66
N ALA A 1043 -5.15 41.02 -5.96
CA ALA A 1043 -5.70 42.36 -6.13
C ALA A 1043 -6.26 42.64 -7.55
N SER A 1044 -5.77 41.93 -8.58
CA SER A 1044 -6.12 42.18 -9.98
C SER A 1044 -6.87 41.04 -10.67
N HIS A 1045 -6.86 39.83 -10.10
CA HIS A 1045 -7.30 38.58 -10.74
C HIS A 1045 -6.58 38.21 -12.04
N ALA A 1046 -5.47 38.87 -12.36
CA ALA A 1046 -4.67 38.55 -13.54
C ALA A 1046 -3.87 37.26 -13.35
N HIS A 1047 -3.70 36.50 -14.43
CA HIS A 1047 -2.88 35.28 -14.46
C HIS A 1047 -1.66 35.41 -15.38
N ASN A 1048 -1.67 36.40 -16.28
CA ASN A 1048 -0.61 36.65 -17.25
C ASN A 1048 -0.06 38.08 -17.08
N LEU A 1049 1.25 38.27 -17.31
CA LEU A 1049 1.85 39.60 -17.34
C LEU A 1049 1.25 40.48 -18.45
N GLU A 1050 0.71 39.88 -19.52
CA GLU A 1050 -0.02 40.60 -20.58
C GLU A 1050 -1.35 41.20 -20.13
N GLU A 1051 -1.86 40.84 -18.96
CA GLU A 1051 -3.09 41.42 -18.41
C GLU A 1051 -2.79 42.61 -17.47
N LEU A 1052 -1.53 42.77 -17.06
CA LEU A 1052 -1.11 43.75 -16.06
C LEU A 1052 -0.40 44.95 -16.67
N GLY A 1053 -0.44 46.07 -15.96
CA GLY A 1053 0.32 47.25 -16.33
C GLY A 1053 0.04 48.38 -15.35
N GLY A 1054 1.04 49.20 -15.06
CA GLY A 1054 0.92 50.37 -14.20
C GLY A 1054 0.61 50.08 -12.72
N MET A 1055 0.69 48.82 -12.27
CA MET A 1055 0.29 48.41 -10.91
C MET A 1055 1.13 49.08 -9.82
N GLY A 1056 2.36 49.51 -10.11
CA GLY A 1056 3.25 50.11 -9.11
C GLY A 1056 2.69 51.39 -8.49
N ARG A 1057 1.80 52.11 -9.19
CA ARG A 1057 1.12 53.31 -8.67
C ARG A 1057 0.00 52.97 -7.69
N LYS A 1058 -0.63 51.80 -7.86
CA LYS A 1058 -1.76 51.31 -7.03
C LYS A 1058 -1.28 50.50 -5.84
N MET A 1059 -0.17 49.78 -6.03
CA MET A 1059 0.43 48.89 -5.03
C MET A 1059 1.92 49.22 -4.81
N PRO A 1060 2.25 50.41 -4.26
CA PRO A 1060 3.63 50.88 -4.10
C PRO A 1060 4.46 50.04 -3.12
N VAL A 1061 3.87 49.52 -2.05
CA VAL A 1061 4.58 48.67 -1.06
C VAL A 1061 4.90 47.32 -1.70
N THR A 1062 3.93 46.73 -2.40
CA THR A 1062 4.14 45.47 -3.12
C THR A 1062 5.19 45.64 -4.24
N PHE A 1063 5.19 46.78 -4.94
CA PHE A 1063 6.22 47.12 -5.92
C PHE A 1063 7.62 47.21 -5.31
N LEU A 1064 7.77 47.90 -4.18
CA LEU A 1064 9.07 48.01 -3.49
C LEU A 1064 9.55 46.65 -2.98
N CYS A 1065 8.64 45.84 -2.43
CA CYS A 1065 8.95 44.48 -1.96
C CYS A 1065 9.36 43.57 -3.14
N PHE A 1066 8.66 43.63 -4.27
CA PHE A 1066 9.04 42.88 -5.46
C PHE A 1066 10.37 43.36 -6.04
N SER A 1067 10.64 44.67 -6.02
CA SER A 1067 11.92 45.24 -6.44
C SER A 1067 13.08 44.71 -5.60
N ALA A 1068 12.90 44.59 -4.28
CA ALA A 1068 13.89 43.96 -3.42
C ALA A 1068 14.15 42.50 -3.81
N ALA A 1069 13.10 41.72 -4.10
CA ALA A 1069 13.27 40.35 -4.61
C ALA A 1069 14.00 40.28 -5.95
N LEU A 1070 13.68 41.20 -6.87
CA LEU A 1070 14.31 41.32 -8.19
C LEU A 1070 15.80 41.62 -8.06
N PHE A 1071 16.17 42.65 -7.31
CA PHE A 1071 17.57 43.04 -7.15
C PHE A 1071 18.37 41.98 -6.39
N SER A 1072 17.77 41.33 -5.38
CA SER A 1072 18.33 40.13 -4.75
C SER A 1072 18.57 39.02 -5.76
N ALA A 1073 17.58 38.65 -6.57
CA ALA A 1073 17.70 37.52 -7.50
C ALA A 1073 18.72 37.78 -8.62
N VAL A 1074 18.79 39.02 -9.13
CA VAL A 1074 19.82 39.44 -10.09
C VAL A 1074 21.20 39.40 -9.44
N GLY A 1075 21.28 39.72 -8.15
CA GLY A 1075 22.53 39.89 -7.43
C GLY A 1075 23.08 41.29 -7.61
N MET A 1076 22.25 42.30 -7.36
CA MET A 1076 22.65 43.71 -7.37
C MET A 1076 22.96 44.16 -5.94
N PRO A 1077 24.16 44.72 -5.63
CA PRO A 1077 24.40 45.31 -4.33
C PRO A 1077 23.48 46.54 -4.13
N PRO A 1078 22.91 46.77 -2.94
CA PRO A 1078 23.23 46.17 -1.62
C PRO A 1078 22.40 44.93 -1.24
N PHE A 1079 21.76 44.24 -2.18
CA PHE A 1079 20.88 43.11 -1.89
C PHE A 1079 21.61 41.77 -1.77
N ASN A 1080 21.07 40.87 -0.94
CA ASN A 1080 21.74 39.66 -0.48
C ASN A 1080 22.26 38.70 -1.57
N GLY A 1081 21.57 38.57 -2.70
CA GLY A 1081 22.00 37.63 -3.73
C GLY A 1081 23.35 37.96 -4.39
N PHE A 1082 23.82 39.23 -4.31
CA PHE A 1082 25.11 39.65 -4.86
C PHE A 1082 26.26 38.86 -4.22
N THR A 1083 26.36 38.89 -2.89
CA THR A 1083 27.44 38.25 -2.13
C THR A 1083 27.51 36.75 -2.42
N SER A 1084 26.37 36.07 -2.42
CA SER A 1084 26.34 34.62 -2.69
C SER A 1084 26.83 34.25 -4.10
N LYS A 1085 26.41 34.99 -5.13
CA LYS A 1085 26.84 34.72 -6.51
C LYS A 1085 28.31 35.05 -6.72
N LEU A 1086 28.78 36.15 -6.12
CA LEU A 1086 30.18 36.55 -6.18
C LEU A 1086 31.10 35.47 -5.60
N ILE A 1087 30.74 34.90 -4.44
CA ILE A 1087 31.49 33.80 -3.81
C ILE A 1087 31.51 32.56 -4.73
N ILE A 1088 30.38 32.18 -5.33
CA ILE A 1088 30.31 31.06 -6.27
C ILE A 1088 31.22 31.31 -7.49
N TYR A 1089 31.23 32.52 -8.05
CA TYR A 1089 32.10 32.86 -9.18
C TYR A 1089 33.58 32.75 -8.83
N TYR A 1090 33.99 33.31 -7.69
CA TYR A 1090 35.38 33.20 -7.23
C TYR A 1090 35.79 31.77 -7.00
N SER A 1091 34.91 30.95 -6.40
CA SER A 1091 35.21 29.54 -6.16
C SER A 1091 35.39 28.74 -7.45
N LEU A 1092 34.59 29.02 -8.49
CA LEU A 1092 34.76 28.38 -9.81
C LEU A 1092 36.07 28.80 -10.48
N ILE A 1093 36.41 30.10 -10.41
CA ILE A 1093 37.65 30.63 -10.99
C ILE A 1093 38.87 30.06 -10.26
N GLU A 1094 38.83 30.00 -8.93
CA GLU A 1094 39.89 29.43 -8.09
C GLU A 1094 40.14 27.95 -8.42
N ARG A 1095 39.08 27.19 -8.69
CA ARG A 1095 39.19 25.78 -9.11
C ARG A 1095 39.55 25.61 -10.59
N GLY A 1096 39.70 26.70 -11.37
CA GLY A 1096 39.99 26.65 -12.81
C GLY A 1096 38.80 26.31 -13.71
N GLU A 1097 37.57 26.29 -13.16
CA GLU A 1097 36.33 25.92 -13.85
C GLU A 1097 35.73 27.10 -14.64
N LEU A 1098 36.52 27.63 -15.58
CA LEU A 1098 36.18 28.85 -16.33
C LEU A 1098 34.89 28.71 -17.13
N VAL A 1099 34.60 27.53 -17.69
CA VAL A 1099 33.37 27.30 -18.46
C VAL A 1099 32.13 27.39 -17.57
N LEU A 1100 32.15 26.74 -16.40
CA LEU A 1100 31.05 26.81 -15.43
C LEU A 1100 30.90 28.23 -14.86
N ALA A 1101 32.01 28.95 -14.64
CA ALA A 1101 31.99 30.36 -14.25
C ALA A 1101 31.30 31.23 -15.30
N LEU A 1102 31.65 31.08 -16.58
CA LEU A 1102 31.03 31.82 -17.69
C LEU A 1102 29.54 31.52 -17.80
N ILE A 1103 29.14 30.24 -17.69
CA ILE A 1103 27.73 29.83 -17.69
C ILE A 1103 26.98 30.52 -16.53
N ALA A 1104 27.55 30.49 -15.33
CA ALA A 1104 26.96 31.08 -14.14
C ALA A 1104 26.90 32.61 -14.20
N ILE A 1105 27.83 33.29 -14.89
CA ILE A 1105 27.77 34.74 -15.11
C ILE A 1105 26.72 35.09 -16.17
N LEU A 1106 26.73 34.39 -17.31
CA LEU A 1106 25.78 34.61 -18.42
C LEU A 1106 24.33 34.43 -17.97
N SER A 1107 24.05 33.42 -17.15
CA SER A 1107 22.70 33.22 -16.63
C SER A 1107 22.25 34.32 -15.68
N SER A 1108 23.17 35.05 -15.04
CA SER A 1108 22.80 36.22 -14.22
C SER A 1108 22.30 37.37 -15.09
N VAL A 1109 22.84 37.52 -16.30
CA VAL A 1109 22.34 38.48 -17.30
C VAL A 1109 20.94 38.10 -17.77
N ILE A 1110 20.70 36.81 -18.03
CA ILE A 1110 19.37 36.30 -18.38
C ILE A 1110 18.39 36.50 -17.21
N THR A 1111 18.86 36.31 -15.98
CA THR A 1111 18.11 36.58 -14.74
C THR A 1111 17.59 38.00 -14.70
N LEU A 1112 18.46 38.97 -14.99
CA LEU A 1112 18.08 40.36 -15.11
C LEU A 1112 17.02 40.57 -16.20
N ALA A 1113 17.22 40.00 -17.39
CA ALA A 1113 16.31 40.18 -18.52
C ALA A 1113 14.87 39.74 -18.19
N TYR A 1114 14.66 38.53 -17.63
CA TYR A 1114 13.31 38.05 -17.34
C TYR A 1114 12.67 38.76 -16.14
N PHE A 1115 13.44 39.15 -15.12
CA PHE A 1115 12.90 39.89 -13.99
C PHE A 1115 12.55 41.34 -14.36
N LEU A 1116 13.36 42.01 -15.20
CA LEU A 1116 13.00 43.31 -15.77
C LEU A 1116 11.75 43.20 -16.63
N LYS A 1117 11.60 42.11 -17.38
CA LYS A 1117 10.39 41.82 -18.15
C LYS A 1117 9.16 41.72 -17.26
N PHE A 1118 9.26 40.98 -16.15
CA PHE A 1118 8.19 40.92 -15.14
C PHE A 1118 7.88 42.31 -14.57
N MET A 1119 8.92 43.04 -14.14
CA MET A 1119 8.75 44.35 -13.51
C MET A 1119 8.10 45.36 -14.46
N HIS A 1120 8.52 45.38 -15.73
CA HIS A 1120 7.94 46.22 -16.75
C HIS A 1120 6.47 45.85 -17.01
N GLY A 1121 6.20 44.57 -17.30
CA GLY A 1121 4.86 44.10 -17.60
C GLY A 1121 3.87 44.27 -16.45
N ALA A 1122 4.29 44.02 -15.20
CA ALA A 1122 3.40 44.12 -14.05
C ALA A 1122 3.24 45.55 -13.52
N PHE A 1123 4.35 46.25 -13.25
CA PHE A 1123 4.35 47.46 -12.43
C PHE A 1123 4.47 48.76 -13.22
N PHE A 1124 5.15 48.74 -14.37
CA PHE A 1124 5.34 49.91 -15.22
C PHE A 1124 4.32 49.94 -16.37
N GLY A 1125 4.37 51.00 -17.19
CA GLY A 1125 3.44 51.18 -18.31
C GLY A 1125 2.10 51.80 -17.91
N GLN A 1126 1.12 51.66 -18.80
CA GLN A 1126 -0.24 52.16 -18.62
C GLN A 1126 -1.09 51.19 -17.78
N LEU A 1127 -2.06 51.74 -17.05
CA LEU A 1127 -2.94 50.95 -16.20
C LEU A 1127 -3.90 50.14 -17.07
N THR A 1128 -3.92 48.82 -16.88
CA THR A 1128 -4.88 47.95 -17.58
C THR A 1128 -6.24 47.96 -16.88
N PRO A 1129 -7.33 47.56 -17.57
CA PRO A 1129 -8.64 47.42 -16.94
C PRO A 1129 -8.64 46.49 -15.72
N ALA A 1130 -7.87 45.39 -15.79
CA ALA A 1130 -7.69 44.47 -14.65
C ALA A 1130 -6.99 45.12 -13.44
N ALA A 1131 -6.11 46.09 -13.69
CA ALA A 1131 -5.34 46.81 -12.68
C ALA A 1131 -6.07 48.04 -12.11
N GLU A 1132 -7.16 48.50 -12.73
CA GLU A 1132 -7.78 49.78 -12.40
C GLU A 1132 -8.32 49.86 -10.97
N ARG A 1133 -8.96 48.76 -10.54
CA ARG A 1133 -9.59 48.61 -9.22
C ARG A 1133 -8.66 47.99 -8.17
N ALA A 1134 -7.45 47.60 -8.55
CA ALA A 1134 -6.51 47.00 -7.62
C ALA A 1134 -6.07 47.98 -6.53
N SER A 1135 -5.90 47.48 -5.31
CA SER A 1135 -5.37 48.22 -4.16
C SER A 1135 -4.39 47.35 -3.38
N GLU A 1136 -3.62 47.97 -2.49
CA GLU A 1136 -2.75 47.23 -1.58
C GLU A 1136 -3.51 46.19 -0.76
N VAL A 1137 -2.89 45.02 -0.59
CA VAL A 1137 -3.49 43.89 0.12
C VAL A 1137 -3.56 44.12 1.64
N GLY A 1138 -4.33 43.30 2.37
CA GLY A 1138 -4.47 43.42 3.82
C GLY A 1138 -3.15 43.28 4.61
N LEU A 1139 -3.15 43.70 5.88
CA LEU A 1139 -1.94 43.66 6.73
C LEU A 1139 -1.36 42.24 6.89
N ALA A 1140 -2.21 41.22 6.95
CA ALA A 1140 -1.79 39.82 7.04
C ALA A 1140 -0.92 39.37 5.86
N MET A 1141 -1.12 39.95 4.68
CA MET A 1141 -0.33 39.67 3.47
C MET A 1141 0.85 40.64 3.32
N ARG A 1142 0.67 41.92 3.68
CA ARG A 1142 1.73 42.95 3.60
C ARG A 1142 2.87 42.71 4.58
N LEU A 1143 2.58 42.31 5.82
CA LEU A 1143 3.61 42.17 6.85
C LEU A 1143 4.67 41.11 6.48
N PRO A 1144 4.32 39.88 6.03
CA PRO A 1144 5.32 38.90 5.58
C PRO A 1144 6.20 39.40 4.43
N ILE A 1145 5.64 40.04 3.39
CA ILE A 1145 6.43 40.54 2.26
C ILE A 1145 7.37 41.69 2.67
N MET A 1146 6.92 42.59 3.56
CA MET A 1146 7.78 43.66 4.08
C MET A 1146 8.92 43.11 4.94
N LEU A 1147 8.65 42.12 5.79
CA LEU A 1147 9.67 41.47 6.60
C LEU A 1147 10.72 40.77 5.73
N LEU A 1148 10.29 39.99 4.72
CA LEU A 1148 11.20 39.33 3.78
C LEU A 1148 12.03 40.33 2.95
N ALA A 1149 11.42 41.43 2.49
CA ALA A 1149 12.13 42.50 1.78
C ALA A 1149 13.20 43.16 2.66
N GLY A 1150 12.85 43.44 3.92
CA GLY A 1150 13.79 43.94 4.93
C GLY A 1150 14.94 42.97 5.18
N LEU A 1151 14.67 41.67 5.32
CA LEU A 1151 15.69 40.64 5.48
C LEU A 1151 16.61 40.52 4.26
N CYS A 1152 16.07 40.62 3.04
CA CYS A 1152 16.86 40.61 1.80
C CYS A 1152 17.87 41.78 1.74
N LEU A 1153 17.47 42.95 2.22
CA LEU A 1153 18.36 44.10 2.32
C LEU A 1153 19.35 43.95 3.48
N LEU A 1154 18.87 43.60 4.67
CA LEU A 1154 19.68 43.47 5.88
C LEU A 1154 20.82 42.45 5.69
N THR A 1155 20.49 41.28 5.14
CA THR A 1155 21.47 40.21 4.88
C THR A 1155 22.33 40.49 3.64
N GLY A 1156 21.99 41.49 2.83
CA GLY A 1156 22.85 41.98 1.75
C GLY A 1156 23.87 43.01 2.21
N VAL A 1157 23.46 43.92 3.10
CA VAL A 1157 24.38 44.86 3.76
C VAL A 1157 25.31 44.14 4.74
N PHE A 1158 24.77 43.18 5.50
CA PHE A 1158 25.50 42.40 6.50
C PHE A 1158 25.41 40.90 6.21
N PRO A 1159 26.10 40.40 5.17
CA PRO A 1159 26.08 38.97 4.82
C PRO A 1159 26.68 38.08 5.92
N GLY A 1160 27.47 38.65 6.84
CA GLY A 1160 27.97 37.96 8.03
C GLY A 1160 26.88 37.34 8.91
N LEU A 1161 25.67 37.90 8.91
CA LEU A 1161 24.53 37.34 9.66
C LEU A 1161 24.19 35.91 9.23
N ALA A 1162 24.43 35.57 7.95
CA ALA A 1162 24.28 34.22 7.43
C ALA A 1162 25.62 33.48 7.34
N LEU A 1163 26.69 34.17 6.93
CA LEU A 1163 28.01 33.57 6.73
C LEU A 1163 28.67 33.07 8.03
N ILE A 1164 28.45 33.73 9.18
CA ILE A 1164 29.02 33.27 10.46
C ILE A 1164 28.43 31.91 10.89
N PRO A 1165 27.10 31.71 10.90
CA PRO A 1165 26.51 30.38 11.10
C PRO A 1165 26.97 29.35 10.07
N ILE A 1166 27.11 29.76 8.79
CA ILE A 1166 27.60 28.88 7.72
C ILE A 1166 29.05 28.45 7.96
N ALA A 1167 29.93 29.35 8.40
CA ALA A 1167 31.31 29.02 8.73
C ALA A 1167 31.40 28.00 9.89
N GLY A 1168 30.57 28.17 10.93
CA GLY A 1168 30.46 27.19 12.01
C GLY A 1168 29.95 25.83 11.52
N LEU A 1169 29.02 25.84 10.56
CA LEU A 1169 28.50 24.64 9.92
C LEU A 1169 29.58 23.94 9.07
N GLU A 1170 30.34 24.68 8.27
CA GLU A 1170 31.45 24.11 7.48
C GLU A 1170 32.49 23.45 8.38
N GLN A 1171 32.82 24.08 9.51
CA GLN A 1171 33.69 23.47 10.51
C GLN A 1171 33.11 22.15 11.04
N SER A 1172 31.80 22.09 11.30
CA SER A 1172 31.13 20.85 11.72
C SER A 1172 31.10 19.77 10.63
N LEU A 1173 31.16 20.16 9.36
CA LEU A 1173 31.23 19.27 8.19
C LEU A 1173 32.68 18.84 7.86
N GLY A 1174 33.67 19.32 8.62
CA GLY A 1174 35.09 19.00 8.40
C GLY A 1174 35.76 19.84 7.29
N LEU A 1175 35.13 20.94 6.87
CA LEU A 1175 35.70 21.90 5.93
C LEU A 1175 36.42 23.02 6.68
N THR A 1176 37.39 23.65 6.02
CA THR A 1176 38.06 24.86 6.52
C THR A 1176 37.27 26.09 6.10
N PRO A 1177 36.52 26.74 7.02
CA PRO A 1177 35.66 27.85 6.64
C PRO A 1177 36.47 29.08 6.20
N PRO A 1178 35.93 29.92 5.30
CA PRO A 1178 36.52 31.21 4.99
C PRO A 1178 36.49 32.13 6.22
N GLN A 1179 37.42 33.09 6.31
CA GLN A 1179 37.41 34.08 7.39
C GLN A 1179 36.27 35.08 7.17
N VAL A 1180 35.25 34.99 8.01
CA VAL A 1180 34.01 35.77 7.89
C VAL A 1180 33.87 36.79 9.02
N GLY A 1181 33.44 38.00 8.66
CA GLY A 1181 33.04 39.05 9.58
C GLY A 1181 31.61 39.52 9.26
N LEU A 1182 31.11 40.50 10.01
CA LEU A 1182 29.73 40.98 9.85
C LEU A 1182 29.45 41.53 8.43
N SER A 1183 30.44 42.19 7.82
CA SER A 1183 30.35 42.80 6.49
C SER A 1183 30.62 41.84 5.32
N GLY A 1184 30.99 40.58 5.55
CA GLY A 1184 31.35 39.61 4.51
C GLY A 1184 32.65 38.86 4.80
N ILE A 1185 33.24 38.26 3.77
CA ILE A 1185 34.55 37.60 3.86
C ILE A 1185 35.64 38.68 4.06
N VAL A 1186 36.51 38.47 5.03
CA VAL A 1186 37.49 39.47 5.51
C VAL A 1186 38.81 39.38 4.73
N SER A 1187 39.24 38.16 4.35
CA SER A 1187 40.51 37.91 3.69
C SER A 1187 40.41 36.73 2.71
N GLY A 1188 41.29 36.70 1.70
CA GLY A 1188 41.31 35.65 0.66
C GLY A 1188 40.38 35.90 -0.53
N TYR A 1189 40.16 34.85 -1.33
CA TYR A 1189 39.26 34.90 -2.49
C TYR A 1189 37.81 35.17 -2.04
N GLY A 1190 37.16 36.13 -2.68
CA GLY A 1190 35.81 36.57 -2.31
C GLY A 1190 35.74 37.61 -1.18
N ALA A 1191 36.87 38.09 -0.65
CA ALA A 1191 36.90 39.17 0.33
C ALA A 1191 36.27 40.46 -0.23
N CYS A 1192 35.23 40.95 0.44
CA CYS A 1192 34.53 42.17 0.05
C CYS A 1192 33.75 42.75 1.23
N ASN A 1193 33.95 44.04 1.51
CA ASN A 1193 33.21 44.75 2.57
C ASN A 1193 31.86 45.24 2.02
N MET A 1194 30.81 44.41 2.19
CA MET A 1194 29.48 44.71 1.66
C MET A 1194 28.81 45.87 2.37
N ALA A 1195 29.08 46.08 3.66
CA ALA A 1195 28.53 47.20 4.41
C ALA A 1195 29.05 48.53 3.84
N LEU A 1196 30.35 48.62 3.56
CA LEU A 1196 30.96 49.78 2.92
C LEU A 1196 30.44 49.99 1.49
N LEU A 1197 30.41 48.93 0.68
CA LEU A 1197 29.87 49.00 -0.69
C LEU A 1197 28.42 49.48 -0.70
N SER A 1198 27.60 48.95 0.21
CA SER A 1198 26.20 49.34 0.37
C SER A 1198 26.07 50.79 0.78
N PHE A 1199 26.87 51.24 1.77
CA PHE A 1199 26.90 52.64 2.18
C PHE A 1199 27.26 53.57 1.02
N MET A 1200 28.29 53.23 0.24
CA MET A 1200 28.70 54.01 -0.94
C MET A 1200 27.57 54.08 -1.98
N LEU A 1201 26.91 52.95 -2.27
CA LEU A 1201 25.79 52.92 -3.21
C LEU A 1201 24.58 53.71 -2.73
N PHE A 1202 24.25 53.66 -1.44
CA PHE A 1202 23.19 54.49 -0.88
C PHE A 1202 23.54 55.97 -0.86
N ALA A 1203 24.78 56.34 -0.54
CA ALA A 1203 25.24 57.72 -0.55
C ALA A 1203 25.23 58.31 -1.97
N VAL A 1204 25.80 57.59 -2.93
CA VAL A 1204 25.84 58.00 -4.35
C VAL A 1204 24.43 57.99 -4.95
N GLY A 1205 23.67 56.92 -4.79
CA GLY A 1205 22.31 56.80 -5.31
C GLY A 1205 21.35 57.83 -4.71
N GLY A 1206 21.44 58.07 -3.40
CA GLY A 1206 20.69 59.12 -2.72
C GLY A 1206 21.10 60.52 -3.18
N GLY A 1207 22.40 60.77 -3.37
CA GLY A 1207 22.91 62.03 -3.93
C GLY A 1207 22.43 62.28 -5.36
N VAL A 1208 22.46 61.26 -6.22
CA VAL A 1208 21.93 61.32 -7.59
C VAL A 1208 20.43 61.55 -7.56
N TRP A 1209 19.67 60.83 -6.73
CA TRP A 1209 18.23 61.00 -6.62
C TRP A 1209 17.84 62.39 -6.11
N LEU A 1210 18.53 62.92 -5.10
CA LEU A 1210 18.34 64.30 -4.62
C LEU A 1210 18.71 65.34 -5.69
N GLY A 1211 19.80 65.12 -6.43
CA GLY A 1211 20.21 65.97 -7.54
C GLY A 1211 19.17 65.98 -8.66
N VAL A 1212 18.75 64.80 -9.12
CA VAL A 1212 17.75 64.65 -10.18
C VAL A 1212 16.39 65.20 -9.73
N SER A 1213 15.93 64.90 -8.51
CA SER A 1213 14.64 65.41 -8.01
C SER A 1213 14.62 66.93 -7.90
N ARG A 1214 15.73 67.56 -7.49
CA ARG A 1214 15.87 69.03 -7.50
C ARG A 1214 15.90 69.61 -8.92
N LEU A 1215 16.58 68.94 -9.87
CA LEU A 1215 16.64 69.37 -11.27
C LEU A 1215 15.32 69.15 -12.03
N THR A 1216 14.53 68.14 -11.65
CA THR A 1216 13.28 67.73 -12.31
C THR A 1216 12.01 68.20 -11.59
N ALA A 1217 12.10 68.91 -10.46
CA ALA A 1217 10.97 69.47 -9.71
C ALA A 1217 10.12 70.52 -10.47
N ARG A 1218 10.37 70.77 -11.76
CA ARG A 1218 9.49 71.58 -12.61
C ARG A 1218 8.27 70.74 -13.02
N ARG A 1219 7.06 71.29 -12.79
CA ARG A 1219 5.73 70.70 -13.08
C ARG A 1219 5.79 69.66 -14.20
N VAL A 1220 5.60 68.38 -13.84
CA VAL A 1220 5.41 67.29 -14.82
C VAL A 1220 4.24 67.67 -15.73
N ARG A 1221 4.52 68.11 -16.96
CA ARG A 1221 3.49 68.32 -17.98
C ARG A 1221 2.98 66.96 -18.40
N ARG A 1222 1.79 66.59 -17.93
CA ARG A 1222 1.03 65.47 -18.51
C ARG A 1222 0.51 65.94 -19.87
N THR A 1223 1.13 65.49 -20.95
CA THR A 1223 0.59 65.65 -22.30
C THR A 1223 -0.17 64.37 -22.65
N ALA A 1224 -1.31 64.48 -23.34
CA ALA A 1224 -1.88 63.32 -24.02
C ALA A 1224 -0.84 62.74 -25.00
N ILE A 1225 -0.89 61.43 -25.26
CA ILE A 1225 -0.07 60.84 -26.32
C ILE A 1225 -0.38 61.62 -27.61
N HIS A 1226 0.65 62.21 -28.22
CA HIS A 1226 0.47 63.00 -29.44
C HIS A 1226 0.23 62.03 -30.59
N THR A 1227 -1.02 61.73 -30.87
CA THR A 1227 -1.46 60.82 -31.94
C THR A 1227 -1.48 61.49 -33.33
N CYS A 1228 -0.73 62.58 -33.52
CA CYS A 1228 -0.72 63.37 -34.76
C CYS A 1228 -2.13 63.78 -35.25
N GLY A 1229 -3.08 64.04 -34.34
CA GLY A 1229 -4.45 64.42 -34.66
C GLY A 1229 -5.47 63.27 -34.65
N GLU A 1230 -5.03 62.01 -34.47
CA GLU A 1230 -5.90 60.84 -34.44
C GLU A 1230 -6.42 60.57 -33.01
N THR A 1231 -7.59 61.07 -32.64
CA THR A 1231 -8.17 60.87 -31.30
C THR A 1231 -8.70 59.46 -31.06
N SER A 1232 -8.64 58.57 -32.05
CA SER A 1232 -9.22 57.21 -32.00
C SER A 1232 -8.23 56.10 -31.59
N VAL A 1233 -6.93 56.40 -31.41
CA VAL A 1233 -5.96 55.35 -31.02
C VAL A 1233 -6.24 54.93 -29.59
N ASP A 1234 -6.76 53.71 -29.43
CA ASP A 1234 -6.98 53.09 -28.14
C ASP A 1234 -5.67 53.11 -27.34
N GLN A 1235 -5.72 53.62 -26.10
CA GLN A 1235 -4.56 53.67 -25.21
C GLN A 1235 -3.94 52.26 -25.02
N LEU A 1236 -4.73 51.21 -25.18
CA LEU A 1236 -4.27 49.82 -25.15
C LEU A 1236 -3.32 49.48 -26.31
N LEU A 1237 -3.42 50.11 -27.47
CA LEU A 1237 -2.52 49.89 -28.63
C LEU A 1237 -1.13 50.49 -28.42
N THR A 1238 -0.96 51.40 -27.46
CA THR A 1238 0.34 52.02 -27.14
C THR A 1238 1.11 51.27 -26.04
N ARG A 1239 0.54 50.18 -25.53
CA ARG A 1239 1.13 49.37 -24.48
C ARG A 1239 2.10 48.35 -25.08
N ILE A 1240 3.32 48.32 -24.57
CA ILE A 1240 4.29 47.26 -24.89
C ILE A 1240 4.01 46.09 -23.94
N GLY A 1241 3.58 44.96 -24.49
CA GLY A 1241 3.33 43.74 -23.74
C GLY A 1241 4.61 43.11 -23.21
N ALA A 1242 4.47 42.16 -22.27
CA ALA A 1242 5.60 41.42 -21.74
C ALA A 1242 6.29 40.57 -22.82
N GLY A 1243 5.53 40.03 -23.77
CA GLY A 1243 6.01 39.23 -24.91
C GLY A 1243 6.65 40.05 -26.02
N ASP A 1244 6.34 41.34 -26.10
CA ASP A 1244 6.96 42.28 -27.04
C ASP A 1244 8.34 42.73 -26.56
N LEU A 1245 8.56 42.70 -25.24
CA LEU A 1245 9.85 42.96 -24.64
C LEU A 1245 10.84 41.85 -25.03
N TYR A 1246 11.89 42.21 -25.80
CA TYR A 1246 12.87 41.27 -26.37
C TYR A 1246 12.29 40.33 -27.46
N ALA A 1247 11.29 40.75 -28.22
CA ALA A 1247 10.63 39.92 -29.25
C ALA A 1247 11.60 39.20 -30.21
N ALA A 1248 12.65 39.87 -30.69
CA ALA A 1248 13.63 39.27 -31.60
C ALA A 1248 14.46 38.15 -30.93
N PRO A 1249 15.15 38.39 -29.79
CA PRO A 1249 15.79 37.33 -29.00
C PRO A 1249 14.85 36.18 -28.62
N ILE A 1250 13.63 36.49 -28.18
CA ILE A 1250 12.63 35.49 -27.78
C ILE A 1250 12.23 34.61 -28.97
N LYS A 1251 12.00 35.18 -30.17
CA LYS A 1251 11.70 34.42 -31.39
C LYS A 1251 12.83 33.46 -31.77
N LEU A 1252 14.08 33.91 -31.68
CA LEU A 1252 15.26 33.08 -31.94
C LEU A 1252 15.36 31.91 -30.96
N LEU A 1253 15.31 32.21 -29.65
CA LEU A 1253 15.39 31.21 -28.58
C LEU A 1253 14.21 30.22 -28.63
N ALA A 1254 13.01 30.70 -28.93
CA ALA A 1254 11.84 29.87 -29.15
C ALA A 1254 12.04 28.93 -30.36
N GLY A 1255 12.62 29.42 -31.46
CA GLY A 1255 12.96 28.63 -32.65
C GLY A 1255 13.95 27.49 -32.35
N MET A 1256 15.01 27.78 -31.57
CA MET A 1256 15.99 26.78 -31.16
C MET A 1256 15.38 25.71 -30.24
N SER A 1257 14.45 26.10 -29.37
CA SER A 1257 13.77 25.17 -28.44
C SER A 1257 12.78 24.21 -29.12
N LYS A 1258 12.32 24.51 -30.35
CA LYS A 1258 11.33 23.70 -31.09
C LYS A 1258 11.87 22.35 -31.58
N GLY A 1259 13.20 22.18 -31.70
CA GLY A 1259 13.82 21.03 -32.37
C GLY A 1259 14.02 19.76 -31.54
N TYR A 1260 13.95 19.81 -30.20
CA TYR A 1260 14.33 18.65 -29.35
C TYR A 1260 13.24 18.18 -28.37
N PHE A 1261 12.23 18.99 -28.02
CA PHE A 1261 11.26 18.64 -26.96
C PHE A 1261 9.83 19.19 -27.13
N SER A 1262 9.29 19.23 -28.36
CA SER A 1262 7.90 19.67 -28.59
C SER A 1262 6.86 18.61 -28.20
N LEU A 1263 5.93 18.97 -27.30
CA LEU A 1263 4.55 18.47 -27.31
C LEU A 1263 3.59 19.54 -26.74
N LYS A 1264 2.83 20.16 -27.67
CA LYS A 1264 1.59 20.96 -27.55
C LYS A 1264 1.45 21.93 -26.36
N ARG A 1265 1.55 23.24 -26.67
CA ARG A 1265 0.77 24.29 -25.98
C ARG A 1265 -0.72 23.95 -26.17
N LEU A 1266 -1.40 23.58 -25.09
CA LEU A 1266 -2.86 23.58 -25.01
C LEU A 1266 -3.27 24.81 -24.21
N GLY A 1267 -3.95 25.76 -24.86
CA GLY A 1267 -4.61 26.87 -24.18
C GLY A 1267 -4.48 28.21 -24.90
N GLY A 1268 -5.33 28.40 -25.92
CA GLY A 1268 -5.90 29.71 -26.28
C GLY A 1268 -4.96 30.76 -26.87
N GLN A 1269 -4.78 30.75 -28.19
CA GLN A 1269 -4.90 31.96 -29.01
C GLN A 1269 -5.58 31.54 -30.32
N HIS A 1270 -6.84 31.95 -30.47
CA HIS A 1270 -7.30 32.42 -31.77
C HIS A 1270 -6.51 33.71 -32.03
N ASP A 1271 -5.66 33.66 -33.04
CA ASP A 1271 -5.57 34.67 -34.09
C ASP A 1271 -5.08 33.95 -35.36
#